data_AF-K9V277-F1
#
_entry.id   AF-K9V277-F1
#
_cell.length_a   1.000
_cell.length_b   1.000
_cell.length_c   1.000
_cell.angle_alpha   90.00
_cell.angle_beta   90.00
_cell.angle_gamma   90.00
#
_symmetry.space_group_name_H-M   'P 1'
#
loop_
_entity.id
_entity.type
_entity.pdbx_description
1 polymer ?
#
loop_
_entity_poly.entity_id
_entity_poly.type
_entity_poly.pdbx_seq_one_letter_code
_entity_poly.pdbx_strand_id
1 'polypeptide(L)'
;MSQSPASRKSIFDTLPRLIYCGCISIFSLVLLSESVGAGVNINQLQISQQPTTTNQPNPTRSEADKEAEKLTQEGLQLLKKDTPESLVVARKKFEAALILWEKLGNKPMHAVTLLLAGQINLSLNEQQKSLEYYKQALVLWRELGYKKEEAQTLNYIGRNYFNLGEKQKALEFYSQALPLLQTLGDKSEEAKTLIYIGNIYSDLGEKKKALEYYNQTLSLWRALSNRGEEAKILNSIGLLYDALGEKQKALENLNQALSLSRGAGDKGEETAILNNIGKVYSDLGENKKALEFYNQALPLFRALNDKGREATVLNNIANIYSNLGEKQKALENLNQVLSLLRLVGNKRMEAIANNNIGAVHSDLGEKKKALEYYNQALALFRAVANKDGEATTLNNIGGIYSDLGEKKKALEYYNQALTLSHTLGNRSGEATTLNNIGMIYSDLGENKKALEFYNRALPLLRAVGERRVEAITLNNIGAVYSDLGEKQKALEHVNQALSLYRVVGYKEGEATSINNLGKLYSDLGEKKKALEFYNQALSLHRAVGDKEGEARTLDNIGGIYLDFGNKQESLKLRNQALSLRRALDDKGGEARTLNNIATVHLALGENKKALEYFNQALLLLRALGDRNVEATTLNNIGAVYSDLGEKQKAIEFLKQALSLDRVVGNKVNEARTLWNFAELERKQGNLQAARQHIENAIQIIEELRGTYTDQDLKTTYFATVQGYYKFYIDLLMELHKQDPSKGYNALALNTSERSRARGLVELLAQANAKLSKNIDPQLIEREQELQTKRQAQEKNLAQLVNQPQVSRETIEQTEAEIQNIINQQKALKAQIRDRNPERDKITNPQPLTLGQIQQQLDKDTVLLQYSLGQNRSFLWLVTPTSLTSYELPKEAEITKIANRYHTALGDAATTNVAIESAQQLSQLILAPIKDKLANQLAGKRLVVVADGVLQQIPFAALHDLNGNKGSGNMQNIPTNRQTDRRGVNIKPNSPSPGKTNTNYQPLFLNYEIVNLPSASTIAIQREKTANRQPAPKKIAILADPVYTNDDERVTGKPRSLLGELELERSALDRSAQSLKRTGWSRLPNTATEARGILKLFPPTLSLQAFNFEANYNWATSKDLSQYQILHFATHGFVNPDQPELSGIVLSLLDSSGKQIPGYLRLADLFERDYPAELIVLSACETGLGKNVSGEGLVGLTRGLMYAGAERVALSLWKVNDEGTSVLMQEFYRQMLSNNLTPAQALRAAQRQLWQGSEWRSPHYWAAFTLQGEWS
;
A
#
# COMPACT_ATOMS: atom_id res chain seq x y z
N MET A 1 -48.66 45.95 -47.89
CA MET A 1 -49.40 44.77 -48.37
C MET A 1 -48.76 43.54 -47.72
N SER A 2 -49.40 42.70 -46.93
CA SER A 2 -50.78 42.61 -46.44
C SER A 2 -50.79 41.62 -45.26
N GLN A 3 -51.24 42.10 -44.10
CA GLN A 3 -52.09 41.43 -43.08
C GLN A 3 -51.68 40.05 -42.48
N SER A 4 -51.08 40.09 -41.27
CA SER A 4 -51.55 39.62 -39.93
C SER A 4 -52.69 38.57 -39.79
N PRO A 5 -52.98 37.98 -38.58
CA PRO A 5 -52.17 37.70 -37.38
C PRO A 5 -52.46 36.35 -36.64
N ALA A 6 -51.58 36.04 -35.69
CA ALA A 6 -51.79 35.46 -34.34
C ALA A 6 -52.86 34.38 -34.05
N SER A 7 -52.45 33.32 -33.34
CA SER A 7 -52.94 33.10 -31.96
C SER A 7 -52.14 32.04 -31.18
N ARG A 8 -52.02 32.34 -29.87
CA ARG A 8 -51.53 31.50 -28.77
C ARG A 8 -52.18 30.11 -28.78
N LYS A 9 -51.39 29.05 -28.59
CA LYS A 9 -51.88 27.80 -27.99
C LYS A 9 -51.04 27.39 -26.78
N SER A 10 -51.75 27.41 -25.67
CA SER A 10 -51.49 26.92 -24.32
C SER A 10 -50.90 25.51 -24.25
N ILE A 11 -49.72 25.41 -23.63
CA ILE A 11 -49.24 24.59 -22.48
C ILE A 11 -50.02 23.32 -21.99
N PHE A 12 -51.09 22.81 -22.63
CA PHE A 12 -51.84 21.64 -22.15
C PHE A 12 -51.99 20.46 -23.13
N ASP A 13 -51.24 20.41 -24.25
CA ASP A 13 -51.46 19.42 -25.32
C ASP A 13 -50.39 18.30 -25.47
N THR A 14 -49.58 17.99 -24.46
CA THR A 14 -48.52 16.95 -24.58
C THR A 14 -48.43 15.90 -23.47
N LEU A 15 -49.51 15.66 -22.72
CA LEU A 15 -49.73 14.45 -21.92
C LEU A 15 -51.06 13.84 -22.40
N PRO A 16 -51.11 12.71 -23.15
CA PRO A 16 -50.60 11.41 -22.73
C PRO A 16 -50.18 10.50 -23.92
N ARG A 17 -48.88 10.43 -24.25
CA ARG A 17 -48.34 9.38 -25.16
C ARG A 17 -47.29 8.48 -24.50
N LEU A 18 -47.06 8.66 -23.19
CA LEU A 18 -46.08 7.92 -22.39
C LEU A 18 -46.66 6.74 -21.59
N ILE A 19 -47.97 6.47 -21.71
CA ILE A 19 -48.61 5.29 -21.09
C ILE A 19 -48.64 4.08 -22.04
N TYR A 20 -48.13 4.21 -23.27
CA TYR A 20 -48.23 3.16 -24.31
C TYR A 20 -47.12 2.09 -24.29
N CYS A 21 -46.12 2.18 -23.41
CA CYS A 21 -45.02 1.19 -23.35
C CYS A 21 -44.99 0.35 -22.06
N GLY A 22 -46.00 0.47 -21.19
CA GLY A 22 -46.26 -0.47 -20.08
C GLY A 22 -47.24 -1.59 -20.44
N CYS A 23 -47.89 -1.54 -21.62
CA CYS A 23 -48.99 -2.42 -21.97
C CYS A 23 -48.57 -3.74 -22.67
N ILE A 24 -47.31 -3.90 -23.11
CA ILE A 24 -46.91 -5.10 -23.87
C ILE A 24 -46.51 -6.28 -22.97
N SER A 25 -46.13 -6.04 -21.70
CA SER A 25 -45.96 -7.13 -20.72
C SER A 25 -47.27 -7.51 -20.00
N ILE A 26 -48.38 -6.83 -20.31
CA ILE A 26 -49.72 -7.19 -19.82
C ILE A 26 -50.47 -8.04 -20.86
N PHE A 27 -50.06 -8.01 -22.14
CA PHE A 27 -50.73 -8.77 -23.21
C PHE A 27 -50.30 -10.25 -23.30
N SER A 28 -49.15 -10.64 -22.73
CA SER A 28 -48.70 -12.04 -22.74
C SER A 28 -49.40 -12.92 -21.69
N LEU A 29 -50.03 -12.33 -20.67
CA LEU A 29 -50.80 -13.06 -19.65
C LEU A 29 -52.29 -13.17 -19.98
N VAL A 30 -52.75 -12.55 -21.07
CA VAL A 30 -54.15 -12.65 -21.54
C VAL A 30 -54.31 -13.70 -22.65
N LEU A 31 -53.23 -14.15 -23.30
CA LEU A 31 -53.30 -15.15 -24.38
C LEU A 31 -52.80 -16.56 -24.00
N LEU A 32 -52.43 -16.81 -22.74
CA LEU A 32 -52.15 -18.17 -22.21
C LEU A 32 -52.92 -18.45 -20.91
N SER A 33 -54.22 -18.14 -20.91
CA SER A 33 -55.16 -18.66 -19.92
C SER A 33 -56.43 -19.21 -20.59
N GLU A 34 -56.28 -20.25 -21.41
CA GLU A 34 -57.41 -21.12 -21.74
C GLU A 34 -57.91 -21.93 -20.50
N SER A 35 -57.33 -21.73 -19.31
CA SER A 35 -57.68 -22.47 -18.09
C SER A 35 -58.20 -21.62 -16.92
N VAL A 36 -58.51 -20.34 -17.09
CA VAL A 36 -59.31 -19.59 -16.08
C VAL A 36 -60.54 -19.00 -16.76
N GLY A 37 -61.57 -19.85 -16.90
CA GLY A 37 -62.91 -19.43 -17.25
C GLY A 37 -63.48 -18.52 -16.17
N ALA A 38 -63.38 -17.22 -16.37
CA ALA A 38 -64.26 -16.22 -15.77
C ALA A 38 -64.70 -15.23 -16.86
N GLY A 39 -65.23 -15.77 -17.97
CA GLY A 39 -66.30 -15.05 -18.64
C GLY A 39 -67.46 -14.99 -17.67
N VAL A 40 -68.06 -13.82 -17.46
CA VAL A 40 -69.37 -13.73 -16.80
C VAL A 40 -70.32 -14.55 -17.67
N ASN A 41 -70.47 -15.83 -17.32
CA ASN A 41 -71.40 -16.73 -17.95
C ASN A 41 -72.73 -16.47 -17.25
N ILE A 42 -73.53 -15.57 -17.82
CA ILE A 42 -74.85 -15.21 -17.28
C ILE A 42 -75.75 -16.45 -17.13
N ASN A 43 -75.43 -17.55 -17.84
CA ASN A 43 -76.11 -18.84 -17.71
C ASN A 43 -75.76 -19.64 -16.44
N GLN A 44 -74.66 -19.34 -15.73
CA GLN A 44 -74.33 -19.98 -14.43
C GLN A 44 -74.95 -19.27 -13.22
N LEU A 45 -75.67 -18.16 -13.42
CA LEU A 45 -76.48 -17.49 -12.38
C LEU A 45 -77.89 -18.09 -12.24
N GLN A 46 -78.13 -19.31 -12.73
CA GLN A 46 -79.32 -20.08 -12.32
C GLN A 46 -79.10 -20.63 -10.90
N ILE A 47 -79.63 -19.88 -9.95
CA ILE A 47 -79.68 -20.15 -8.51
C ILE A 47 -80.15 -21.58 -8.24
N SER A 48 -79.34 -22.34 -7.50
CA SER A 48 -79.73 -23.56 -6.81
C SER A 48 -80.80 -23.22 -5.76
N GLN A 49 -82.06 -23.57 -6.05
CA GLN A 49 -83.16 -23.43 -5.11
C GLN A 49 -83.22 -24.62 -4.16
N GLN A 50 -83.20 -24.36 -2.85
CA GLN A 50 -83.95 -25.14 -1.85
C GLN A 50 -83.92 -24.44 -0.47
N PRO A 51 -84.94 -24.60 0.39
CA PRO A 51 -86.32 -24.21 0.16
C PRO A 51 -86.81 -23.28 1.29
N THR A 52 -87.47 -22.18 0.94
CA THR A 52 -88.48 -21.60 1.83
C THR A 52 -89.72 -21.25 1.02
N THR A 53 -90.80 -21.86 1.47
CA THR A 53 -92.18 -21.80 0.99
C THR A 53 -92.70 -20.38 0.89
N THR A 54 -93.10 -19.95 -0.31
CA THR A 54 -94.48 -19.51 -0.63
C THR A 54 -94.61 -19.38 -2.14
N ASN A 55 -95.55 -20.14 -2.71
CA ASN A 55 -95.92 -20.08 -4.12
C ASN A 55 -96.48 -18.69 -4.48
N GLN A 56 -95.76 -17.94 -5.33
CA GLN A 56 -96.36 -17.02 -6.29
C GLN A 56 -95.62 -17.10 -7.63
N PRO A 57 -96.33 -17.16 -8.79
CA PRO A 57 -95.72 -17.10 -10.11
C PRO A 57 -95.21 -15.67 -10.38
N ASN A 58 -93.92 -15.51 -10.68
CA ASN A 58 -93.30 -14.22 -10.94
C ASN A 58 -93.89 -13.52 -12.19
N PRO A 59 -94.12 -12.20 -12.17
CA PRO A 59 -94.81 -11.47 -13.23
C PRO A 59 -93.92 -11.26 -14.46
N THR A 60 -94.56 -11.08 -15.61
CA THR A 60 -93.98 -10.74 -16.91
C THR A 60 -92.90 -9.65 -16.82
N ARG A 61 -91.65 -9.96 -17.21
CA ARG A 61 -90.52 -9.00 -17.32
C ARG A 61 -90.93 -7.79 -18.16
N SER A 62 -90.68 -6.56 -17.66
CA SER A 62 -90.97 -5.33 -18.41
C SER A 62 -90.04 -5.20 -19.64
N GLU A 63 -90.48 -4.49 -20.68
CA GLU A 63 -89.65 -4.21 -21.87
C GLU A 63 -88.34 -3.49 -21.52
N ALA A 64 -88.33 -2.67 -20.48
CA ALA A 64 -87.12 -1.97 -20.01
C ALA A 64 -86.08 -2.93 -19.42
N ASP A 65 -86.51 -4.04 -18.80
CA ASP A 65 -85.63 -5.08 -18.23
C ASP A 65 -84.93 -5.87 -19.35
N LYS A 66 -85.67 -6.18 -20.42
CA LYS A 66 -85.12 -6.81 -21.64
C LYS A 66 -84.15 -5.89 -22.38
N GLU A 67 -84.45 -4.60 -22.47
CA GLU A 67 -83.59 -3.62 -23.13
C GLU A 67 -82.29 -3.37 -22.34
N ALA A 68 -82.34 -3.30 -21.01
CA ALA A 68 -81.15 -3.18 -20.17
C ALA A 68 -80.22 -4.40 -20.29
N GLU A 69 -80.80 -5.61 -20.29
CA GLU A 69 -80.06 -6.87 -20.49
C GLU A 69 -79.43 -6.93 -21.88
N LYS A 70 -80.18 -6.56 -22.92
CA LYS A 70 -79.69 -6.47 -24.30
C LYS A 70 -78.52 -5.49 -24.44
N LEU A 71 -78.62 -4.27 -23.88
CA LEU A 71 -77.54 -3.29 -23.93
C LEU A 71 -76.27 -3.78 -23.22
N THR A 72 -76.43 -4.49 -22.09
CA THR A 72 -75.31 -5.10 -21.36
C THR A 72 -74.65 -6.21 -22.19
N GLN A 73 -75.43 -7.07 -22.85
CA GLN A 73 -74.93 -8.13 -23.71
C GLN A 73 -74.24 -7.60 -24.98
N GLU A 74 -74.82 -6.58 -25.62
CA GLU A 74 -74.22 -5.89 -26.75
C GLU A 74 -72.88 -5.24 -26.36
N GLY A 75 -72.83 -4.60 -25.18
CA GLY A 75 -71.60 -4.07 -24.61
C GLY A 75 -70.54 -5.15 -24.40
N LEU A 76 -70.92 -6.31 -23.86
CA LEU A 76 -70.03 -7.47 -23.68
C LEU A 76 -69.51 -8.05 -25.00
N GLN A 77 -70.36 -8.15 -26.03
CA GLN A 77 -69.93 -8.61 -27.36
C GLN A 77 -68.97 -7.64 -28.02
N LEU A 78 -69.19 -6.33 -27.85
CA LEU A 78 -68.29 -5.29 -28.34
C LEU A 78 -66.97 -5.29 -27.56
N LEU A 79 -67.01 -5.53 -26.25
CA LEU A 79 -65.81 -5.68 -25.42
C LEU A 79 -64.92 -6.84 -25.91
N LYS A 80 -65.52 -7.95 -26.35
CA LYS A 80 -64.78 -9.10 -26.91
C LYS A 80 -64.08 -8.80 -28.24
N LYS A 81 -64.44 -7.73 -28.96
CA LYS A 81 -63.79 -7.33 -30.22
C LYS A 81 -62.47 -6.59 -30.00
N ASP A 82 -62.29 -6.00 -28.81
CA ASP A 82 -61.05 -5.39 -28.31
C ASP A 82 -60.35 -4.39 -29.25
N THR A 83 -61.13 -3.65 -30.06
CA THR A 83 -60.62 -2.49 -30.82
C THR A 83 -60.97 -1.17 -30.11
N PRO A 84 -60.16 -0.10 -30.24
CA PRO A 84 -60.43 1.19 -29.62
C PRO A 84 -61.84 1.72 -29.91
N GLU A 85 -62.32 1.54 -31.15
CA GLU A 85 -63.66 1.95 -31.58
C GLU A 85 -64.74 1.10 -30.91
N SER A 86 -64.52 -0.22 -30.82
CA SER A 86 -65.45 -1.14 -30.16
C SER A 86 -65.57 -0.88 -28.64
N LEU A 87 -64.47 -0.50 -27.98
CA LEU A 87 -64.43 -0.16 -26.55
C LEU A 87 -65.19 1.15 -26.26
N VAL A 88 -65.08 2.16 -27.12
CA VAL A 88 -65.84 3.41 -26.97
C VAL A 88 -67.34 3.18 -27.15
N VAL A 89 -67.73 2.33 -28.10
CA VAL A 89 -69.14 1.99 -28.31
C VAL A 89 -69.67 1.11 -27.17
N ALA A 90 -68.89 0.13 -26.71
CA ALA A 90 -69.22 -0.69 -25.55
C ALA A 90 -69.41 0.14 -24.28
N ARG A 91 -68.56 1.15 -24.05
CA ARG A 91 -68.73 2.11 -22.94
C ARG A 91 -70.09 2.79 -22.97
N LYS A 92 -70.50 3.33 -24.12
CA LYS A 92 -71.81 4.00 -24.27
C LYS A 92 -72.98 3.04 -24.00
N LYS A 93 -72.84 1.78 -24.40
CA LYS A 93 -73.85 0.73 -24.17
C LYS A 93 -73.97 0.38 -22.68
N PHE A 94 -72.84 0.26 -21.97
CA PHE A 94 -72.85 0.06 -20.52
C PHE A 94 -73.39 1.30 -19.77
N GLU A 95 -73.00 2.51 -20.15
CA GLU A 95 -73.53 3.74 -19.54
C GLU A 95 -75.07 3.86 -19.71
N ALA A 96 -75.60 3.48 -20.88
CA ALA A 96 -77.04 3.42 -21.10
C ALA A 96 -77.73 2.31 -20.29
N ALA A 97 -77.11 1.14 -20.15
CA ALA A 97 -77.62 0.05 -19.34
C ALA A 97 -77.64 0.40 -17.84
N LEU A 98 -76.61 1.11 -17.33
CA LEU A 98 -76.53 1.56 -15.94
C LEU A 98 -77.74 2.40 -15.52
N ILE A 99 -78.13 3.37 -16.37
CA ILE A 99 -79.30 4.23 -16.12
C ILE A 99 -80.59 3.41 -16.03
N LEU A 100 -80.73 2.38 -16.86
CA LEU A 100 -81.90 1.51 -16.85
C LEU A 100 -81.91 0.61 -15.62
N TRP A 101 -80.77 -0.01 -15.27
CA TRP A 101 -80.66 -0.87 -14.09
C TRP A 101 -80.90 -0.11 -12.78
N GLU A 102 -80.47 1.15 -12.70
CA GLU A 102 -80.76 2.05 -11.58
C GLU A 102 -82.27 2.33 -11.44
N LYS A 103 -82.94 2.72 -12.54
CA LYS A 103 -84.39 2.98 -12.54
C LYS A 103 -85.24 1.75 -12.23
N LEU A 104 -84.75 0.56 -12.63
CA LEU A 104 -85.42 -0.72 -12.38
C LEU A 104 -85.18 -1.24 -10.96
N GLY A 105 -84.27 -0.63 -10.19
CA GLY A 105 -83.91 -1.10 -8.84
C GLY A 105 -83.18 -2.46 -8.81
N ASN A 106 -82.69 -2.96 -9.95
CA ASN A 106 -82.00 -4.24 -10.05
C ASN A 106 -80.52 -4.10 -9.63
N LYS A 107 -80.31 -4.06 -8.31
CA LYS A 107 -78.97 -3.85 -7.71
C LYS A 107 -77.90 -4.85 -8.17
N PRO A 108 -78.16 -6.17 -8.31
CA PRO A 108 -77.16 -7.11 -8.82
C PRO A 108 -76.69 -6.80 -10.24
N MET A 109 -77.62 -6.59 -11.18
CA MET A 109 -77.25 -6.28 -12.57
C MET A 109 -76.62 -4.89 -12.70
N HIS A 110 -77.03 -3.94 -11.85
CA HIS A 110 -76.37 -2.65 -11.73
C HIS A 110 -74.90 -2.81 -11.31
N ALA A 111 -74.62 -3.58 -10.26
CA ALA A 111 -73.25 -3.82 -9.77
C ALA A 111 -72.37 -4.54 -10.82
N VAL A 112 -72.89 -5.54 -11.52
CA VAL A 112 -72.17 -6.22 -12.62
C VAL A 112 -71.85 -5.25 -13.76
N THR A 113 -72.81 -4.42 -14.16
CA THR A 113 -72.62 -3.45 -15.25
C THR A 113 -71.60 -2.37 -14.85
N LEU A 114 -71.56 -1.96 -13.58
CA LEU A 114 -70.54 -1.04 -13.04
C LEU A 114 -69.14 -1.66 -13.09
N LEU A 115 -68.99 -2.95 -12.76
CA LEU A 115 -67.71 -3.66 -12.91
C LEU A 115 -67.24 -3.67 -14.36
N LEU A 116 -68.12 -4.00 -15.30
CA LEU A 116 -67.81 -4.02 -16.74
C LEU A 116 -67.47 -2.63 -17.26
N ALA A 117 -68.20 -1.59 -16.83
CA ALA A 117 -67.89 -0.20 -17.14
C ALA A 117 -66.52 0.20 -16.58
N GLY A 118 -66.20 -0.18 -15.34
CA GLY A 118 -64.89 0.03 -14.74
C GLY A 118 -63.76 -0.61 -15.54
N GLN A 119 -63.96 -1.84 -16.02
CA GLN A 119 -62.98 -2.56 -16.83
C GLN A 119 -62.74 -1.89 -18.18
N ILE A 120 -63.79 -1.45 -18.87
CA ILE A 120 -63.65 -0.72 -20.14
C ILE A 120 -62.90 0.59 -19.97
N ASN A 121 -63.21 1.36 -18.93
CA ASN A 121 -62.53 2.64 -18.71
C ASN A 121 -61.06 2.43 -18.34
N LEU A 122 -60.72 1.31 -17.70
CA LEU A 122 -59.32 0.93 -17.52
C LEU A 122 -58.63 0.64 -18.88
N SER A 123 -59.29 -0.10 -19.78
CA SER A 123 -58.79 -0.37 -21.13
C SER A 123 -58.67 0.88 -22.01
N LEU A 124 -59.52 1.89 -21.80
CA LEU A 124 -59.44 3.20 -22.45
C LEU A 124 -58.45 4.17 -21.78
N ASN A 125 -57.70 3.70 -20.78
CA ASN A 125 -56.74 4.49 -20.00
C ASN A 125 -57.38 5.66 -19.19
N GLU A 126 -58.66 5.56 -18.86
CA GLU A 126 -59.41 6.47 -17.98
C GLU A 126 -59.43 5.91 -16.53
N GLN A 127 -58.26 5.86 -15.89
CA GLN A 127 -58.05 5.21 -14.59
C GLN A 127 -58.94 5.76 -13.46
N GLN A 128 -59.13 7.08 -13.41
CA GLN A 128 -59.98 7.75 -12.42
C GLN A 128 -61.46 7.37 -12.59
N LYS A 129 -61.96 7.37 -13.82
CA LYS A 129 -63.35 6.99 -14.14
C LYS A 129 -63.59 5.50 -13.86
N SER A 130 -62.60 4.65 -14.15
CA SER A 130 -62.63 3.24 -13.78
C SER A 130 -62.75 3.04 -12.27
N LEU A 131 -62.00 3.82 -11.48
CA LEU A 131 -62.03 3.77 -10.02
C LEU A 131 -63.38 4.20 -9.44
N GLU A 132 -64.03 5.21 -10.04
CA GLU A 132 -65.38 5.63 -9.67
C GLU A 132 -66.40 4.50 -9.84
N TYR A 133 -66.41 3.85 -11.00
CA TYR A 133 -67.30 2.73 -11.27
C TYR A 133 -67.05 1.53 -10.35
N TYR A 134 -65.79 1.17 -10.09
CA TYR A 134 -65.46 0.09 -9.16
C TYR A 134 -65.87 0.40 -7.71
N LYS A 135 -65.71 1.64 -7.25
CA LYS A 135 -66.16 2.04 -5.91
C LYS A 135 -67.67 1.98 -5.77
N GLN A 136 -68.42 2.38 -6.80
CA GLN A 136 -69.88 2.26 -6.80
C GLN A 136 -70.31 0.78 -6.79
N ALA A 137 -69.66 -0.08 -7.59
CA ALA A 137 -69.91 -1.52 -7.57
C ALA A 137 -69.63 -2.12 -6.18
N LEU A 138 -68.52 -1.74 -5.54
CA LEU A 138 -68.14 -2.24 -4.21
C LEU A 138 -69.21 -1.96 -3.14
N VAL A 139 -69.82 -0.77 -3.17
CA VAL A 139 -70.91 -0.42 -2.23
C VAL A 139 -72.10 -1.36 -2.44
N LEU A 140 -72.50 -1.59 -3.69
CA LEU A 140 -73.61 -2.49 -4.00
C LEU A 140 -73.31 -3.95 -3.62
N TRP A 141 -72.08 -4.44 -3.85
CA TRP A 141 -71.68 -5.80 -3.45
C TRP A 141 -71.73 -5.99 -1.93
N ARG A 142 -71.32 -4.97 -1.16
CA ARG A 142 -71.42 -4.96 0.30
C ARG A 142 -72.86 -4.95 0.79
N GLU A 143 -73.73 -4.13 0.19
CA GLU A 143 -75.16 -4.09 0.51
C GLU A 143 -75.86 -5.43 0.22
N LEU A 144 -75.44 -6.13 -0.83
CA LEU A 144 -76.00 -7.42 -1.23
C LEU A 144 -75.41 -8.62 -0.46
N GLY A 145 -74.33 -8.42 0.32
CA GLY A 145 -73.66 -9.49 1.07
C GLY A 145 -72.86 -10.47 0.20
N TYR A 146 -72.57 -10.12 -1.06
CA TYR A 146 -71.86 -10.96 -2.02
C TYR A 146 -70.34 -10.85 -1.84
N LYS A 147 -69.80 -11.64 -0.90
CA LYS A 147 -68.40 -11.54 -0.45
C LYS A 147 -67.36 -11.87 -1.53
N LYS A 148 -67.68 -12.73 -2.50
CA LYS A 148 -66.74 -13.10 -3.57
C LYS A 148 -66.54 -11.92 -4.54
N GLU A 149 -67.64 -11.32 -4.96
CA GLU A 149 -67.67 -10.16 -5.84
C GLU A 149 -67.13 -8.91 -5.13
N GLU A 150 -67.37 -8.78 -3.82
CA GLU A 150 -66.72 -7.77 -2.97
C GLU A 150 -65.19 -7.90 -3.03
N ALA A 151 -64.65 -9.08 -2.75
CA ALA A 151 -63.21 -9.32 -2.75
C ALA A 151 -62.56 -9.07 -4.13
N GLN A 152 -63.22 -9.51 -5.21
CA GLN A 152 -62.76 -9.24 -6.58
C GLN A 152 -62.75 -7.74 -6.90
N THR A 153 -63.79 -7.01 -6.49
CA THR A 153 -63.87 -5.56 -6.68
C THR A 153 -62.78 -4.82 -5.91
N LEU A 154 -62.50 -5.23 -4.67
CA LEU A 154 -61.39 -4.71 -3.88
C LEU A 154 -60.03 -4.93 -4.57
N ASN A 155 -59.81 -6.10 -5.17
CA ASN A 155 -58.62 -6.37 -5.97
C ASN A 155 -58.52 -5.46 -7.22
N TYR A 156 -59.63 -5.23 -7.94
CA TYR A 156 -59.63 -4.30 -9.08
C TYR A 156 -59.33 -2.86 -8.67
N ILE A 157 -59.86 -2.41 -7.53
CA ILE A 157 -59.57 -1.09 -6.96
C ILE A 157 -58.10 -1.00 -6.57
N GLY A 158 -57.57 -2.01 -5.86
CA GLY A 158 -56.16 -2.08 -5.48
C GLY A 158 -55.23 -2.01 -6.70
N ARG A 159 -55.57 -2.74 -7.77
CA ARG A 159 -54.82 -2.72 -9.03
C ARG A 159 -54.85 -1.36 -9.71
N ASN A 160 -55.99 -0.69 -9.69
CA ASN A 160 -56.14 0.64 -10.28
C ASN A 160 -55.29 1.68 -9.51
N TYR A 161 -55.33 1.68 -8.16
CA TYR A 161 -54.45 2.54 -7.36
C TYR A 161 -52.96 2.24 -7.55
N PHE A 162 -52.60 0.96 -7.71
CA PHE A 162 -51.22 0.59 -8.02
C PHE A 162 -50.77 1.20 -9.36
N ASN A 163 -51.61 1.14 -10.39
CA ASN A 163 -51.33 1.74 -11.69
C ASN A 163 -51.24 3.28 -11.65
N LEU A 164 -51.95 3.92 -10.72
CA LEU A 164 -51.85 5.37 -10.44
C LEU A 164 -50.60 5.74 -9.64
N GLY A 165 -49.80 4.77 -9.19
CA GLY A 165 -48.62 4.97 -8.33
C GLY A 165 -48.97 5.17 -6.85
N GLU A 166 -50.24 5.05 -6.46
CA GLU A 166 -50.71 5.19 -5.08
C GLU A 166 -50.56 3.87 -4.30
N LYS A 167 -49.30 3.43 -4.14
CA LYS A 167 -48.92 2.13 -3.56
C LYS A 167 -49.55 1.84 -2.19
N GLN A 168 -49.63 2.85 -1.33
CA GLN A 168 -50.20 2.67 0.02
C GLN A 168 -51.71 2.39 -0.02
N LYS A 169 -52.46 3.11 -0.86
CA LYS A 169 -53.90 2.86 -1.02
C LYS A 169 -54.14 1.50 -1.68
N ALA A 170 -53.33 1.13 -2.67
CA ALA A 170 -53.41 -0.21 -3.26
C ALA A 170 -53.26 -1.31 -2.18
N LEU A 171 -52.30 -1.15 -1.28
CA LEU A 171 -52.08 -2.08 -0.17
C LEU A 171 -53.28 -2.15 0.78
N GLU A 172 -53.93 -1.03 1.09
CA GLU A 172 -55.14 -0.99 1.92
C GLU A 172 -56.28 -1.83 1.32
N PHE A 173 -56.53 -1.70 0.02
CA PHE A 173 -57.60 -2.44 -0.67
C PHE A 173 -57.28 -3.92 -0.82
N TYR A 174 -56.03 -4.29 -1.14
CA TYR A 174 -55.61 -5.70 -1.17
C TYR A 174 -55.66 -6.35 0.22
N SER A 175 -55.33 -5.60 1.27
CA SER A 175 -55.40 -6.08 2.66
C SER A 175 -56.85 -6.28 3.14
N GLN A 176 -57.82 -5.57 2.54
CA GLN A 176 -59.25 -5.83 2.76
C GLN A 176 -59.74 -7.07 1.98
N ALA A 177 -59.23 -7.30 0.76
CA ALA A 177 -59.63 -8.43 -0.08
C ALA A 177 -59.12 -9.78 0.46
N LEU A 178 -57.87 -9.82 0.92
CA LEU A 178 -57.18 -11.04 1.34
C LEU A 178 -57.95 -11.89 2.39
N PRO A 179 -58.42 -11.34 3.53
CA PRO A 179 -59.15 -12.14 4.52
C PRO A 179 -60.50 -12.66 3.99
N LEU A 180 -61.17 -11.92 3.11
CA LEU A 180 -62.41 -12.38 2.48
C LEU A 180 -62.12 -13.62 1.61
N LEU A 181 -61.08 -13.58 0.80
CA LEU A 181 -60.67 -14.70 -0.06
C LEU A 181 -60.26 -15.93 0.75
N GLN A 182 -59.55 -15.73 1.86
CA GLN A 182 -59.19 -16.80 2.79
C GLN A 182 -60.42 -17.47 3.41
N THR A 183 -61.42 -16.69 3.85
CA THR A 183 -62.67 -17.25 4.39
C THR A 183 -63.51 -17.98 3.34
N LEU A 184 -63.44 -17.55 2.08
CA LEU A 184 -64.14 -18.16 0.95
C LEU A 184 -63.43 -19.43 0.44
N GLY A 185 -62.17 -19.66 0.82
CA GLY A 185 -61.36 -20.77 0.34
C GLY A 185 -60.93 -20.64 -1.13
N ASP A 186 -61.01 -19.45 -1.72
CA ASP A 186 -60.58 -19.19 -3.11
C ASP A 186 -59.06 -19.03 -3.18
N LYS A 187 -58.35 -20.17 -3.12
CA LYS A 187 -56.89 -20.22 -3.07
C LYS A 187 -56.21 -19.59 -4.29
N SER A 188 -56.88 -19.53 -5.45
CA SER A 188 -56.31 -18.94 -6.66
C SER A 188 -56.31 -17.42 -6.60
N GLU A 189 -57.45 -16.81 -6.23
CA GLU A 189 -57.53 -15.36 -6.03
C GLU A 189 -56.76 -14.90 -4.79
N GLU A 190 -56.69 -15.73 -3.74
CA GLU A 190 -55.80 -15.50 -2.59
C GLU A 190 -54.34 -15.36 -3.06
N ALA A 191 -53.83 -16.33 -3.83
CA ALA A 191 -52.47 -16.29 -4.34
C ALA A 191 -52.19 -15.05 -5.21
N LYS A 192 -53.13 -14.66 -6.09
CA LYS A 192 -52.98 -13.42 -6.90
C LYS A 192 -52.91 -12.17 -6.03
N THR A 193 -53.74 -12.10 -4.99
CA THR A 193 -53.75 -10.96 -4.05
C THR A 193 -52.44 -10.87 -3.29
N LEU A 194 -51.90 -12.00 -2.82
CA LEU A 194 -50.60 -12.08 -2.17
C LEU A 194 -49.45 -11.65 -3.11
N ILE A 195 -49.51 -12.01 -4.40
CA ILE A 195 -48.55 -11.50 -5.41
C ILE A 195 -48.61 -9.98 -5.50
N TYR A 196 -49.80 -9.39 -5.57
CA TYR A 196 -49.94 -7.93 -5.67
C TYR A 196 -49.38 -7.22 -4.44
N ILE A 197 -49.62 -7.76 -3.24
CA ILE A 197 -49.04 -7.26 -1.99
C ILE A 197 -47.51 -7.40 -2.00
N GLY A 198 -47.00 -8.57 -2.40
CA GLY A 198 -45.56 -8.83 -2.49
C GLY A 198 -44.86 -7.89 -3.48
N ASN A 199 -45.48 -7.64 -4.65
CA ASN A 199 -44.98 -6.68 -5.65
C ASN A 199 -44.88 -5.27 -5.05
N ILE A 200 -45.90 -4.81 -4.30
CA ILE A 200 -45.87 -3.50 -3.65
C ILE A 200 -44.73 -3.43 -2.63
N TYR A 201 -44.56 -4.43 -1.77
CA TYR A 201 -43.46 -4.43 -0.81
C TYR A 201 -42.09 -4.49 -1.48
N SER A 202 -41.94 -5.22 -2.58
CA SER A 202 -40.72 -5.22 -3.39
C SER A 202 -40.42 -3.82 -3.93
N ASP A 203 -41.45 -3.15 -4.46
CA ASP A 203 -41.42 -1.79 -5.00
C ASP A 203 -41.17 -0.69 -3.95
N LEU A 204 -41.46 -0.97 -2.68
CA LEU A 204 -41.15 -0.10 -1.53
C LEU A 204 -39.76 -0.38 -0.94
N GLY A 205 -39.04 -1.39 -1.45
CA GLY A 205 -37.73 -1.80 -0.94
C GLY A 205 -37.79 -2.70 0.30
N GLU A 206 -38.98 -3.09 0.76
CA GLU A 206 -39.20 -4.01 1.87
C GLU A 206 -39.05 -5.47 1.44
N LYS A 207 -37.86 -5.80 0.94
CA LYS A 207 -37.54 -7.09 0.28
C LYS A 207 -37.87 -8.32 1.12
N LYS A 208 -37.70 -8.25 2.45
CA LYS A 208 -38.02 -9.36 3.37
C LYS A 208 -39.52 -9.64 3.43
N LYS A 209 -40.36 -8.59 3.55
CA LYS A 209 -41.82 -8.75 3.53
C LYS A 209 -42.30 -9.25 2.17
N ALA A 210 -41.75 -8.72 1.07
CA ALA A 210 -42.07 -9.21 -0.26
C ALA A 210 -41.81 -10.72 -0.40
N LEU A 211 -40.68 -11.20 0.13
CA LEU A 211 -40.31 -12.62 0.15
C LEU A 211 -41.30 -13.46 0.96
N GLU A 212 -41.80 -12.96 2.10
CA GLU A 212 -42.83 -13.65 2.90
C GLU A 212 -44.11 -13.88 2.09
N TYR A 213 -44.62 -12.83 1.44
CA TYR A 213 -45.83 -12.93 0.60
C TYR A 213 -45.63 -13.82 -0.63
N TYR A 214 -44.46 -13.75 -1.28
CA TYR A 214 -44.15 -14.64 -2.40
C TYR A 214 -43.98 -16.10 -1.98
N ASN A 215 -43.42 -16.39 -0.81
CA ASN A 215 -43.33 -17.76 -0.29
C ASN A 215 -44.71 -18.33 0.07
N GLN A 216 -45.60 -17.51 0.64
CA GLN A 216 -47.00 -17.90 0.85
C GLN A 216 -47.69 -18.22 -0.48
N THR A 217 -47.51 -17.36 -1.48
CA THR A 217 -48.02 -17.57 -2.84
C THR A 217 -47.48 -18.87 -3.45
N LEU A 218 -46.18 -19.12 -3.34
CA LEU A 218 -45.52 -20.33 -3.85
C LEU A 218 -46.15 -21.60 -3.26
N SER A 219 -46.47 -21.59 -1.96
CA SER A 219 -47.14 -22.72 -1.31
C SER A 219 -48.55 -22.98 -1.86
N LEU A 220 -49.30 -21.92 -2.19
CA LEU A 220 -50.63 -22.02 -2.77
C LEU A 220 -50.58 -22.53 -4.22
N TRP A 221 -49.67 -22.03 -5.06
CA TRP A 221 -49.54 -22.50 -6.44
C TRP A 221 -49.09 -23.95 -6.53
N ARG A 222 -48.22 -24.40 -5.61
CA ARG A 222 -47.86 -25.81 -5.46
C ARG A 222 -49.07 -26.67 -5.07
N ALA A 223 -49.87 -26.22 -4.09
CA ALA A 223 -51.08 -26.92 -3.70
C ALA A 223 -52.12 -27.01 -4.83
N LEU A 224 -52.17 -26.01 -5.70
CA LEU A 224 -53.03 -25.97 -6.89
C LEU A 224 -52.42 -26.70 -8.11
N SER A 225 -51.20 -27.24 -7.99
CA SER A 225 -50.47 -27.90 -9.09
C SER A 225 -50.31 -27.04 -10.36
N ASN A 226 -50.30 -25.71 -10.21
CA ASN A 226 -50.16 -24.78 -11.33
C ASN A 226 -48.68 -24.47 -11.59
N ARG A 227 -48.05 -25.28 -12.44
CA ARG A 227 -46.61 -25.20 -12.75
C ARG A 227 -46.19 -23.87 -13.42
N GLY A 228 -47.07 -23.25 -14.20
CA GLY A 228 -46.77 -21.98 -14.88
C GLY A 228 -46.68 -20.82 -13.89
N GLU A 229 -47.66 -20.70 -13.00
CA GLU A 229 -47.65 -19.67 -11.95
C GLU A 229 -46.59 -19.97 -10.87
N GLU A 230 -46.28 -21.24 -10.60
CA GLU A 230 -45.14 -21.64 -9.76
C GLU A 230 -43.81 -21.14 -10.35
N ALA A 231 -43.60 -21.27 -11.66
CA ALA A 231 -42.39 -20.79 -12.31
C ALA A 231 -42.23 -19.26 -12.19
N LYS A 232 -43.31 -18.49 -12.44
CA LYS A 232 -43.31 -17.02 -12.35
C LYS A 232 -42.99 -16.50 -10.95
N ILE A 233 -43.54 -17.14 -9.92
CA ILE A 233 -43.26 -16.72 -8.54
C ILE A 233 -41.84 -17.09 -8.11
N LEU A 234 -41.33 -18.25 -8.52
CA LEU A 234 -39.92 -18.63 -8.29
C LEU A 234 -38.94 -17.70 -9.01
N ASN A 235 -39.28 -17.23 -10.22
CA ASN A 235 -38.52 -16.20 -10.93
C ASN A 235 -38.46 -14.90 -10.11
N SER A 236 -39.60 -14.47 -9.57
CA SER A 236 -39.71 -13.26 -8.73
C SER A 236 -38.93 -13.39 -7.40
N ILE A 237 -39.00 -14.56 -6.76
CA ILE A 237 -38.20 -14.90 -5.57
C ILE A 237 -36.70 -14.88 -5.90
N GLY A 238 -36.31 -15.45 -7.04
CA GLY A 238 -34.94 -15.45 -7.53
C GLY A 238 -34.38 -14.03 -7.69
N LEU A 239 -35.16 -13.13 -8.30
CA LEU A 239 -34.80 -11.71 -8.44
C LEU A 239 -34.67 -10.99 -7.09
N LEU A 240 -35.50 -11.33 -6.10
CA LEU A 240 -35.40 -10.76 -4.75
C LEU A 240 -34.15 -11.23 -4.01
N TYR A 241 -33.81 -12.51 -4.10
CA TYR A 241 -32.55 -13.03 -3.54
C TYR A 241 -31.34 -12.41 -4.22
N ASP A 242 -31.39 -12.21 -5.55
CA ASP A 242 -30.35 -11.51 -6.30
C ASP A 242 -30.17 -10.08 -5.77
N ALA A 243 -31.28 -9.37 -5.54
CA ALA A 243 -31.30 -8.02 -4.98
C ALA A 243 -30.90 -7.96 -3.49
N LEU A 244 -30.97 -9.07 -2.76
CA LEU A 244 -30.48 -9.20 -1.38
C LEU A 244 -28.99 -9.59 -1.32
N GLY A 245 -28.36 -9.89 -2.46
CA GLY A 245 -26.98 -10.36 -2.54
C GLY A 245 -26.82 -11.87 -2.29
N GLU A 246 -27.92 -12.61 -2.10
CA GLU A 246 -27.92 -14.06 -1.89
C GLU A 246 -27.90 -14.80 -3.24
N LYS A 247 -26.82 -14.59 -4.00
CA LYS A 247 -26.69 -15.03 -5.40
C LYS A 247 -26.92 -16.53 -5.60
N GLN A 248 -26.50 -17.37 -4.65
CA GLN A 248 -26.71 -18.82 -4.73
C GLN A 248 -28.19 -19.21 -4.64
N LYS A 249 -28.93 -18.64 -3.67
CA LYS A 249 -30.38 -18.86 -3.55
C LYS A 249 -31.13 -18.30 -4.75
N ALA A 250 -30.66 -17.19 -5.32
CA ALA A 250 -31.21 -16.65 -6.56
C ALA A 250 -31.11 -17.68 -7.71
N LEU A 251 -29.92 -18.23 -7.93
CA LEU A 251 -29.69 -19.26 -8.96
C LEU A 251 -30.50 -20.53 -8.71
N GLU A 252 -30.63 -20.99 -7.47
CA GLU A 252 -31.44 -22.17 -7.12
C GLU A 252 -32.90 -21.97 -7.51
N ASN A 253 -33.51 -20.85 -7.12
CA ASN A 253 -34.90 -20.53 -7.44
C ASN A 253 -35.10 -20.31 -8.94
N LEU A 254 -34.18 -19.62 -9.61
CA LEU A 254 -34.24 -19.40 -11.06
C LEU A 254 -34.08 -20.69 -11.86
N ASN A 255 -33.22 -21.61 -11.45
CA ASN A 255 -33.07 -22.92 -12.11
C ASN A 255 -34.31 -23.80 -11.92
N GLN A 256 -34.94 -23.76 -10.74
CA GLN A 256 -36.23 -24.43 -10.50
C GLN A 256 -37.33 -23.82 -11.39
N ALA A 257 -37.40 -22.48 -11.45
CA ALA A 257 -38.33 -21.77 -12.33
C ALA A 257 -38.12 -22.16 -13.80
N LEU A 258 -36.87 -22.23 -14.27
CA LEU A 258 -36.53 -22.59 -15.64
C LEU A 258 -37.02 -23.99 -16.00
N SER A 259 -36.82 -24.96 -15.10
CA SER A 259 -37.27 -26.34 -15.28
C SER A 259 -38.79 -26.42 -15.39
N LEU A 260 -39.51 -25.73 -14.50
CA LEU A 260 -40.97 -25.70 -14.49
C LEU A 260 -41.54 -24.99 -15.73
N SER A 261 -40.95 -23.86 -16.14
CA SER A 261 -41.37 -23.12 -17.34
C SER A 261 -41.19 -23.94 -18.61
N ARG A 262 -40.07 -24.68 -18.73
CA ARG A 262 -39.84 -25.63 -19.83
C ARG A 262 -40.86 -26.76 -19.84
N GLY A 263 -41.16 -27.33 -18.67
CA GLY A 263 -42.17 -28.36 -18.51
C GLY A 263 -43.60 -27.89 -18.79
N ALA A 264 -43.89 -26.61 -18.56
CA ALA A 264 -45.18 -25.98 -18.86
C ALA A 264 -45.31 -25.49 -20.31
N GLY A 265 -44.22 -25.49 -21.09
CA GLY A 265 -44.20 -24.96 -22.46
C GLY A 265 -44.29 -23.44 -22.55
N ASP A 266 -44.12 -22.70 -21.43
CA ASP A 266 -44.16 -21.24 -21.42
C ASP A 266 -42.84 -20.67 -21.94
N LYS A 267 -42.78 -20.45 -23.26
CA LYS A 267 -41.60 -19.91 -23.94
C LYS A 267 -41.30 -18.46 -23.55
N GLY A 268 -42.31 -17.68 -23.16
CA GLY A 268 -42.13 -16.30 -22.73
C GLY A 268 -41.38 -16.22 -21.40
N GLU A 269 -41.85 -17.00 -20.43
CA GLU A 269 -41.25 -17.06 -19.09
C GLU A 269 -39.89 -17.79 -19.10
N GLU A 270 -39.74 -18.86 -19.91
CA GLU A 270 -38.45 -19.55 -20.11
C GLU A 270 -37.37 -18.54 -20.53
N THR A 271 -37.71 -17.68 -21.49
CA THR A 271 -36.77 -16.69 -22.03
C THR A 271 -36.43 -15.60 -21.00
N ALA A 272 -37.41 -15.15 -20.22
CA ALA A 272 -37.19 -14.18 -19.14
C ALA A 272 -36.27 -14.73 -18.05
N ILE A 273 -36.47 -15.99 -17.65
CA ILE A 273 -35.65 -16.67 -16.64
C ILE A 273 -34.22 -16.85 -17.13
N LEU A 274 -34.02 -17.27 -18.40
CA LEU A 274 -32.67 -17.38 -18.99
C LEU A 274 -31.91 -16.05 -18.94
N ASN A 275 -32.58 -14.93 -19.26
CA ASN A 275 -31.98 -13.59 -19.12
C ASN A 275 -31.63 -13.27 -17.65
N ASN A 276 -32.51 -13.61 -16.70
CA ASN A 276 -32.27 -13.34 -15.29
C ASN A 276 -31.11 -14.19 -14.73
N ILE A 277 -31.00 -15.47 -15.12
CA ILE A 277 -29.85 -16.32 -14.78
C ILE A 277 -28.57 -15.74 -15.37
N GLY A 278 -28.60 -15.30 -16.64
CA GLY A 278 -27.48 -14.61 -17.27
C GLY A 278 -27.05 -13.36 -16.48
N LYS A 279 -28.00 -12.58 -15.98
CA LYS A 279 -27.74 -11.42 -15.12
C LYS A 279 -27.07 -11.82 -13.81
N VAL A 280 -27.58 -12.83 -13.11
CA VAL A 280 -26.98 -13.28 -11.84
C VAL A 280 -25.53 -13.77 -12.05
N TYR A 281 -25.25 -14.52 -13.12
CA TYR A 281 -23.88 -14.90 -13.45
C TYR A 281 -23.00 -13.71 -13.83
N SER A 282 -23.56 -12.71 -14.52
CA SER A 282 -22.84 -11.46 -14.82
C SER A 282 -22.48 -10.71 -13.54
N ASP A 283 -23.40 -10.64 -12.57
CA ASP A 283 -23.17 -10.01 -11.26
C ASP A 283 -22.14 -10.78 -10.41
N LEU A 284 -22.00 -12.10 -10.63
CA LEU A 284 -20.96 -12.94 -10.03
C LEU A 284 -19.59 -12.81 -10.73
N GLY A 285 -19.51 -12.08 -11.85
CA GLY A 285 -18.31 -11.99 -12.67
C GLY A 285 -18.04 -13.23 -13.54
N GLU A 286 -18.97 -14.19 -13.58
CA GLU A 286 -18.89 -15.40 -14.41
C GLU A 286 -19.35 -15.10 -15.85
N ASN A 287 -18.63 -14.17 -16.50
CA ASN A 287 -18.95 -13.59 -17.81
C ASN A 287 -19.22 -14.65 -18.90
N LYS A 288 -18.51 -15.79 -18.88
CA LYS A 288 -18.71 -16.87 -19.86
C LYS A 288 -20.06 -17.56 -19.70
N LYS A 289 -20.43 -17.94 -18.46
CA LYS A 289 -21.74 -18.54 -18.18
C LYS A 289 -22.85 -17.55 -18.47
N ALA A 290 -22.67 -16.27 -18.09
CA ALA A 290 -23.64 -15.23 -18.41
C ALA A 290 -23.91 -15.13 -19.92
N LEU A 291 -22.86 -15.15 -20.76
CA LEU A 291 -22.99 -15.18 -22.21
C LEU A 291 -23.70 -16.43 -22.72
N GLU A 292 -23.45 -17.61 -22.14
CA GLU A 292 -24.17 -18.85 -22.51
C GLU A 292 -25.69 -18.70 -22.34
N PHE A 293 -26.12 -18.18 -21.19
CA PHE A 293 -27.54 -17.96 -20.91
C PHE A 293 -28.15 -16.84 -21.75
N TYR A 294 -27.43 -15.74 -21.97
CA TYR A 294 -27.91 -14.68 -22.87
C TYR A 294 -28.00 -15.13 -24.33
N ASN A 295 -27.06 -15.95 -24.81
CA ASN A 295 -27.10 -16.51 -26.16
C ASN A 295 -28.22 -17.56 -26.33
N GLN A 296 -28.69 -18.19 -25.25
CA GLN A 296 -29.92 -18.99 -25.26
C GLN A 296 -31.18 -18.11 -25.30
N ALA A 297 -31.21 -17.00 -24.55
CA ALA A 297 -32.37 -16.11 -24.47
C ALA A 297 -32.59 -15.28 -25.76
N LEU A 298 -31.51 -14.79 -26.38
CA LEU A 298 -31.57 -13.90 -27.55
C LEU A 298 -32.38 -14.45 -28.75
N PRO A 299 -32.15 -15.69 -29.26
CA PRO A 299 -32.93 -16.23 -30.37
C PRO A 299 -34.41 -16.43 -30.01
N LEU A 300 -34.71 -16.71 -28.75
CA LEU A 300 -36.10 -16.85 -28.29
C LEU A 300 -36.82 -15.50 -28.26
N PHE A 301 -36.19 -14.43 -27.77
CA PHE A 301 -36.77 -13.08 -27.87
C PHE A 301 -37.00 -12.63 -29.31
N ARG A 302 -36.11 -13.01 -30.23
CA ARG A 302 -36.29 -12.78 -31.68
C ARG A 302 -37.49 -13.55 -32.23
N ALA A 303 -37.65 -14.82 -31.86
CA ALA A 303 -38.79 -15.64 -32.29
C ALA A 303 -40.12 -15.14 -31.73
N LEU A 304 -40.12 -14.59 -30.51
CA LEU A 304 -41.28 -13.95 -29.88
C LEU A 304 -41.56 -12.53 -30.41
N ASN A 305 -40.70 -12.00 -31.30
CA ASN A 305 -40.75 -10.64 -31.83
C ASN A 305 -40.76 -9.54 -30.74
N ASP A 306 -40.16 -9.81 -29.58
CA ASP A 306 -40.07 -8.85 -28.47
C ASP A 306 -38.81 -7.97 -28.63
N LYS A 307 -38.94 -6.93 -29.44
CA LYS A 307 -37.83 -6.01 -29.78
C LYS A 307 -37.28 -5.25 -28.57
N GLY A 308 -38.09 -5.03 -27.54
CA GLY A 308 -37.66 -4.33 -26.31
C GLY A 308 -36.77 -5.21 -25.43
N ARG A 309 -37.18 -6.48 -25.22
CA ARG A 309 -36.36 -7.45 -24.47
C ARG A 309 -35.16 -7.92 -25.27
N GLU A 310 -35.27 -8.03 -26.60
CA GLU A 310 -34.14 -8.26 -27.51
C GLU A 310 -33.05 -7.19 -27.28
N ALA A 311 -33.41 -5.91 -27.26
CA ALA A 311 -32.48 -4.82 -26.98
C ALA A 311 -31.87 -4.89 -25.57
N THR A 312 -32.62 -5.36 -24.57
CA THR A 312 -32.12 -5.49 -23.20
C THR A 312 -31.05 -6.58 -23.09
N VAL A 313 -31.27 -7.75 -23.69
CA VAL A 313 -30.28 -8.83 -23.71
C VAL A 313 -29.04 -8.42 -24.48
N LEU A 314 -29.18 -7.79 -25.65
CA LEU A 314 -28.04 -7.30 -26.43
C LEU A 314 -27.22 -6.25 -25.67
N ASN A 315 -27.87 -5.39 -24.86
CA ASN A 315 -27.17 -4.45 -23.99
C ASN A 315 -26.38 -5.18 -22.89
N ASN A 316 -26.94 -6.23 -22.29
CA ASN A 316 -26.23 -7.04 -21.29
C ASN A 316 -25.05 -7.80 -21.91
N ILE A 317 -25.22 -8.37 -23.10
CA ILE A 317 -24.14 -8.99 -23.89
C ILE A 317 -23.03 -7.97 -24.18
N ALA A 318 -23.41 -6.76 -24.60
CA ALA A 318 -22.45 -5.70 -24.87
C ALA A 318 -21.65 -5.29 -23.64
N ASN A 319 -22.31 -5.17 -22.48
CA ASN A 319 -21.64 -4.89 -21.21
C ASN A 319 -20.62 -5.98 -20.86
N ILE A 320 -20.96 -7.27 -21.07
CA ILE A 320 -20.00 -8.36 -20.86
C ILE A 320 -18.82 -8.25 -21.83
N TYR A 321 -19.06 -8.04 -23.12
CA TYR A 321 -17.96 -7.85 -24.07
C TYR A 321 -17.09 -6.64 -23.71
N SER A 322 -17.67 -5.56 -23.21
CA SER A 322 -16.91 -4.42 -22.70
C SER A 322 -16.04 -4.81 -21.50
N ASN A 323 -16.58 -5.59 -20.55
CA ASN A 323 -15.84 -6.10 -19.39
C ASN A 323 -14.74 -7.09 -19.75
N LEU A 324 -14.91 -7.86 -20.84
CA LEU A 324 -13.90 -8.77 -21.38
C LEU A 324 -12.83 -8.05 -22.24
N GLY A 325 -12.95 -6.74 -22.44
CA GLY A 325 -12.05 -5.97 -23.30
C GLY A 325 -12.33 -6.11 -24.80
N GLU A 326 -13.39 -6.82 -25.20
CA GLU A 326 -13.82 -7.00 -26.58
C GLU A 326 -14.66 -5.80 -27.06
N LYS A 327 -14.06 -4.61 -27.02
CA LYS A 327 -14.73 -3.32 -27.22
C LYS A 327 -15.47 -3.20 -28.56
N GLN A 328 -14.93 -3.80 -29.62
CA GLN A 328 -15.57 -3.78 -30.94
C GLN A 328 -16.88 -4.57 -30.96
N LYS A 329 -16.91 -5.76 -30.35
CA LYS A 329 -18.15 -6.55 -30.23
C LYS A 329 -19.17 -5.85 -29.33
N ALA A 330 -18.71 -5.15 -28.29
CA ALA A 330 -19.59 -4.32 -27.47
C ALA A 330 -20.27 -3.22 -28.30
N LEU A 331 -19.52 -2.48 -29.13
CA LEU A 331 -20.08 -1.46 -30.03
C LEU A 331 -21.06 -2.04 -31.05
N GLU A 332 -20.74 -3.18 -31.66
CA GLU A 332 -21.65 -3.85 -32.62
C GLU A 332 -23.00 -4.18 -31.98
N ASN A 333 -22.99 -4.76 -30.77
CA ASN A 333 -24.20 -5.06 -30.03
C ASN A 333 -24.94 -3.77 -29.61
N LEU A 334 -24.24 -2.75 -29.10
CA LEU A 334 -24.87 -1.49 -28.69
C LEU A 334 -25.49 -0.71 -29.87
N ASN A 335 -24.91 -0.78 -31.07
CA ASN A 335 -25.49 -0.18 -32.27
C ASN A 335 -26.78 -0.90 -32.71
N GLN A 336 -26.85 -2.23 -32.56
CA GLN A 336 -28.10 -2.98 -32.74
C GLN A 336 -29.14 -2.58 -31.70
N VAL A 337 -28.74 -2.46 -30.43
CA VAL A 337 -29.59 -1.97 -29.33
C VAL A 337 -30.18 -0.60 -29.68
N LEU A 338 -29.35 0.37 -30.08
CA LEU A 338 -29.78 1.71 -30.43
C LEU A 338 -30.83 1.70 -31.56
N SER A 339 -30.61 0.86 -32.58
CA SER A 339 -31.53 0.72 -33.72
C SER A 339 -32.88 0.14 -33.31
N LEU A 340 -32.87 -0.91 -32.47
CA LEU A 340 -34.09 -1.52 -31.93
C LEU A 340 -34.86 -0.56 -31.02
N LEU A 341 -34.16 0.16 -30.14
CA LEU A 341 -34.78 1.08 -29.18
C LEU A 341 -35.43 2.30 -29.86
N ARG A 342 -34.82 2.80 -30.94
CA ARG A 342 -35.41 3.85 -31.78
C ARG A 342 -36.67 3.36 -32.48
N LEU A 343 -36.68 2.12 -32.96
CA LEU A 343 -37.85 1.51 -33.60
C LEU A 343 -39.04 1.39 -32.63
N VAL A 344 -38.80 0.99 -31.38
CA VAL A 344 -39.85 0.86 -30.35
C VAL A 344 -40.14 2.15 -29.59
N GLY A 345 -39.42 3.24 -29.87
CA GLY A 345 -39.63 4.55 -29.24
C GLY A 345 -39.21 4.65 -27.77
N ASN A 346 -38.35 3.76 -27.27
CA ASN A 346 -37.96 3.73 -25.85
C ASN A 346 -36.79 4.68 -25.56
N LYS A 347 -37.10 5.97 -25.41
CA LYS A 347 -36.12 7.05 -25.18
C LYS A 347 -35.25 6.88 -23.93
N ARG A 348 -35.78 6.26 -22.86
CA ARG A 348 -35.03 6.03 -21.61
C ARG A 348 -33.91 5.02 -21.83
N MET A 349 -34.22 3.89 -22.47
CA MET A 349 -33.22 2.89 -22.80
C MET A 349 -32.26 3.39 -23.88
N GLU A 350 -32.75 4.20 -24.83
CA GLU A 350 -31.89 4.84 -25.83
C GLU A 350 -30.82 5.73 -25.15
N ALA A 351 -31.19 6.49 -24.12
CA ALA A 351 -30.24 7.28 -23.33
C ALA A 351 -29.17 6.40 -22.65
N ILE A 352 -29.58 5.26 -22.08
CA ILE A 352 -28.66 4.28 -21.45
C ILE A 352 -27.70 3.70 -22.51
N ALA A 353 -28.21 3.31 -23.67
CA ALA A 353 -27.40 2.79 -24.76
C ALA A 353 -26.37 3.82 -25.24
N ASN A 354 -26.78 5.08 -25.44
CA ASN A 354 -25.84 6.16 -25.78
C ASN A 354 -24.78 6.36 -24.69
N ASN A 355 -25.15 6.31 -23.41
CA ASN A 355 -24.19 6.41 -22.31
C ASN A 355 -23.18 5.24 -22.32
N ASN A 356 -23.64 4.02 -22.57
CA ASN A 356 -22.76 2.84 -22.66
C ASN A 356 -21.84 2.90 -23.89
N ILE A 357 -22.34 3.37 -25.03
CA ILE A 357 -21.52 3.61 -26.24
C ILE A 357 -20.45 4.67 -25.94
N GLY A 358 -20.84 5.75 -25.25
CA GLY A 358 -19.91 6.78 -24.79
C GLY A 358 -18.80 6.22 -23.90
N ALA A 359 -19.14 5.31 -22.98
CA ALA A 359 -18.16 4.62 -22.13
C ALA A 359 -17.20 3.74 -22.94
N VAL A 360 -17.70 2.96 -23.89
CA VAL A 360 -16.85 2.12 -24.74
C VAL A 360 -15.91 2.97 -25.60
N HIS A 361 -16.37 4.09 -26.16
CA HIS A 361 -15.50 5.03 -26.87
C HIS A 361 -14.48 5.70 -25.96
N SER A 362 -14.84 5.99 -24.71
CA SER A 362 -13.88 6.49 -23.71
C SER A 362 -12.75 5.50 -23.45
N ASP A 363 -13.09 4.22 -23.29
CA ASP A 363 -12.14 3.14 -23.06
C ASP A 363 -11.24 2.88 -24.28
N LEU A 364 -11.75 3.16 -25.50
CA LEU A 364 -10.98 3.13 -26.74
C LEU A 364 -10.08 4.37 -26.94
N GLY A 365 -10.13 5.35 -26.05
CA GLY A 365 -9.41 6.62 -26.18
C GLY A 365 -10.06 7.62 -27.15
N GLU A 366 -11.23 7.32 -27.72
CA GLU A 366 -11.93 8.17 -28.69
C GLU A 366 -12.77 9.26 -27.98
N LYS A 367 -12.09 10.13 -27.23
CA LYS A 367 -12.71 11.11 -26.30
C LYS A 367 -13.76 12.02 -26.93
N LYS A 368 -13.59 12.45 -28.19
CA LYS A 368 -14.57 13.29 -28.91
C LYS A 368 -15.88 12.54 -29.18
N LYS A 369 -15.80 11.30 -29.68
CA LYS A 369 -16.99 10.45 -29.90
C LYS A 369 -17.68 10.13 -28.57
N ALA A 370 -16.91 9.88 -27.51
CA ALA A 370 -17.46 9.68 -26.17
C ALA A 370 -18.32 10.88 -25.73
N LEU A 371 -17.81 12.11 -25.88
CA LEU A 371 -18.56 13.34 -25.60
C LEU A 371 -19.82 13.48 -26.47
N GLU A 372 -19.77 13.16 -27.75
CA GLU A 372 -20.94 13.20 -28.64
C GLU A 372 -22.06 12.30 -28.11
N TYR A 373 -21.75 11.04 -27.79
CA TYR A 373 -22.72 10.08 -27.27
C TYR A 373 -23.20 10.43 -25.86
N TYR A 374 -22.31 10.89 -24.97
CA TYR A 374 -22.72 11.35 -23.64
C TYR A 374 -23.62 12.59 -23.70
N ASN A 375 -23.38 13.54 -24.61
CA ASN A 375 -24.27 14.69 -24.77
C ASN A 375 -25.65 14.28 -25.32
N GLN A 376 -25.70 13.30 -26.23
CA GLN A 376 -26.97 12.70 -26.68
C GLN A 376 -27.71 12.02 -25.52
N ALA A 377 -27.01 11.21 -24.72
CA ALA A 377 -27.57 10.57 -23.53
C ALA A 377 -28.10 11.60 -22.51
N LEU A 378 -27.32 12.65 -22.23
CA LEU A 378 -27.68 13.72 -21.30
C LEU A 378 -28.95 14.46 -21.74
N ALA A 379 -29.05 14.81 -23.03
CA ALA A 379 -30.23 15.46 -23.59
C ALA A 379 -31.48 14.56 -23.47
N LEU A 380 -31.34 13.26 -23.75
CA LEU A 380 -32.43 12.29 -23.61
C LEU A 380 -32.83 12.09 -22.15
N PHE A 381 -31.88 11.92 -21.22
CA PHE A 381 -32.17 11.78 -19.79
C PHE A 381 -32.89 13.00 -19.21
N ARG A 382 -32.51 14.22 -19.63
CA ARG A 382 -33.23 15.45 -19.29
C ARG A 382 -34.65 15.47 -19.86
N ALA A 383 -34.82 15.07 -21.13
CA ALA A 383 -36.13 15.04 -21.79
C ALA A 383 -37.10 14.04 -21.15
N VAL A 384 -36.60 12.93 -20.58
CA VAL A 384 -37.43 11.94 -19.86
C VAL A 384 -37.42 12.14 -18.34
N ALA A 385 -36.87 13.26 -17.84
CA ALA A 385 -36.76 13.60 -16.42
C ALA A 385 -36.09 12.53 -15.53
N ASN A 386 -35.14 11.76 -16.08
CA ASN A 386 -34.38 10.76 -15.34
C ASN A 386 -33.13 11.38 -14.71
N LYS A 387 -33.24 11.77 -13.43
CA LYS A 387 -32.18 12.48 -12.69
C LYS A 387 -30.97 11.61 -12.32
N ASP A 388 -31.15 10.32 -12.09
CA ASP A 388 -30.03 9.39 -11.84
C ASP A 388 -29.16 9.21 -13.09
N GLY A 389 -29.81 9.05 -14.25
CA GLY A 389 -29.13 8.99 -15.54
C GLY A 389 -28.40 10.29 -15.86
N GLU A 390 -29.05 11.43 -15.60
CA GLU A 390 -28.44 12.76 -15.72
C GLU A 390 -27.16 12.88 -14.87
N ALA A 391 -27.22 12.54 -13.58
CA ALA A 391 -26.07 12.61 -12.67
C ALA A 391 -24.90 11.71 -13.14
N THR A 392 -25.21 10.48 -13.54
CA THR A 392 -24.20 9.51 -14.02
C THR A 392 -23.53 10.00 -15.29
N THR A 393 -24.30 10.50 -16.27
CA THR A 393 -23.75 11.00 -17.52
C THR A 393 -22.95 12.28 -17.32
N LEU A 394 -23.36 13.19 -16.42
CA LEU A 394 -22.57 14.37 -16.05
C LEU A 394 -21.22 13.97 -15.43
N ASN A 395 -21.21 12.98 -14.54
CA ASN A 395 -19.96 12.45 -13.98
C ASN A 395 -19.04 11.87 -15.08
N ASN A 396 -19.60 11.13 -16.05
CA ASN A 396 -18.81 10.59 -17.17
C ASN A 396 -18.27 11.69 -18.09
N ILE A 397 -19.05 12.73 -18.39
CA ILE A 397 -18.59 13.91 -19.13
C ILE A 397 -17.46 14.62 -18.39
N GLY A 398 -17.59 14.75 -17.06
CA GLY A 398 -16.52 15.27 -16.19
C GLY A 398 -15.23 14.47 -16.34
N GLY A 399 -15.33 13.13 -16.40
CA GLY A 399 -14.20 12.22 -16.68
C GLY A 399 -13.52 12.51 -18.01
N ILE A 400 -14.29 12.67 -19.09
CA ILE A 400 -13.68 12.97 -20.40
C ILE A 400 -12.99 14.34 -20.41
N TYR A 401 -13.58 15.36 -19.79
CA TYR A 401 -12.91 16.66 -19.67
C TYR A 401 -11.66 16.59 -18.79
N SER A 402 -11.64 15.73 -17.77
CA SER A 402 -10.43 15.46 -16.98
C SER A 402 -9.31 14.89 -17.85
N ASP A 403 -9.64 13.88 -18.66
CA ASP A 403 -8.69 13.19 -19.55
C ASP A 403 -8.16 14.13 -20.65
N LEU A 404 -9.00 15.05 -21.14
CA LEU A 404 -8.61 16.11 -22.08
C LEU A 404 -7.78 17.24 -21.43
N GLY A 405 -7.58 17.21 -20.11
CA GLY A 405 -6.87 18.26 -19.38
C GLY A 405 -7.70 19.51 -19.08
N GLU A 406 -8.99 19.53 -19.42
CA GLU A 406 -9.91 20.64 -19.15
C GLU A 406 -10.45 20.59 -17.72
N LYS A 407 -9.55 20.66 -16.73
CA LYS A 407 -9.84 20.43 -15.30
C LYS A 407 -10.96 21.31 -14.73
N LYS A 408 -11.08 22.56 -15.19
CA LYS A 408 -12.17 23.47 -14.77
C LYS A 408 -13.55 22.97 -15.22
N LYS A 409 -13.69 22.59 -16.50
CA LYS A 409 -14.94 22.01 -17.00
C LYS A 409 -15.25 20.68 -16.31
N ALA A 410 -14.24 19.86 -16.08
CA ALA A 410 -14.41 18.62 -15.31
C ALA A 410 -15.04 18.89 -13.94
N LEU A 411 -14.51 19.85 -13.17
CA LEU A 411 -15.08 20.27 -11.89
C LEU A 411 -16.50 20.83 -12.01
N GLU A 412 -16.83 21.59 -13.05
CA GLU A 412 -18.20 22.10 -13.27
C GLU A 412 -19.19 20.94 -13.44
N TYR A 413 -18.86 19.95 -14.28
CA TYR A 413 -19.71 18.77 -14.50
C TYR A 413 -19.78 17.87 -13.27
N TYR A 414 -18.65 17.64 -12.58
CA TYR A 414 -18.64 16.88 -11.34
C TYR A 414 -19.45 17.56 -10.23
N ASN A 415 -19.39 18.88 -10.07
CA ASN A 415 -20.20 19.58 -9.07
C ASN A 415 -21.71 19.50 -9.37
N GLN A 416 -22.10 19.54 -10.65
CA GLN A 416 -23.48 19.29 -11.05
C GLN A 416 -23.92 17.85 -10.72
N ALA A 417 -23.08 16.86 -11.06
CA ALA A 417 -23.34 15.46 -10.73
C ALA A 417 -23.44 15.23 -9.21
N LEU A 418 -22.51 15.81 -8.44
CA LEU A 418 -22.47 15.72 -6.98
C LEU A 418 -23.75 16.29 -6.34
N THR A 419 -24.20 17.46 -6.81
CA THR A 419 -25.43 18.10 -6.32
C THR A 419 -26.64 17.21 -6.59
N LEU A 420 -26.74 16.65 -7.80
CA LEU A 420 -27.84 15.74 -8.15
C LEU A 420 -27.79 14.45 -7.31
N SER A 421 -26.64 13.78 -7.23
CA SER A 421 -26.50 12.55 -6.43
C SER A 421 -26.81 12.78 -4.96
N HIS A 422 -26.39 13.92 -4.39
CA HIS A 422 -26.70 14.28 -3.00
C HIS A 422 -28.21 14.50 -2.79
N THR A 423 -28.86 15.29 -3.65
CA THR A 423 -30.31 15.56 -3.55
C THR A 423 -31.17 14.32 -3.75
N LEU A 424 -30.68 13.34 -4.51
CA LEU A 424 -31.34 12.04 -4.73
C LEU A 424 -31.04 11.02 -3.61
N GLY A 425 -30.13 11.32 -2.67
CA GLY A 425 -29.67 10.35 -1.68
C GLY A 425 -28.85 9.19 -2.27
N ASN A 426 -28.33 9.34 -3.50
CA ASN A 426 -27.49 8.36 -4.16
C ASN A 426 -26.05 8.41 -3.61
N ARG A 427 -25.84 7.71 -2.49
CA ARG A 427 -24.55 7.68 -1.79
C ARG A 427 -23.40 7.11 -2.61
N SER A 428 -23.66 6.13 -3.50
CA SER A 428 -22.62 5.55 -4.37
C SER A 428 -22.14 6.58 -5.42
N GLY A 429 -23.09 7.26 -6.07
CA GLY A 429 -22.81 8.34 -7.01
C GLY A 429 -22.08 9.51 -6.35
N GLU A 430 -22.56 9.95 -5.17
CA GLU A 430 -21.93 11.00 -4.37
C GLU A 430 -20.46 10.66 -4.05
N ALA A 431 -20.21 9.47 -3.54
CA ALA A 431 -18.87 9.04 -3.15
C ALA A 431 -17.92 8.94 -4.36
N THR A 432 -18.40 8.38 -5.48
CA THR A 432 -17.61 8.28 -6.73
C THR A 432 -17.25 9.66 -7.27
N THR A 433 -18.20 10.59 -7.29
CA THR A 433 -17.95 11.96 -7.76
C THR A 433 -17.02 12.72 -6.83
N LEU A 434 -17.13 12.56 -5.50
CA LEU A 434 -16.16 13.13 -4.55
C LEU A 434 -14.74 12.61 -4.79
N ASN A 435 -14.57 11.30 -5.04
CA ASN A 435 -13.27 10.73 -5.41
C ASN A 435 -12.71 11.36 -6.70
N ASN A 436 -13.55 11.54 -7.72
CA ASN A 436 -13.11 12.15 -8.98
C ASN A 436 -12.71 13.62 -8.81
N ILE A 437 -13.45 14.39 -8.00
CA ILE A 437 -13.08 15.77 -7.64
C ILE A 437 -11.75 15.80 -6.90
N GLY A 438 -11.54 14.87 -5.95
CA GLY A 438 -10.27 14.72 -5.24
C GLY A 438 -9.10 14.51 -6.20
N MET A 439 -9.29 13.68 -7.24
CA MET A 439 -8.29 13.42 -8.28
C MET A 439 -7.95 14.69 -9.08
N ILE A 440 -8.95 15.49 -9.46
CA ILE A 440 -8.69 16.78 -10.12
C ILE A 440 -7.86 17.71 -9.25
N TYR A 441 -8.18 17.83 -7.96
CA TYR A 441 -7.38 18.66 -7.06
C TYR A 441 -5.97 18.11 -6.86
N SER A 442 -5.79 16.80 -6.85
CA SER A 442 -4.45 16.17 -6.84
C SER A 442 -3.65 16.56 -8.09
N ASP A 443 -4.25 16.45 -9.28
CA ASP A 443 -3.60 16.82 -10.55
C ASP A 443 -3.22 18.30 -10.62
N LEU A 444 -4.03 19.18 -10.03
CA LEU A 444 -3.76 20.62 -9.91
C LEU A 444 -2.70 20.95 -8.83
N GLY A 445 -2.28 19.97 -8.04
CA GLY A 445 -1.38 20.15 -6.89
C GLY A 445 -2.03 20.78 -5.66
N GLU A 446 -3.36 20.81 -5.59
CA GLU A 446 -4.10 21.24 -4.40
C GLU A 446 -4.29 20.06 -3.43
N ASN A 447 -3.15 19.47 -3.01
CA ASN A 447 -3.06 18.22 -2.23
C ASN A 447 -3.96 18.20 -0.98
N LYS A 448 -4.05 19.33 -0.25
CA LYS A 448 -4.90 19.42 0.95
C LYS A 448 -6.39 19.31 0.62
N LYS A 449 -6.85 19.94 -0.46
CA LYS A 449 -8.25 19.82 -0.93
C LYS A 449 -8.52 18.42 -1.44
N ALA A 450 -7.57 17.82 -2.18
CA ALA A 450 -7.69 16.44 -2.63
C ALA A 450 -7.98 15.49 -1.44
N LEU A 451 -7.18 15.58 -0.36
CA LEU A 451 -7.40 14.81 0.86
C LEU A 451 -8.76 15.10 1.52
N GLU A 452 -9.23 16.34 1.53
CA GLU A 452 -10.56 16.68 2.06
C GLU A 452 -11.68 15.92 1.33
N PHE A 453 -11.66 15.94 -0.01
CA PHE A 453 -12.65 15.23 -0.83
C PHE A 453 -12.55 13.71 -0.69
N TYR A 454 -11.33 13.15 -0.68
CA TYR A 454 -11.14 11.72 -0.47
C TYR A 454 -11.61 11.25 0.92
N ASN A 455 -11.33 12.02 1.98
CA ASN A 455 -11.77 11.70 3.34
C ASN A 455 -13.29 11.79 3.52
N ARG A 456 -13.98 12.58 2.67
CA ARG A 456 -15.45 12.58 2.59
C ARG A 456 -16.00 11.39 1.81
N ALA A 457 -15.32 10.96 0.73
CA ALA A 457 -15.73 9.82 -0.09
C ALA A 457 -15.58 8.48 0.65
N LEU A 458 -14.45 8.26 1.32
CA LEU A 458 -14.09 6.97 1.93
C LEU A 458 -15.15 6.38 2.90
N PRO A 459 -15.72 7.12 3.87
CA PRO A 459 -16.75 6.58 4.76
C PRO A 459 -18.05 6.24 4.01
N LEU A 460 -18.40 6.99 2.96
CA LEU A 460 -19.57 6.68 2.12
C LEU A 460 -19.35 5.38 1.34
N LEU A 461 -18.17 5.19 0.75
CA LEU A 461 -17.81 3.96 0.03
C LEU A 461 -17.87 2.73 0.94
N ARG A 462 -17.35 2.85 2.17
CA ARG A 462 -17.41 1.79 3.18
C ARG A 462 -18.85 1.46 3.58
N ALA A 463 -19.70 2.47 3.78
CA ALA A 463 -21.09 2.28 4.16
C ALA A 463 -21.92 1.62 3.05
N VAL A 464 -21.60 1.89 1.79
CA VAL A 464 -22.31 1.31 0.63
C VAL A 464 -21.71 -0.04 0.19
N GLY A 465 -20.48 -0.37 0.62
CA GLY A 465 -19.81 -1.63 0.29
C GLY A 465 -19.07 -1.64 -1.06
N GLU A 466 -18.79 -0.45 -1.62
CA GLU A 466 -18.13 -0.27 -2.93
C GLU A 466 -16.60 -0.47 -2.82
N ARG A 467 -16.17 -1.71 -2.56
CA ARG A 467 -14.78 -2.06 -2.23
C ARG A 467 -13.76 -1.72 -3.32
N ARG A 468 -14.15 -1.81 -4.60
CA ARG A 468 -13.27 -1.44 -5.73
C ARG A 468 -12.96 0.05 -5.70
N VAL A 469 -13.99 0.89 -5.52
CA VAL A 469 -13.81 2.34 -5.48
C VAL A 469 -13.13 2.77 -4.18
N GLU A 470 -13.41 2.08 -3.06
CA GLU A 470 -12.67 2.25 -1.80
C GLU A 470 -11.16 2.08 -2.02
N ALA A 471 -10.74 1.02 -2.71
CA ALA A 471 -9.34 0.76 -3.03
C ALA A 471 -8.74 1.84 -3.94
N ILE A 472 -9.49 2.33 -4.94
CA ILE A 472 -9.06 3.45 -5.80
C ILE A 472 -8.81 4.70 -4.95
N THR A 473 -9.75 5.06 -4.08
CA THR A 473 -9.61 6.24 -3.20
C THR A 473 -8.43 6.10 -2.25
N LEU A 474 -8.20 4.94 -1.65
CA LEU A 474 -7.04 4.69 -0.79
C LEU A 474 -5.71 4.82 -1.54
N ASN A 475 -5.62 4.26 -2.75
CA ASN A 475 -4.42 4.39 -3.57
C ASN A 475 -4.14 5.85 -3.95
N ASN A 476 -5.19 6.63 -4.26
CA ASN A 476 -5.07 8.06 -4.55
C ASN A 476 -4.63 8.87 -3.31
N ILE A 477 -5.19 8.59 -2.14
CA ILE A 477 -4.73 9.19 -0.87
C ILE A 477 -3.24 8.87 -0.65
N GLY A 478 -2.84 7.62 -0.90
CA GLY A 478 -1.46 7.19 -0.81
C GLY A 478 -0.53 7.98 -1.73
N ALA A 479 -0.94 8.23 -2.97
CA ALA A 479 -0.21 9.07 -3.91
C ALA A 479 -0.07 10.53 -3.40
N VAL A 480 -1.14 11.12 -2.87
CA VAL A 480 -1.10 12.49 -2.32
C VAL A 480 -0.17 12.59 -1.11
N TYR A 481 -0.22 11.62 -0.17
CA TYR A 481 0.74 11.59 0.94
C TYR A 481 2.18 11.42 0.47
N SER A 482 2.41 10.63 -0.58
CA SER A 482 3.73 10.51 -1.19
C SER A 482 4.26 11.85 -1.70
N ASP A 483 3.41 12.65 -2.33
CA ASP A 483 3.77 13.96 -2.90
C ASP A 483 3.95 15.04 -1.82
N LEU A 484 3.27 14.90 -0.67
CA LEU A 484 3.52 15.70 0.53
C LEU A 484 4.80 15.30 1.29
N GLY A 485 5.42 14.17 0.94
CA GLY A 485 6.60 13.63 1.62
C GLY A 485 6.29 12.75 2.83
N GLU A 486 5.02 12.50 3.14
CA GLU A 486 4.58 11.65 4.25
C GLU A 486 4.58 10.16 3.86
N LYS A 487 5.77 9.60 3.56
CA LYS A 487 5.91 8.27 2.95
C LYS A 487 5.33 7.13 3.79
N GLN A 488 5.33 7.25 5.12
CA GLN A 488 4.76 6.24 6.00
C GLN A 488 3.24 6.11 5.79
N LYS A 489 2.50 7.23 5.83
CA LYS A 489 1.05 7.23 5.54
C LYS A 489 0.76 6.75 4.12
N ALA A 490 1.60 7.12 3.16
CA ALA A 490 1.49 6.64 1.80
C ALA A 490 1.58 5.11 1.70
N LEU A 491 2.60 4.50 2.35
CA LEU A 491 2.74 3.05 2.41
C LEU A 491 1.52 2.37 3.05
N GLU A 492 0.99 2.91 4.15
CA GLU A 492 -0.20 2.37 4.82
C GLU A 492 -1.40 2.31 3.86
N HIS A 493 -1.71 3.41 3.17
CA HIS A 493 -2.89 3.50 2.32
C HIS A 493 -2.74 2.70 1.01
N VAL A 494 -1.55 2.68 0.42
CA VAL A 494 -1.27 1.86 -0.77
C VAL A 494 -1.35 0.37 -0.45
N ASN A 495 -0.87 -0.07 0.73
CA ASN A 495 -0.99 -1.48 1.15
C ASN A 495 -2.45 -1.87 1.42
N GLN A 496 -3.25 -0.99 2.04
CA GLN A 496 -4.69 -1.23 2.20
C GLN A 496 -5.41 -1.36 0.85
N ALA A 497 -5.09 -0.46 -0.10
CA ALA A 497 -5.63 -0.53 -1.46
C ALA A 497 -5.23 -1.84 -2.15
N LEU A 498 -3.96 -2.25 -2.06
CA LEU A 498 -3.46 -3.49 -2.64
C LEU A 498 -4.18 -4.73 -2.07
N SER A 499 -4.41 -4.78 -0.75
CA SER A 499 -5.19 -5.85 -0.12
C SER A 499 -6.60 -5.93 -0.72
N LEU A 500 -7.31 -4.80 -0.76
CA LEU A 500 -8.66 -4.73 -1.31
C LEU A 500 -8.71 -5.10 -2.80
N TYR A 501 -7.76 -4.63 -3.62
CA TYR A 501 -7.71 -4.98 -5.04
C TYR A 501 -7.53 -6.48 -5.27
N ARG A 502 -6.72 -7.15 -4.45
CA ARG A 502 -6.56 -8.61 -4.50
C ARG A 502 -7.85 -9.32 -4.09
N VAL A 503 -8.51 -8.86 -3.04
CA VAL A 503 -9.79 -9.43 -2.57
C VAL A 503 -10.88 -9.31 -3.64
N VAL A 504 -10.98 -8.18 -4.34
CA VAL A 504 -11.99 -7.99 -5.40
C VAL A 504 -11.54 -8.50 -6.77
N GLY A 505 -10.32 -9.05 -6.90
CA GLY A 505 -9.78 -9.56 -8.15
C GLY A 505 -9.48 -8.50 -9.23
N TYR A 506 -9.36 -7.23 -8.87
CA TYR A 506 -9.14 -6.14 -9.83
C TYR A 506 -7.65 -5.96 -10.15
N LYS A 507 -7.18 -6.68 -11.19
CA LYS A 507 -5.76 -6.79 -11.56
C LYS A 507 -5.09 -5.50 -12.01
N GLU A 508 -5.83 -4.60 -12.67
CA GLU A 508 -5.33 -3.29 -13.09
C GLU A 508 -5.02 -2.38 -11.88
N GLY A 509 -5.92 -2.36 -10.89
CA GLY A 509 -5.71 -1.64 -9.63
C GLY A 509 -4.59 -2.25 -8.78
N GLU A 510 -4.48 -3.58 -8.77
CA GLU A 510 -3.35 -4.29 -8.15
C GLU A 510 -2.01 -3.85 -8.76
N ALA A 511 -1.90 -3.84 -10.10
CA ALA A 511 -0.70 -3.41 -10.80
C ALA A 511 -0.34 -1.94 -10.49
N THR A 512 -1.33 -1.06 -10.46
CA THR A 512 -1.14 0.36 -10.10
C THR A 512 -0.61 0.54 -8.68
N SER A 513 -1.15 -0.19 -7.71
CA SER A 513 -0.71 -0.12 -6.30
C SER A 513 0.71 -0.65 -6.15
N ILE A 514 1.06 -1.73 -6.86
CA ILE A 514 2.41 -2.27 -6.90
C ILE A 514 3.40 -1.26 -7.50
N ASN A 515 3.04 -0.59 -8.59
CA ASN A 515 3.87 0.48 -9.16
C ASN A 515 4.05 1.63 -8.16
N ASN A 516 3.01 2.01 -7.41
CA ASN A 516 3.11 3.05 -6.38
C ASN A 516 4.00 2.63 -5.20
N LEU A 517 3.99 1.35 -4.79
CA LEU A 517 4.97 0.80 -3.85
C LEU A 517 6.39 0.91 -4.40
N GLY A 518 6.58 0.60 -5.68
CA GLY A 518 7.87 0.81 -6.36
C GLY A 518 8.36 2.26 -6.23
N LYS A 519 7.49 3.25 -6.47
CA LYS A 519 7.80 4.68 -6.29
C LYS A 519 8.19 4.99 -4.84
N LEU A 520 7.42 4.52 -3.87
CA LEU A 520 7.68 4.75 -2.46
C LEU A 520 9.02 4.16 -2.01
N TYR A 521 9.36 2.93 -2.41
CA TYR A 521 10.65 2.33 -2.10
C TYR A 521 11.81 3.01 -2.83
N SER A 522 11.59 3.50 -4.05
CA SER A 522 12.58 4.31 -4.78
C SER A 522 12.88 5.61 -4.02
N ASP A 523 11.84 6.32 -3.57
CA ASP A 523 11.96 7.58 -2.82
C ASP A 523 12.62 7.38 -1.45
N LEU A 524 12.48 6.19 -0.86
CA LEU A 524 13.18 5.79 0.36
C LEU A 524 14.64 5.40 0.10
N GLY A 525 15.08 5.22 -1.15
CA GLY A 525 16.46 4.82 -1.49
C GLY A 525 16.64 3.31 -1.72
N GLU A 526 15.60 2.50 -1.54
CA GLU A 526 15.60 1.05 -1.77
C GLU A 526 15.40 0.70 -3.26
N LYS A 527 16.34 1.15 -4.09
CA LYS A 527 16.25 1.11 -5.57
C LYS A 527 16.08 -0.30 -6.14
N LYS A 528 16.72 -1.31 -5.54
CA LYS A 528 16.58 -2.72 -5.96
C LYS A 528 15.16 -3.23 -5.72
N LYS A 529 14.64 -3.01 -4.51
CA LYS A 529 13.26 -3.38 -4.13
C LYS A 529 12.23 -2.64 -4.97
N ALA A 530 12.48 -1.36 -5.27
CA ALA A 530 11.65 -0.59 -6.20
C ALA A 530 11.57 -1.26 -7.58
N LEU A 531 12.72 -1.68 -8.13
CA LEU A 531 12.79 -2.37 -9.43
C LEU A 531 12.02 -3.70 -9.44
N GLU A 532 12.05 -4.47 -8.34
CA GLU A 532 11.26 -5.69 -8.20
C GLU A 532 9.75 -5.40 -8.30
N PHE A 533 9.26 -4.42 -7.55
CA PHE A 533 7.85 -4.01 -7.63
C PHE A 533 7.49 -3.48 -9.02
N TYR A 534 8.32 -2.63 -9.62
CA TYR A 534 8.04 -2.13 -10.96
C TYR A 534 8.00 -3.26 -12.00
N ASN A 535 8.88 -4.25 -11.93
CA ASN A 535 8.84 -5.39 -12.85
C ASN A 535 7.57 -6.24 -12.66
N GLN A 536 7.11 -6.43 -11.42
CA GLN A 536 5.82 -7.09 -11.14
C GLN A 536 4.65 -6.29 -11.72
N ALA A 537 4.60 -4.98 -11.49
CA ALA A 537 3.57 -4.11 -12.05
C ALA A 537 3.57 -4.12 -13.58
N LEU A 538 4.75 -4.01 -14.21
CA LEU A 538 4.89 -4.03 -15.67
C LEU A 538 4.37 -5.32 -16.29
N SER A 539 4.67 -6.47 -15.67
CA SER A 539 4.16 -7.76 -16.11
C SER A 539 2.63 -7.82 -16.03
N LEU A 540 2.05 -7.34 -14.93
CA LEU A 540 0.59 -7.31 -14.76
C LEU A 540 -0.09 -6.34 -15.73
N HIS A 541 0.41 -5.11 -15.88
CA HIS A 541 -0.12 -4.12 -16.84
C HIS A 541 -0.13 -4.69 -18.27
N ARG A 542 0.96 -5.37 -18.67
CA ARG A 542 1.01 -6.04 -19.98
C ARG A 542 0.02 -7.19 -20.11
N ALA A 543 -0.16 -8.00 -19.06
CA ALA A 543 -1.08 -9.12 -19.07
C ALA A 543 -2.55 -8.68 -19.19
N VAL A 544 -2.91 -7.52 -18.60
CA VAL A 544 -4.26 -6.95 -18.69
C VAL A 544 -4.43 -5.96 -19.85
N GLY A 545 -3.38 -5.68 -20.61
CA GLY A 545 -3.42 -4.75 -21.75
C GLY A 545 -3.45 -3.26 -21.37
N ASP A 546 -3.14 -2.90 -20.13
CA ASP A 546 -3.09 -1.51 -19.66
C ASP A 546 -1.83 -0.79 -20.17
N LYS A 547 -1.99 -0.08 -21.29
CA LYS A 547 -0.90 0.69 -21.94
C LYS A 547 -0.51 1.95 -21.19
N GLU A 548 -1.42 2.53 -20.42
CA GLU A 548 -1.14 3.74 -19.64
C GLU A 548 -0.26 3.40 -18.42
N GLY A 549 -0.62 2.32 -17.70
CA GLY A 549 0.17 1.76 -16.62
C GLY A 549 1.51 1.18 -17.08
N GLU A 550 1.55 0.54 -18.26
CA GLU A 550 2.81 0.11 -18.91
C GLU A 550 3.75 1.30 -19.12
N ALA A 551 3.29 2.39 -19.75
CA ALA A 551 4.09 3.59 -19.98
C ALA A 551 4.59 4.22 -18.67
N ARG A 552 3.72 4.33 -17.66
CA ARG A 552 4.08 4.86 -16.32
C ARG A 552 5.20 4.03 -15.67
N THR A 553 5.07 2.72 -15.73
CA THR A 553 6.02 1.81 -15.09
C THR A 553 7.36 1.82 -15.81
N LEU A 554 7.37 1.90 -17.15
CA LEU A 554 8.59 2.04 -17.94
C LEU A 554 9.37 3.33 -17.60
N ASP A 555 8.68 4.46 -17.41
CA ASP A 555 9.32 5.71 -17.00
C ASP A 555 10.00 5.61 -15.62
N ASN A 556 9.34 4.94 -14.69
CA ASN A 556 9.81 4.69 -13.34
C ASN A 556 11.03 3.75 -13.33
N ILE A 557 10.97 2.63 -14.06
CA ILE A 557 12.11 1.73 -14.26
C ILE A 557 13.28 2.49 -14.92
N GLY A 558 12.99 3.32 -15.93
CA GLY A 558 13.97 4.17 -16.57
C GLY A 558 14.64 5.14 -15.57
N GLY A 559 13.91 5.61 -14.55
CA GLY A 559 14.50 6.38 -13.45
C GLY A 559 15.50 5.57 -12.62
N ILE A 560 15.16 4.33 -12.27
CA ILE A 560 16.07 3.43 -11.54
C ILE A 560 17.34 3.12 -12.35
N TYR A 561 17.23 2.91 -13.67
CA TYR A 561 18.42 2.71 -14.51
C TYR A 561 19.30 3.96 -14.59
N LEU A 562 18.70 5.15 -14.65
CA LEU A 562 19.46 6.42 -14.60
C LEU A 562 20.24 6.53 -13.29
N ASP A 563 19.60 6.18 -12.18
CA ASP A 563 20.19 6.15 -10.84
C ASP A 563 21.33 5.14 -10.69
N PHE A 564 21.30 4.03 -11.43
CA PHE A 564 22.42 3.08 -11.54
C PHE A 564 23.49 3.53 -12.55
N GLY A 565 23.35 4.71 -13.16
CA GLY A 565 24.27 5.24 -14.16
C GLY A 565 24.08 4.66 -15.57
N ASN A 566 23.09 3.79 -15.79
CA ASN A 566 22.79 3.19 -17.09
C ASN A 566 21.89 4.12 -17.92
N LYS A 567 22.48 5.23 -18.38
CA LYS A 567 21.80 6.33 -19.08
C LYS A 567 21.13 5.89 -20.38
N GLN A 568 21.74 4.95 -21.12
CA GLN A 568 21.21 4.48 -22.41
C GLN A 568 19.97 3.60 -22.24
N GLU A 569 19.98 2.66 -21.28
CA GLU A 569 18.80 1.83 -21.02
C GLU A 569 17.63 2.68 -20.47
N SER A 570 17.93 3.68 -19.62
CA SER A 570 16.94 4.67 -19.18
C SER A 570 16.29 5.40 -20.37
N LEU A 571 17.10 5.92 -21.30
CA LEU A 571 16.60 6.63 -22.47
C LEU A 571 15.73 5.74 -23.37
N LYS A 572 16.12 4.48 -23.58
CA LYS A 572 15.36 3.49 -24.35
C LYS A 572 13.99 3.23 -23.75
N LEU A 573 13.91 2.97 -22.44
CA LEU A 573 12.65 2.70 -21.74
C LEU A 573 11.72 3.94 -21.76
N ARG A 574 12.27 5.14 -21.52
CA ARG A 574 11.50 6.39 -21.55
C ARG A 574 11.02 6.76 -22.95
N ASN A 575 11.77 6.44 -24.01
CA ASN A 575 11.29 6.59 -25.39
C ASN A 575 10.16 5.61 -25.75
N GLN A 576 10.21 4.38 -25.23
CA GLN A 576 9.08 3.44 -25.35
C GLN A 576 7.83 3.99 -24.64
N ALA A 577 7.97 4.49 -23.42
CA ALA A 577 6.90 5.15 -22.68
C ALA A 577 6.33 6.35 -23.46
N LEU A 578 7.18 7.24 -23.99
CA LEU A 578 6.76 8.41 -24.77
C LEU A 578 5.95 8.01 -26.00
N SER A 579 6.35 6.94 -26.68
CA SER A 579 5.66 6.43 -27.87
C SER A 579 4.27 5.91 -27.53
N LEU A 580 4.12 5.20 -26.41
CA LEU A 580 2.82 4.76 -25.89
C LEU A 580 1.95 5.96 -25.48
N ARG A 581 2.49 6.93 -24.74
CA ARG A 581 1.77 8.15 -24.32
C ARG A 581 1.22 8.92 -25.51
N ARG A 582 2.02 9.10 -26.57
CA ARG A 582 1.59 9.77 -27.80
C ARG A 582 0.51 9.00 -28.56
N ALA A 583 0.62 7.67 -28.62
CA ALA A 583 -0.41 6.84 -29.25
C ALA A 583 -1.75 6.90 -28.50
N LEU A 584 -1.73 7.14 -27.19
CA LEU A 584 -2.90 7.31 -26.32
C LEU A 584 -3.42 8.76 -26.26
N ASP A 585 -2.75 9.71 -26.92
CA ASP A 585 -2.98 11.16 -26.78
C ASP A 585 -2.94 11.68 -25.33
N ASP A 586 -2.17 11.01 -24.46
CA ASP A 586 -2.00 11.42 -23.07
C ASP A 586 -0.95 12.54 -22.95
N LYS A 587 -1.42 13.79 -22.98
CA LYS A 587 -0.57 14.99 -22.86
C LYS A 587 0.09 15.14 -21.49
N GLY A 588 -0.58 14.72 -20.42
CA GLY A 588 -0.05 14.82 -19.06
C GLY A 588 1.13 13.86 -18.85
N GLY A 589 0.95 12.61 -19.27
CA GLY A 589 2.01 11.62 -19.28
C GLY A 589 3.12 11.97 -20.26
N GLU A 590 2.80 12.45 -21.47
CA GLU A 590 3.80 12.94 -22.43
C GLU A 590 4.71 14.01 -21.80
N ALA A 591 4.13 15.04 -21.15
CA ALA A 591 4.92 16.09 -20.51
C ALA A 591 5.85 15.56 -19.41
N ARG A 592 5.37 14.64 -18.57
CA ARG A 592 6.16 13.99 -17.52
C ARG A 592 7.30 13.15 -18.12
N THR A 593 7.03 12.38 -19.16
CA THR A 593 8.05 11.58 -19.87
C THR A 593 9.09 12.48 -20.55
N LEU A 594 8.70 13.61 -21.16
CA LEU A 594 9.63 14.56 -21.76
C LEU A 594 10.55 15.20 -20.71
N ASN A 595 10.00 15.64 -19.58
CA ASN A 595 10.80 16.13 -18.44
C ASN A 595 11.80 15.05 -17.97
N ASN A 596 11.37 13.81 -17.92
CA ASN A 596 12.19 12.66 -17.56
C ASN A 596 13.29 12.35 -18.61
N ILE A 597 13.00 12.47 -19.90
CA ILE A 597 14.01 12.32 -20.96
C ILE A 597 15.04 13.44 -20.87
N ALA A 598 14.59 14.67 -20.59
CA ALA A 598 15.47 15.82 -20.40
C ALA A 598 16.47 15.60 -19.25
N THR A 599 16.04 15.00 -18.13
CA THR A 599 16.99 14.67 -17.03
C THR A 599 18.05 13.65 -17.45
N VAL A 600 17.73 12.73 -18.37
CA VAL A 600 18.71 11.77 -18.92
C VAL A 600 19.73 12.49 -19.80
N HIS A 601 19.26 13.42 -20.66
CA HIS A 601 20.14 14.25 -21.48
C HIS A 601 21.05 15.15 -20.64
N LEU A 602 20.53 15.72 -19.54
CA LEU A 602 21.36 16.46 -18.57
C LEU A 602 22.44 15.56 -17.97
N ALA A 603 22.10 14.32 -17.56
CA ALA A 603 23.08 13.37 -17.07
C ALA A 603 24.11 12.93 -18.13
N LEU A 604 23.76 13.00 -19.42
CA LEU A 604 24.67 12.79 -20.55
C LEU A 604 25.56 14.01 -20.86
N GLY A 605 25.34 15.15 -20.19
CA GLY A 605 26.03 16.42 -20.46
C GLY A 605 25.48 17.17 -21.68
N GLU A 606 24.34 16.76 -22.22
CA GLU A 606 23.71 17.33 -23.41
C GLU A 606 22.73 18.47 -23.04
N ASN A 607 23.24 19.53 -22.39
CA ASN A 607 22.44 20.60 -21.78
C ASN A 607 21.45 21.27 -22.75
N LYS A 608 21.82 21.46 -24.02
CA LYS A 608 20.92 22.05 -25.03
C LYS A 608 19.71 21.17 -25.33
N LYS A 609 19.94 19.86 -25.56
CA LYS A 609 18.85 18.89 -25.75
C LYS A 609 17.97 18.78 -24.52
N ALA A 610 18.58 18.80 -23.33
CA ALA A 610 17.82 18.80 -22.08
C ALA A 610 16.86 20.01 -22.01
N LEU A 611 17.33 21.22 -22.33
CA LEU A 611 16.48 22.42 -22.39
C LEU A 611 15.37 22.31 -23.44
N GLU A 612 15.63 21.75 -24.62
CA GLU A 612 14.61 21.54 -25.65
C GLU A 612 13.45 20.67 -25.11
N TYR A 613 13.77 19.54 -24.49
CA TYR A 613 12.77 18.65 -23.91
C TYR A 613 12.08 19.25 -22.69
N PHE A 614 12.81 19.94 -21.80
CA PHE A 614 12.20 20.62 -20.66
C PHE A 614 11.23 21.73 -21.11
N ASN A 615 11.56 22.49 -22.14
CA ASN A 615 10.67 23.54 -22.66
C ASN A 615 9.41 22.96 -23.31
N GLN A 616 9.52 21.84 -24.04
CA GLN A 616 8.36 21.11 -24.55
C GLN A 616 7.46 20.62 -23.42
N ALA A 617 8.05 20.02 -22.37
CA ALA A 617 7.31 19.59 -21.18
C ALA A 617 6.63 20.78 -20.48
N LEU A 618 7.36 21.87 -20.24
CA LEU A 618 6.85 23.06 -19.54
C LEU A 618 5.65 23.68 -20.26
N LEU A 619 5.66 23.73 -21.59
CA LEU A 619 4.55 24.26 -22.39
C LEU A 619 3.27 23.42 -22.18
N LEU A 620 3.40 22.09 -22.22
CA LEU A 620 2.28 21.18 -21.97
C LEU A 620 1.77 21.29 -20.53
N LEU A 621 2.67 21.33 -19.54
CA LEU A 621 2.32 21.41 -18.12
C LEU A 621 1.55 22.70 -17.80
N ARG A 622 1.97 23.84 -18.37
CA ARG A 622 1.26 25.12 -18.21
C ARG A 622 -0.12 25.11 -18.85
N ALA A 623 -0.27 24.48 -20.01
CA ALA A 623 -1.56 24.34 -20.67
C ALA A 623 -2.51 23.46 -19.84
N LEU A 624 -1.98 22.42 -19.17
CA LEU A 624 -2.74 21.49 -18.33
C LEU A 624 -2.99 22.02 -16.90
N GLY A 625 -2.19 22.98 -16.43
CA GLY A 625 -2.25 23.49 -15.06
C GLY A 625 -1.66 22.55 -14.00
N ASP A 626 -0.78 21.61 -14.39
CA ASP A 626 -0.10 20.69 -13.47
C ASP A 626 1.07 21.38 -12.76
N ARG A 627 0.74 22.05 -11.64
CA ARG A 627 1.69 22.89 -10.90
C ARG A 627 2.81 22.10 -10.22
N ASN A 628 2.55 20.85 -9.83
CA ASN A 628 3.52 19.98 -9.17
C ASN A 628 4.70 19.67 -10.09
N VAL A 629 4.39 19.20 -11.30
CA VAL A 629 5.42 18.85 -12.28
C VAL A 629 6.01 20.11 -12.90
N GLU A 630 5.21 21.17 -13.10
CA GLU A 630 5.72 22.48 -13.55
C GLU A 630 6.85 22.98 -12.64
N ALA A 631 6.65 22.98 -11.32
CA ALA A 631 7.68 23.39 -10.36
C ALA A 631 8.96 22.56 -10.49
N THR A 632 8.81 21.24 -10.63
CA THR A 632 9.93 20.31 -10.85
C THR A 632 10.68 20.61 -12.15
N THR A 633 9.97 20.85 -13.25
CA THR A 633 10.56 21.18 -14.55
C THR A 633 11.27 22.52 -14.51
N LEU A 634 10.68 23.55 -13.89
CA LEU A 634 11.31 24.86 -13.71
C LEU A 634 12.59 24.75 -12.86
N ASN A 635 12.57 23.95 -11.79
CA ASN A 635 13.75 23.68 -10.97
C ASN A 635 14.88 23.06 -11.79
N ASN A 636 14.55 22.08 -12.66
CA ASN A 636 15.53 21.41 -13.51
C ASN A 636 16.08 22.35 -14.60
N ILE A 637 15.24 23.18 -15.22
CA ILE A 637 15.67 24.23 -16.16
C ILE A 637 16.62 25.21 -15.46
N GLY A 638 16.29 25.63 -14.24
CA GLY A 638 17.14 26.48 -13.42
C GLY A 638 18.52 25.87 -13.17
N ALA A 639 18.58 24.58 -12.83
CA ALA A 639 19.83 23.84 -12.69
C ALA A 639 20.62 23.79 -14.01
N VAL A 640 19.97 23.52 -15.14
CA VAL A 640 20.64 23.48 -16.46
C VAL A 640 21.23 24.85 -16.82
N TYR A 641 20.49 25.95 -16.60
CA TYR A 641 21.04 27.29 -16.81
C TYR A 641 22.18 27.62 -15.84
N SER A 642 22.14 27.11 -14.61
CA SER A 642 23.27 27.22 -13.68
C SER A 642 24.52 26.53 -14.24
N ASP A 643 24.37 25.34 -14.85
CA ASP A 643 25.49 24.59 -15.43
C ASP A 643 26.02 25.22 -16.72
N LEU A 644 25.17 25.93 -17.46
CA LEU A 644 25.56 26.73 -18.62
C LEU A 644 26.20 28.08 -18.25
N GLY A 645 26.21 28.46 -16.97
CA GLY A 645 26.71 29.76 -16.50
C GLY A 645 25.76 30.94 -16.72
N GLU A 646 24.52 30.69 -17.15
CA GLU A 646 23.46 31.66 -17.41
C GLU A 646 22.73 32.05 -16.11
N LYS A 647 23.47 32.71 -15.22
CA LYS A 647 23.10 32.95 -13.81
C LYS A 647 21.73 33.60 -13.62
N GLN A 648 21.44 34.66 -14.38
CA GLN A 648 20.20 35.42 -14.19
C GLN A 648 18.96 34.59 -14.56
N LYS A 649 19.06 33.80 -15.63
CA LYS A 649 17.99 32.87 -16.04
C LYS A 649 17.82 31.77 -14.99
N ALA A 650 18.92 31.21 -14.48
CA ALA A 650 18.86 30.21 -13.43
C ALA A 650 18.10 30.71 -12.19
N ILE A 651 18.41 31.93 -11.71
CA ILE A 651 17.71 32.56 -10.58
C ILE A 651 16.20 32.73 -10.88
N GLU A 652 15.85 33.20 -12.08
CA GLU A 652 14.45 33.41 -12.45
C GLU A 652 13.64 32.12 -12.40
N PHE A 653 14.15 31.05 -13.02
CA PHE A 653 13.50 29.75 -13.05
C PHE A 653 13.42 29.10 -11.65
N LEU A 654 14.49 29.18 -10.85
CA LEU A 654 14.47 28.66 -9.48
C LEU A 654 13.49 29.45 -8.58
N LYS A 655 13.33 30.77 -8.78
CA LYS A 655 12.34 31.58 -8.03
C LYS A 655 10.91 31.16 -8.36
N GLN A 656 10.62 30.93 -9.65
CA GLN A 656 9.31 30.44 -10.08
C GLN A 656 9.03 29.04 -9.48
N ALA A 657 10.00 28.13 -9.54
CA ALA A 657 9.89 26.80 -8.94
C ALA A 657 9.61 26.87 -7.43
N LEU A 658 10.42 27.61 -6.67
CA LEU A 658 10.28 27.74 -5.22
C LEU A 658 8.92 28.33 -4.81
N SER A 659 8.43 29.31 -5.56
CA SER A 659 7.11 29.89 -5.33
C SER A 659 6.00 28.85 -5.54
N LEU A 660 6.09 28.04 -6.60
CA LEU A 660 5.10 27.01 -6.88
C LEU A 660 5.16 25.86 -5.86
N ASP A 661 6.36 25.40 -5.50
CA ASP A 661 6.54 24.33 -4.50
C ASP A 661 5.91 24.71 -3.14
N ARG A 662 6.04 25.98 -2.73
CA ARG A 662 5.40 26.51 -1.51
C ARG A 662 3.89 26.58 -1.62
N VAL A 663 3.35 26.98 -2.77
CA VAL A 663 1.90 27.06 -3.01
C VAL A 663 1.28 25.67 -2.99
N VAL A 664 1.94 24.69 -3.61
CA VAL A 664 1.49 23.29 -3.67
C VAL A 664 1.76 22.55 -2.35
N GLY A 665 2.72 23.03 -1.56
CA GLY A 665 3.10 22.41 -0.29
C GLY A 665 4.01 21.18 -0.45
N ASN A 666 4.71 21.06 -1.57
CA ASN A 666 5.65 19.97 -1.81
C ASN A 666 6.99 20.26 -1.13
N LYS A 667 7.13 19.81 0.12
CA LYS A 667 8.30 20.06 0.96
C LYS A 667 9.58 19.41 0.45
N VAL A 668 9.47 18.27 -0.22
CA VAL A 668 10.62 17.57 -0.81
C VAL A 668 11.22 18.40 -1.94
N ASN A 669 10.37 18.90 -2.85
CA ASN A 669 10.81 19.76 -3.94
C ASN A 669 11.31 21.12 -3.42
N GLU A 670 10.63 21.72 -2.42
CA GLU A 670 11.07 22.98 -1.81
C GLU A 670 12.52 22.88 -1.30
N ALA A 671 12.86 21.80 -0.56
CA ALA A 671 14.22 21.57 -0.09
C ALA A 671 15.22 21.42 -1.25
N ARG A 672 14.85 20.70 -2.32
CA ARG A 672 15.70 20.52 -3.51
C ARG A 672 15.94 21.84 -4.24
N THR A 673 14.92 22.67 -4.41
CA THR A 673 15.07 23.98 -5.06
C THR A 673 15.91 24.93 -4.21
N LEU A 674 15.78 24.89 -2.88
CA LEU A 674 16.66 25.63 -1.98
C LEU A 674 18.12 25.15 -2.07
N TRP A 675 18.38 23.86 -2.23
CA TRP A 675 19.73 23.37 -2.49
C TRP A 675 20.28 23.87 -3.84
N ASN A 676 19.50 23.82 -4.92
CA ASN A 676 19.92 24.36 -6.21
C ASN A 676 20.22 25.87 -6.14
N PHE A 677 19.44 26.63 -5.37
CA PHE A 677 19.77 28.03 -5.04
C PHE A 677 21.10 28.14 -4.29
N ALA A 678 21.31 27.31 -3.26
CA ALA A 678 22.55 27.34 -2.49
C ALA A 678 23.77 27.04 -3.36
N GLU A 679 23.66 26.09 -4.28
CA GLU A 679 24.74 25.76 -5.22
C GLU A 679 25.02 26.92 -6.18
N LEU A 680 23.98 27.54 -6.74
CA LEU A 680 24.10 28.68 -7.64
C LEU A 680 24.71 29.90 -6.93
N GLU A 681 24.24 30.25 -5.73
CA GLU A 681 24.79 31.35 -4.93
C GLU A 681 26.25 31.09 -4.55
N ARG A 682 26.60 29.84 -4.23
CA ARG A 682 27.99 29.44 -3.98
C ARG A 682 28.85 29.62 -5.23
N LYS A 683 28.40 29.18 -6.41
CA LYS A 683 29.08 29.41 -7.71
C LYS A 683 29.24 30.90 -8.04
N GLN A 684 28.45 31.78 -7.43
CA GLN A 684 28.56 33.25 -7.57
C GLN A 684 29.48 33.90 -6.52
N GLY A 685 29.94 33.16 -5.51
CA GLY A 685 30.71 33.71 -4.39
C GLY A 685 29.85 34.29 -3.27
N ASN A 686 28.51 34.21 -3.37
CA ASN A 686 27.57 34.69 -2.36
C ASN A 686 27.39 33.67 -1.24
N LEU A 687 28.50 33.34 -0.55
CA LEU A 687 28.55 32.20 0.37
C LEU A 687 27.57 32.30 1.56
N GLN A 688 27.25 33.51 2.03
CA GLN A 688 26.26 33.70 3.10
C GLN A 688 24.82 33.43 2.62
N ALA A 689 24.47 33.86 1.41
CA ALA A 689 23.18 33.53 0.82
C ALA A 689 23.05 32.03 0.57
N ALA A 690 24.12 31.41 0.04
CA ALA A 690 24.20 29.97 -0.12
C ALA A 690 23.97 29.22 1.20
N ARG A 691 24.59 29.72 2.28
CA ARG A 691 24.44 29.17 3.64
C ARG A 691 23.00 29.25 4.12
N GLN A 692 22.34 30.39 3.97
CA GLN A 692 20.93 30.54 4.38
C GLN A 692 20.01 29.57 3.64
N HIS A 693 20.22 29.40 2.33
CA HIS A 693 19.40 28.51 1.52
C HIS A 693 19.56 27.03 1.92
N ILE A 694 20.79 26.56 2.14
CA ILE A 694 21.01 25.18 2.57
C ILE A 694 20.53 24.94 4.01
N GLU A 695 20.66 25.91 4.92
CA GLU A 695 20.10 25.81 6.27
C GLU A 695 18.58 25.63 6.24
N ASN A 696 17.87 26.40 5.41
CA ASN A 696 16.43 26.26 5.21
C ASN A 696 16.07 24.89 4.60
N ALA A 697 16.87 24.38 3.66
CA ALA A 697 16.66 23.05 3.09
C ALA A 697 16.83 21.94 4.13
N ILE A 698 17.88 22.01 4.96
CA ILE A 698 18.13 21.05 6.04
C ILE A 698 17.02 21.12 7.09
N GLN A 699 16.48 22.30 7.40
CA GLN A 699 15.35 22.42 8.31
C GLN A 699 14.13 21.64 7.79
N ILE A 700 13.78 21.79 6.52
CA ILE A 700 12.66 21.04 5.92
C ILE A 700 12.92 19.54 5.95
N ILE A 701 14.16 19.11 5.70
CA ILE A 701 14.55 17.69 5.77
C ILE A 701 14.37 17.14 7.19
N GLU A 702 14.75 17.89 8.21
CA GLU A 702 14.60 17.48 9.62
C GLU A 702 13.12 17.46 10.04
N GLU A 703 12.32 18.41 9.57
CA GLU A 703 10.86 18.41 9.76
C GLU A 703 10.21 17.16 9.14
N LEU A 704 10.54 16.84 7.88
CA LEU A 704 10.08 15.63 7.20
C LEU A 704 10.55 14.37 7.92
N ARG A 705 11.82 14.32 8.34
CA ARG A 705 12.37 13.20 9.12
C ARG A 705 11.59 12.97 10.42
N GLY A 706 11.20 14.04 11.10
CA GLY A 706 10.41 13.99 12.32
C GLY A 706 8.99 13.41 12.15
N THR A 707 8.46 13.36 10.93
CA THR A 707 7.14 12.77 10.65
C THR A 707 7.14 11.23 10.63
N TYR A 708 8.29 10.60 10.39
CA TYR A 708 8.40 9.15 10.41
C TYR A 708 8.41 8.63 11.84
N THR A 709 7.59 7.62 12.11
CA THR A 709 7.56 6.96 13.43
C THR A 709 8.29 5.63 13.43
N ASP A 710 8.45 5.03 12.26
CA ASP A 710 9.23 3.81 12.04
C ASP A 710 10.73 4.13 11.91
N GLN A 711 11.55 3.43 12.69
CA GLN A 711 12.98 3.71 12.80
C GLN A 711 13.76 3.30 11.56
N ASP A 712 13.32 2.25 10.86
CA ASP A 712 13.95 1.80 9.63
C ASP A 712 13.64 2.79 8.51
N LEU A 713 12.39 3.23 8.39
CA LEU A 713 12.02 4.29 7.44
C LEU A 713 12.78 5.60 7.67
N LYS A 714 12.97 6.02 8.94
CA LYS A 714 13.83 7.17 9.28
C LYS A 714 15.25 6.98 8.78
N THR A 715 15.80 5.78 8.98
CA THR A 715 17.18 5.43 8.59
C THR A 715 17.33 5.47 7.08
N THR A 716 16.42 4.82 6.35
CA THR A 716 16.47 4.75 4.89
C THR A 716 16.24 6.13 4.25
N TYR A 717 15.27 6.90 4.76
CA TYR A 717 15.09 8.31 4.34
C TYR A 717 16.34 9.16 4.62
N PHE A 718 16.96 9.01 5.79
CA PHE A 718 18.14 9.79 6.14
C PHE A 718 19.32 9.54 5.19
N ALA A 719 19.45 8.32 4.69
CA ALA A 719 20.46 7.97 3.71
C ALA A 719 20.30 8.73 2.37
N THR A 720 19.06 9.08 1.97
CA THR A 720 18.79 9.80 0.71
C THR A 720 19.09 11.30 0.78
N VAL A 721 19.18 11.86 1.99
CA VAL A 721 19.35 13.32 2.23
C VAL A 721 20.76 13.71 2.70
N GLN A 722 21.70 12.76 2.79
CA GLN A 722 23.08 13.02 3.23
C GLN A 722 23.82 14.09 2.39
N GLY A 723 23.47 14.23 1.11
CA GLY A 723 24.07 15.22 0.21
C GLY A 723 23.93 16.66 0.71
N TYR A 724 22.81 17.00 1.36
CA TYR A 724 22.56 18.34 1.90
C TYR A 724 23.54 18.69 3.02
N TYR A 725 23.79 17.74 3.94
CA TYR A 725 24.73 17.92 5.03
C TYR A 725 26.18 18.00 4.52
N LYS A 726 26.57 17.12 3.59
CA LYS A 726 27.92 17.15 2.99
C LYS A 726 28.17 18.48 2.26
N PHE A 727 27.20 18.99 1.50
CA PHE A 727 27.30 20.29 0.86
C PHE A 727 27.45 21.42 1.90
N TYR A 728 26.66 21.38 2.97
CA TYR A 728 26.70 22.40 4.01
C TYR A 728 28.05 22.41 4.76
N ILE A 729 28.59 21.24 5.12
CA ILE A 729 29.92 21.09 5.74
C ILE A 729 30.98 21.71 4.83
N ASP A 730 30.98 21.38 3.54
CA ASP A 730 31.96 21.92 2.58
C ASP A 730 31.85 23.44 2.42
N LEU A 731 30.64 23.98 2.39
CA LEU A 731 30.38 25.42 2.35
C LEU A 731 30.85 26.13 3.63
N LEU A 732 30.59 25.56 4.79
CA LEU A 732 31.06 26.10 6.08
C LEU A 732 32.59 26.10 6.15
N MET A 733 33.25 25.06 5.64
CA MET A 733 34.70 25.01 5.59
C MET A 733 35.30 26.01 4.59
N GLU A 734 34.58 26.32 3.51
CA GLU A 734 34.94 27.42 2.61
C GLU A 734 34.83 28.79 3.30
N LEU A 735 33.73 29.03 4.02
CA LEU A 735 33.53 30.22 4.84
C LEU A 735 34.59 30.34 5.94
N HIS A 736 34.98 29.23 6.59
CA HIS A 736 36.04 29.20 7.60
C HIS A 736 37.39 29.64 7.03
N LYS A 737 37.69 29.24 5.79
CA LYS A 737 38.93 29.64 5.12
C LYS A 737 38.97 31.15 4.85
N GLN A 738 37.82 31.79 4.61
CA GLN A 738 37.73 33.23 4.41
C GLN A 738 37.80 34.01 5.73
N ASP A 739 37.08 33.56 6.76
CA ASP A 739 37.07 34.19 8.08
C ASP A 739 37.12 33.13 9.20
N PRO A 740 38.32 32.75 9.65
CA PRO A 740 38.50 31.76 10.71
C PRO A 740 37.89 32.17 12.06
N SER A 741 37.68 33.46 12.31
CA SER A 741 37.24 34.00 13.60
C SER A 741 35.76 33.72 13.91
N LYS A 742 34.95 33.40 12.89
CA LYS A 742 33.50 33.22 13.00
C LYS A 742 33.07 31.83 13.48
N GLY A 743 34.01 30.92 13.75
CA GLY A 743 33.71 29.59 14.28
C GLY A 743 33.02 28.64 13.29
N TYR A 744 33.11 28.88 11.98
CA TYR A 744 32.48 28.03 10.96
C TYR A 744 32.98 26.57 10.98
N ASN A 745 34.23 26.33 11.37
CA ASN A 745 34.75 24.97 11.53
C ASN A 745 34.07 24.22 12.69
N ALA A 746 33.70 24.90 13.77
CA ALA A 746 32.93 24.32 14.86
C ALA A 746 31.50 24.00 14.41
N LEU A 747 30.88 24.89 13.63
CA LEU A 747 29.56 24.63 13.06
C LEU A 747 29.60 23.45 12.08
N ALA A 748 30.66 23.33 11.27
CA ALA A 748 30.85 22.21 10.36
C ALA A 748 31.05 20.88 11.10
N LEU A 749 31.78 20.88 12.23
CA LEU A 749 31.89 19.73 13.13
C LEU A 749 30.52 19.33 13.70
N ASN A 750 29.75 20.30 14.21
CA ASN A 750 28.40 20.03 14.72
C ASN A 750 27.49 19.45 13.62
N THR A 751 27.57 19.98 12.40
CA THR A 751 26.82 19.45 11.24
C THR A 751 27.27 18.04 10.87
N SER A 752 28.57 17.74 10.98
CA SER A 752 29.14 16.40 10.78
C SER A 752 28.58 15.40 11.80
N GLU A 753 28.44 15.78 13.07
CA GLU A 753 27.77 14.97 14.09
C GLU A 753 26.27 14.83 13.81
N ARG A 754 25.61 15.89 13.31
CA ARG A 754 24.21 15.83 12.89
C ARG A 754 23.94 14.92 11.71
N SER A 755 24.93 14.72 10.87
CA SER A 755 24.81 13.89 9.68
C SER A 755 25.13 12.41 9.92
N ARG A 756 25.51 11.98 11.14
CA ARG A 756 26.01 10.62 11.40
C ARG A 756 25.43 9.95 12.65
N ALA A 757 25.43 8.61 12.63
CA ALA A 757 25.04 7.72 13.73
C ALA A 757 23.69 8.08 14.39
N ARG A 758 22.76 8.70 13.65
CA ARG A 758 21.52 9.25 14.21
C ARG A 758 20.63 8.17 14.79
N GLY A 759 20.43 7.09 14.05
CA GLY A 759 19.67 5.95 14.53
C GLY A 759 20.33 5.25 15.71
N LEU A 760 21.67 5.15 15.75
CA LEU A 760 22.37 4.59 16.91
C LEU A 760 22.19 5.48 18.15
N VAL A 761 22.37 6.78 18.02
CA VAL A 761 22.17 7.78 19.08
C VAL A 761 20.73 7.73 19.61
N GLU A 762 19.73 7.67 18.73
CA GLU A 762 18.32 7.50 19.11
C GLU A 762 18.07 6.16 19.81
N LEU A 763 18.60 5.04 19.29
CA LEU A 763 18.45 3.72 19.91
C LEU A 763 19.10 3.66 21.30
N LEU A 764 20.30 4.22 21.47
CA LEU A 764 20.98 4.27 22.76
C LEU A 764 20.21 5.12 23.76
N ALA A 765 19.69 6.27 23.33
CA ALA A 765 18.89 7.14 24.19
C ALA A 765 17.53 6.52 24.53
N GLN A 766 16.89 5.78 23.61
CA GLN A 766 15.71 4.96 23.89
C GLN A 766 16.00 3.84 24.90
N ALA A 767 17.13 3.14 24.75
CA ALA A 767 17.55 2.13 25.72
C ALA A 767 17.80 2.75 27.11
N ASN A 768 18.36 3.97 27.16
CA ASN A 768 18.51 4.73 28.40
C ASN A 768 17.14 5.14 28.99
N ALA A 769 16.19 5.58 28.16
CA ALA A 769 14.83 5.91 28.58
C ALA A 769 14.13 4.73 29.24
N LYS A 770 14.23 3.52 28.64
CA LYS A 770 13.65 2.28 29.21
C LYS A 770 14.13 2.00 30.64
N LEU A 771 15.34 2.44 30.99
CA LEU A 771 15.95 2.24 32.30
C LEU A 771 15.70 3.41 33.26
N SER A 772 15.14 4.53 32.79
CA SER A 772 14.87 5.69 33.64
C SER A 772 13.68 5.41 34.58
N LYS A 773 13.89 5.60 35.89
CA LYS A 773 12.89 5.36 36.95
C LYS A 773 11.61 6.23 36.85
N ASN A 774 11.59 7.22 35.94
CA ASN A 774 10.53 8.21 35.81
C ASN A 774 9.50 7.87 34.72
N ILE A 775 9.67 6.76 33.98
CA ILE A 775 8.70 6.33 32.96
C ILE A 775 7.87 5.18 33.52
N ASP A 776 6.55 5.32 33.47
CA ASP A 776 5.58 4.32 33.93
C ASP A 776 5.84 2.95 33.26
N PRO A 777 6.34 1.95 34.01
CA PRO A 777 6.73 0.64 33.46
C PRO A 777 5.57 -0.07 32.75
N GLN A 778 4.33 0.18 33.19
CA GLN A 778 3.14 -0.41 32.59
C GLN A 778 2.89 0.12 31.18
N LEU A 779 3.24 1.38 30.90
CA LEU A 779 3.09 1.96 29.56
C LEU A 779 4.15 1.43 28.58
N ILE A 780 5.37 1.17 29.05
CA ILE A 780 6.44 0.56 28.23
C ILE A 780 6.10 -0.89 27.90
N GLU A 781 5.69 -1.68 28.89
CA GLU A 781 5.28 -3.07 28.71
C GLU A 781 4.10 -3.16 27.73
N ARG A 782 3.13 -2.26 27.86
CA ARG A 782 1.98 -2.18 26.93
C ARG A 782 2.39 -1.79 25.52
N GLU A 783 3.38 -0.92 25.34
CA GLU A 783 3.90 -0.53 24.02
C GLU A 783 4.55 -1.74 23.32
N GLN A 784 5.36 -2.50 24.05
CA GLN A 784 5.98 -3.73 23.56
C GLN A 784 4.95 -4.80 23.23
N GLU A 785 3.98 -5.03 24.13
CA GLU A 785 2.91 -6.00 23.92
C GLU A 785 2.11 -5.70 22.65
N LEU A 786 1.75 -4.42 22.43
CA LEU A 786 1.05 -4.00 21.21
C LEU A 786 1.91 -4.15 19.96
N GLN A 787 3.22 -3.89 20.05
CA GLN A 787 4.13 -4.07 18.93
C GLN A 787 4.30 -5.53 18.53
N THR A 788 4.49 -6.43 19.50
CA THR A 788 4.56 -7.88 19.28
C THR A 788 3.23 -8.42 18.73
N LYS A 789 2.09 -7.98 19.29
CA LYS A 789 0.76 -8.36 18.78
C LYS A 789 0.54 -7.91 17.34
N ARG A 790 0.96 -6.69 16.99
CA ARG A 790 0.85 -6.18 15.62
C ARG A 790 1.66 -7.04 14.65
N GLN A 791 2.93 -7.28 14.96
CA GLN A 791 3.81 -8.10 14.11
C GLN A 791 3.28 -9.54 13.96
N ALA A 792 2.77 -10.14 15.03
CA ALA A 792 2.15 -11.45 14.97
C ALA A 792 0.91 -11.46 14.07
N GLN A 793 0.03 -10.47 14.19
CA GLN A 793 -1.17 -10.38 13.36
C GLN A 793 -0.88 -10.00 11.90
N GLU A 794 0.11 -9.15 11.63
CA GLU A 794 0.58 -8.85 10.27
C GLU A 794 1.16 -10.10 9.58
N LYS A 795 1.92 -10.92 10.33
CA LYS A 795 2.42 -12.22 9.85
C LYS A 795 1.29 -13.21 9.60
N ASN A 796 0.31 -13.26 10.51
CA ASN A 796 -0.88 -14.09 10.37
C ASN A 796 -1.69 -13.67 9.13
N LEU A 797 -1.96 -12.38 8.96
CA LEU A 797 -2.63 -11.84 7.77
C LEU A 797 -1.89 -12.21 6.48
N ALA A 798 -0.56 -12.06 6.45
CA ALA A 798 0.24 -12.46 5.29
C ALA A 798 0.16 -13.97 4.98
N GLN A 799 -0.02 -14.82 5.99
CA GLN A 799 -0.22 -16.26 5.81
C GLN A 799 -1.65 -16.60 5.35
N LEU A 800 -2.66 -15.97 5.98
CA LEU A 800 -4.07 -16.16 5.66
C LEU A 800 -4.40 -15.70 4.23
N VAL A 801 -3.82 -14.59 3.78
CA VAL A 801 -4.01 -14.03 2.42
C VAL A 801 -3.41 -14.93 1.33
N ASN A 802 -2.43 -15.77 1.66
CA ASN A 802 -1.81 -16.72 0.73
C ASN A 802 -2.47 -18.11 0.73
N GLN A 803 -3.52 -18.33 1.54
CA GLN A 803 -4.22 -19.61 1.62
C GLN A 803 -5.54 -19.58 0.82
N PRO A 804 -5.74 -20.51 -0.14
CA PRO A 804 -6.89 -20.48 -1.05
C PRO A 804 -8.25 -20.86 -0.42
N GLN A 805 -8.34 -21.07 0.90
CA GLN A 805 -9.53 -21.62 1.59
C GLN A 805 -9.97 -20.84 2.84
N VAL A 806 -9.33 -19.69 3.15
CA VAL A 806 -9.67 -18.92 4.36
C VAL A 806 -10.90 -18.05 4.13
N SER A 807 -11.84 -18.04 5.08
CA SER A 807 -13.06 -17.24 4.99
C SER A 807 -12.76 -15.73 5.07
N ARG A 808 -13.45 -14.94 4.25
CA ARG A 808 -13.30 -13.47 4.18
C ARG A 808 -13.55 -12.78 5.53
N GLU A 809 -14.45 -13.35 6.33
CA GLU A 809 -14.76 -12.87 7.67
C GLU A 809 -13.53 -12.95 8.60
N THR A 810 -12.70 -13.99 8.46
CA THR A 810 -11.46 -14.16 9.21
C THR A 810 -10.39 -13.12 8.82
N ILE A 811 -10.30 -12.79 7.53
CA ILE A 811 -9.37 -11.75 7.04
C ILE A 811 -9.81 -10.37 7.52
N GLU A 812 -11.09 -10.04 7.38
CA GLU A 812 -11.66 -8.76 7.84
C GLU A 812 -11.55 -8.60 9.37
N GLN A 813 -11.73 -9.68 10.13
CA GLN A 813 -11.47 -9.71 11.57
C GLN A 813 -10.00 -9.44 11.89
N THR A 814 -9.07 -10.09 11.19
CA THR A 814 -7.62 -9.91 11.40
C THR A 814 -7.17 -8.49 11.04
N GLU A 815 -7.67 -7.93 9.94
CA GLU A 815 -7.41 -6.53 9.55
C GLU A 815 -8.00 -5.54 10.57
N ALA A 816 -9.21 -5.78 11.07
CA ALA A 816 -9.82 -4.97 12.12
C ALA A 816 -9.04 -5.03 13.44
N GLU A 817 -8.52 -6.21 13.81
CA GLU A 817 -7.65 -6.37 14.96
C GLU A 817 -6.34 -5.61 14.82
N ILE A 818 -5.67 -5.67 13.65
CA ILE A 818 -4.48 -4.88 13.36
C ILE A 818 -4.79 -3.39 13.49
N GLN A 819 -5.89 -2.93 12.91
CA GLN A 819 -6.29 -1.53 12.99
C GLN A 819 -6.61 -1.09 14.42
N ASN A 820 -7.22 -1.96 15.23
CA ASN A 820 -7.46 -1.70 16.66
C ASN A 820 -6.13 -1.61 17.43
N ILE A 821 -5.18 -2.52 17.17
CA ILE A 821 -3.83 -2.46 17.77
C ILE A 821 -3.13 -1.15 17.39
N ILE A 822 -3.21 -0.72 16.12
CA ILE A 822 -2.64 0.56 15.67
C ILE A 822 -3.29 1.75 16.40
N ASN A 823 -4.61 1.73 16.57
CA ASN A 823 -5.33 2.78 17.30
C ASN A 823 -4.93 2.80 18.79
N GLN A 824 -4.76 1.62 19.40
CA GLN A 824 -4.26 1.48 20.76
C GLN A 824 -2.82 1.98 20.90
N GLN A 825 -1.95 1.70 19.93
CA GLN A 825 -0.58 2.25 19.88
C GLN A 825 -0.59 3.77 19.77
N LYS A 826 -1.49 4.34 18.96
CA LYS A 826 -1.62 5.80 18.80
C LYS A 826 -2.11 6.47 20.08
N ALA A 827 -3.13 5.90 20.72
CA ALA A 827 -3.65 6.36 22.00
C ALA A 827 -2.60 6.23 23.11
N LEU A 828 -1.88 5.11 23.15
CA LEU A 828 -0.80 4.88 24.10
C LEU A 828 0.35 5.87 23.90
N LYS A 829 0.76 6.14 22.65
CA LYS A 829 1.78 7.15 22.36
C LYS A 829 1.34 8.56 22.79
N ALA A 830 0.07 8.92 22.60
CA ALA A 830 -0.47 10.18 23.10
C ALA A 830 -0.45 10.24 24.64
N GLN A 831 -0.89 9.17 25.31
CA GLN A 831 -0.83 9.07 26.78
C GLN A 831 0.60 9.13 27.33
N ILE A 832 1.56 8.49 26.65
CA ILE A 832 2.96 8.54 27.04
C ILE A 832 3.52 9.96 26.81
N ARG A 833 3.17 10.63 25.71
CA ARG A 833 3.57 12.02 25.43
C ARG A 833 3.01 13.00 26.45
N ASP A 834 1.74 12.86 26.84
CA ASP A 834 1.09 13.73 27.82
C ASP A 834 1.64 13.55 29.23
N ARG A 835 1.96 12.30 29.62
CA ARG A 835 2.53 12.00 30.94
C ARG A 835 4.02 12.30 31.05
N ASN A 836 4.76 12.22 29.94
CA ASN A 836 6.22 12.39 29.90
C ASN A 836 6.66 13.24 28.69
N PRO A 837 6.40 14.56 28.68
CA PRO A 837 6.79 15.45 27.57
C PRO A 837 8.31 15.51 27.33
N GLU A 838 9.12 15.20 28.35
CA GLU A 838 10.59 15.07 28.22
C GLU A 838 11.03 13.81 27.45
N ARG A 839 10.16 12.81 27.27
CA ARG A 839 10.46 11.58 26.49
C ARG A 839 10.79 11.90 25.04
N ASP A 840 10.13 12.88 24.41
CA ASP A 840 10.40 13.25 23.01
C ASP A 840 11.84 13.77 22.82
N LYS A 841 12.40 14.48 23.82
CA LYS A 841 13.81 14.92 23.84
C LYS A 841 14.77 13.75 24.09
N ILE A 842 14.38 12.77 24.89
CA ILE A 842 15.16 11.55 25.17
C ILE A 842 15.14 10.60 23.96
N THR A 843 14.02 10.50 23.22
CA THR A 843 13.90 9.59 22.07
C THR A 843 14.40 10.16 20.75
N ASN A 844 14.58 11.48 20.65
CA ASN A 844 15.23 12.18 19.52
C ASN A 844 16.34 13.12 20.03
N PRO A 845 17.41 12.57 20.63
CA PRO A 845 18.51 13.38 21.15
C PRO A 845 19.15 14.23 20.06
N GLN A 846 19.46 15.48 20.41
CA GLN A 846 20.28 16.33 19.55
C GLN A 846 21.75 15.92 19.66
N PRO A 847 22.48 15.85 18.55
CA PRO A 847 23.91 15.53 18.56
C PRO A 847 24.70 16.62 19.30
N LEU A 848 25.84 16.25 19.86
CA LEU A 848 26.63 17.15 20.69
C LEU A 848 27.14 18.36 19.90
N THR A 849 27.13 19.50 20.57
CA THR A 849 27.88 20.69 20.14
C THR A 849 29.37 20.55 20.50
N LEU A 850 30.25 21.32 19.86
CA LEU A 850 31.68 21.37 20.19
C LEU A 850 31.94 21.46 21.71
N GLY A 851 31.29 22.38 22.42
CA GLY A 851 31.52 22.56 23.86
C GLY A 851 31.18 21.29 24.66
N GLN A 852 30.10 20.59 24.27
CA GLN A 852 29.72 19.33 24.90
C GLN A 852 30.66 18.18 24.52
N ILE A 853 31.17 18.14 23.28
CA ILE A 853 32.21 17.19 22.86
C ILE A 853 33.47 17.40 23.71
N GLN A 854 33.91 18.65 23.89
CA GLN A 854 35.10 18.97 24.68
C GLN A 854 34.97 18.55 26.15
N GLN A 855 33.76 18.64 26.73
CA GLN A 855 33.47 18.14 28.08
C GLN A 855 33.61 16.61 28.21
N GLN A 856 33.50 15.86 27.10
CA GLN A 856 33.72 14.42 27.11
C GLN A 856 35.21 14.04 27.02
N LEU A 857 36.12 14.97 26.73
CA LEU A 857 37.53 14.68 26.56
C LEU A 857 38.32 14.98 27.84
N ASP A 858 39.13 14.02 28.29
CA ASP A 858 40.14 14.28 29.32
C ASP A 858 41.40 14.96 28.73
N LYS A 859 42.31 15.43 29.60
CA LYS A 859 43.53 16.17 29.20
C LYS A 859 44.49 15.35 28.30
N ASP A 860 44.42 14.03 28.38
CA ASP A 860 45.29 13.09 27.69
C ASP A 860 44.65 12.53 26.42
N THR A 861 43.44 12.99 26.07
CA THR A 861 42.66 12.53 24.93
C THR A 861 42.52 13.60 23.84
N VAL A 862 42.64 13.16 22.60
CA VAL A 862 42.45 13.96 21.38
C VAL A 862 41.43 13.24 20.51
N LEU A 863 40.40 13.95 20.08
CA LEU A 863 39.44 13.46 19.11
C LEU A 863 39.86 13.86 17.69
N LEU A 864 39.95 12.87 16.80
CA LEU A 864 40.14 13.00 15.36
C LEU A 864 38.84 12.61 14.65
N GLN A 865 38.14 13.60 14.09
CA GLN A 865 36.89 13.37 13.38
C GLN A 865 37.05 13.65 11.89
N TYR A 866 36.61 12.70 11.06
CA TYR A 866 36.72 12.76 9.60
C TYR A 866 35.36 13.03 8.95
N SER A 867 35.36 13.78 7.84
CA SER A 867 34.22 13.92 6.92
C SER A 867 34.71 13.81 5.48
N LEU A 868 34.32 12.76 4.77
CA LEU A 868 34.73 12.50 3.39
C LEU A 868 33.75 13.17 2.41
N GLY A 869 34.30 14.06 1.58
CA GLY A 869 33.53 14.85 0.62
C GLY A 869 33.99 14.64 -0.83
N GLN A 870 33.09 14.92 -1.76
CA GLN A 870 33.28 14.67 -3.20
C GLN A 870 34.45 15.47 -3.80
N ASN A 871 34.59 16.74 -3.40
CA ASN A 871 35.63 17.64 -3.94
C ASN A 871 36.86 17.72 -3.04
N ARG A 872 36.65 17.62 -1.73
CA ARG A 872 37.67 17.63 -0.67
C ARG A 872 37.06 17.03 0.58
N SER A 873 37.90 16.56 1.47
CA SER A 873 37.50 15.97 2.75
C SER A 873 38.05 16.81 3.90
N PHE A 874 37.62 16.55 5.13
CA PHE A 874 38.03 17.32 6.29
C PHE A 874 38.38 16.45 7.49
N LEU A 875 39.31 16.95 8.30
CA LEU A 875 39.70 16.39 9.60
C LEU A 875 39.58 17.48 10.66
N TRP A 876 38.83 17.23 11.72
CA TRP A 876 38.83 18.03 12.95
C TRP A 876 39.68 17.34 14.01
N LEU A 877 40.55 18.13 14.64
CA LEU A 877 41.33 17.77 15.80
C LEU A 877 40.79 18.56 16.99
N VAL A 878 40.18 17.85 17.94
CA VAL A 878 39.51 18.43 19.11
C VAL A 878 40.25 17.99 20.38
N THR A 879 40.53 18.95 21.25
CA THR A 879 41.03 18.73 22.61
C THR A 879 40.05 19.37 23.60
N PRO A 880 40.18 19.16 24.91
CA PRO A 880 39.30 19.78 25.90
C PRO A 880 39.24 21.33 25.83
N THR A 881 40.25 21.97 25.23
CA THR A 881 40.37 23.42 25.18
C THR A 881 40.55 24.01 23.78
N SER A 882 40.73 23.19 22.74
CA SER A 882 41.01 23.69 21.39
C SER A 882 40.33 22.90 20.28
N LEU A 883 39.99 23.59 19.19
CA LEU A 883 39.58 23.02 17.92
C LEU A 883 40.56 23.44 16.81
N THR A 884 40.99 22.51 15.97
CA THR A 884 41.67 22.83 14.70
C THR A 884 41.13 21.94 13.59
N SER A 885 40.99 22.48 12.39
CA SER A 885 40.44 21.76 11.23
C SER A 885 41.41 21.78 10.06
N TYR A 886 41.43 20.71 9.28
CA TYR A 886 42.33 20.49 8.16
C TYR A 886 41.56 20.04 6.93
N GLU A 887 41.97 20.54 5.76
CA GLU A 887 41.50 20.06 4.46
C GLU A 887 42.30 18.81 4.06
N LEU A 888 41.60 17.81 3.54
CA LEU A 888 42.11 16.53 3.06
C LEU A 888 41.72 16.33 1.58
N PRO A 889 42.39 15.40 0.88
CA PRO A 889 42.01 15.03 -0.49
C PRO A 889 40.56 14.55 -0.61
N LYS A 890 40.02 14.55 -1.84
CA LYS A 890 38.65 14.08 -2.12
C LYS A 890 38.44 12.61 -1.76
N GLU A 891 37.20 12.28 -1.39
CA GLU A 891 36.77 10.94 -0.96
C GLU A 891 37.22 9.82 -1.91
N ALA A 892 37.15 10.04 -3.23
CA ALA A 892 37.52 9.04 -4.23
C ALA A 892 38.99 8.60 -4.13
N GLU A 893 39.91 9.52 -3.81
CA GLU A 893 41.35 9.22 -3.67
C GLU A 893 41.62 8.44 -2.39
N ILE A 894 41.02 8.88 -1.27
CA ILE A 894 41.11 8.21 0.02
C ILE A 894 40.52 6.79 -0.09
N THR A 895 39.35 6.65 -0.69
CA THR A 895 38.63 5.37 -0.86
C THR A 895 39.41 4.35 -1.66
N LYS A 896 40.07 4.79 -2.75
CA LYS A 896 40.91 3.91 -3.55
C LYS A 896 42.03 3.28 -2.73
N ILE A 897 42.74 4.06 -1.93
CA ILE A 897 43.86 3.57 -1.12
C ILE A 897 43.37 2.79 0.10
N ALA A 898 42.31 3.26 0.76
CA ALA A 898 41.70 2.58 1.90
C ALA A 898 41.21 1.17 1.55
N ASN A 899 40.51 1.01 0.41
CA ASN A 899 40.06 -0.31 -0.06
C ASN A 899 41.24 -1.25 -0.37
N ARG A 900 42.29 -0.73 -1.02
CA ARG A 900 43.52 -1.51 -1.29
C ARG A 900 44.18 -1.95 0.01
N TYR A 901 44.25 -1.07 1.00
CA TYR A 901 44.83 -1.37 2.31
C TYR A 901 44.02 -2.43 3.05
N HIS A 902 42.70 -2.25 3.17
CA HIS A 902 41.81 -3.20 3.83
C HIS A 902 41.88 -4.59 3.19
N THR A 903 41.84 -4.66 1.85
CA THR A 903 41.96 -5.93 1.12
C THR A 903 43.28 -6.63 1.39
N ALA A 904 44.40 -5.88 1.40
CA ALA A 904 45.73 -6.46 1.65
C ALA A 904 45.93 -6.90 3.11
N LEU A 905 45.19 -6.35 4.07
CA LEU A 905 45.24 -6.82 5.46
C LEU A 905 44.60 -8.20 5.65
N GLY A 906 43.73 -8.63 4.73
CA GLY A 906 43.04 -9.92 4.78
C GLY A 906 43.93 -11.13 4.51
N ASP A 907 45.15 -10.95 4.00
CA ASP A 907 46.08 -12.04 3.66
C ASP A 907 47.53 -11.71 4.04
N ALA A 908 48.13 -12.54 4.90
CA ALA A 908 49.53 -12.44 5.31
C ALA A 908 50.52 -12.43 4.12
N ALA A 909 50.21 -13.09 3.00
CA ALA A 909 51.05 -13.08 1.82
C ALA A 909 51.20 -11.68 1.19
N THR A 910 50.23 -10.79 1.45
CA THR A 910 50.21 -9.43 0.89
C THR A 910 50.72 -8.35 1.85
N THR A 911 51.44 -8.74 2.91
CA THR A 911 51.96 -7.84 3.94
C THR A 911 52.70 -6.60 3.40
N ASN A 912 53.54 -6.74 2.37
CA ASN A 912 54.25 -5.60 1.80
C ASN A 912 53.30 -4.60 1.13
N VAL A 913 52.26 -5.08 0.44
CA VAL A 913 51.22 -4.24 -0.16
C VAL A 913 50.42 -3.51 0.93
N ALA A 914 50.12 -4.20 2.04
CA ALA A 914 49.46 -3.59 3.19
C ALA A 914 50.32 -2.47 3.81
N ILE A 915 51.63 -2.68 3.98
CA ILE A 915 52.56 -1.68 4.50
C ILE A 915 52.65 -0.45 3.58
N GLU A 916 52.83 -0.65 2.28
CA GLU A 916 52.86 0.44 1.30
C GLU A 916 51.56 1.24 1.32
N SER A 917 50.42 0.55 1.36
CA SER A 917 49.10 1.18 1.39
C SER A 917 48.87 1.92 2.71
N ALA A 918 49.36 1.40 3.84
CA ALA A 918 49.32 2.08 5.14
C ALA A 918 50.11 3.39 5.11
N GLN A 919 51.30 3.40 4.51
CA GLN A 919 52.13 4.61 4.34
C GLN A 919 51.42 5.65 3.46
N GLN A 920 50.90 5.23 2.31
CA GLN A 920 50.14 6.10 1.41
C GLN A 920 48.90 6.68 2.08
N LEU A 921 48.12 5.84 2.77
CA LEU A 921 46.92 6.30 3.47
C LEU A 921 47.27 7.27 4.59
N SER A 922 48.29 6.98 5.40
CA SER A 922 48.75 7.88 6.46
C SER A 922 49.18 9.24 5.91
N GLN A 923 49.85 9.25 4.76
CA GLN A 923 50.21 10.49 4.09
C GLN A 923 48.99 11.31 3.65
N LEU A 924 47.88 10.66 3.27
CA LEU A 924 46.64 11.35 2.89
C LEU A 924 45.87 11.89 4.11
N ILE A 925 45.80 11.13 5.20
CA ILE A 925 44.86 11.41 6.31
C ILE A 925 45.49 11.87 7.64
N LEU A 926 46.82 11.76 7.80
CA LEU A 926 47.55 12.16 9.01
C LEU A 926 48.63 13.21 8.74
N ALA A 927 49.10 13.38 7.50
CA ALA A 927 50.15 14.36 7.19
C ALA A 927 49.83 15.79 7.65
N PRO A 928 48.59 16.32 7.53
CA PRO A 928 48.27 17.67 7.99
C PRO A 928 48.45 17.88 9.50
N ILE A 929 48.42 16.80 10.29
CA ILE A 929 48.58 16.85 11.75
C ILE A 929 49.92 16.28 12.23
N LYS A 930 50.83 15.93 11.31
CA LYS A 930 52.11 15.27 11.62
C LYS A 930 52.91 16.02 12.70
N ASP A 931 53.08 17.34 12.57
CA ASP A 931 53.88 18.13 13.50
C ASP A 931 53.22 18.27 14.88
N LYS A 932 51.87 18.32 14.91
CA LYS A 932 51.12 18.32 16.18
C LYS A 932 51.22 16.97 16.88
N LEU A 933 51.10 15.88 16.13
CA LEU A 933 51.33 14.52 16.64
C LEU A 933 52.75 14.41 17.23
N ALA A 934 53.76 14.92 16.53
CA ALA A 934 55.16 14.84 16.98
C ALA A 934 55.46 15.65 18.25
N ASN A 935 54.91 16.86 18.36
CA ASN A 935 55.39 17.85 19.33
C ASN A 935 54.40 18.20 20.44
N GLN A 936 53.09 18.11 20.19
CA GLN A 936 52.05 18.57 21.12
C GLN A 936 51.17 17.44 21.66
N LEU A 937 51.06 16.33 20.91
CA LEU A 937 50.13 15.24 21.19
C LEU A 937 50.86 13.89 21.36
N ALA A 938 52.20 13.92 21.47
CA ALA A 938 53.01 12.73 21.68
C ALA A 938 52.58 11.99 22.96
N GLY A 939 52.30 10.69 22.83
CA GLY A 939 51.85 9.85 23.94
C GLY A 939 50.38 10.02 24.34
N LYS A 940 49.63 10.93 23.71
CA LYS A 940 48.19 11.09 23.97
C LYS A 940 47.36 9.95 23.35
N ARG A 941 46.14 9.78 23.87
CA ARG A 941 45.11 8.92 23.28
C ARG A 941 44.47 9.60 22.08
N LEU A 942 44.37 8.87 20.97
CA LEU A 942 43.67 9.27 19.77
C LEU A 942 42.32 8.55 19.70
N VAL A 943 41.25 9.30 19.93
CA VAL A 943 39.88 8.84 19.71
C VAL A 943 39.51 9.18 18.28
N VAL A 944 39.12 8.19 17.48
CA VAL A 944 38.87 8.35 16.04
C VAL A 944 37.39 8.18 15.74
N VAL A 945 36.79 9.21 15.13
CA VAL A 945 35.45 9.16 14.53
C VAL A 945 35.63 9.18 13.01
N ALA A 946 35.65 7.97 12.43
CA ALA A 946 35.86 7.77 11.00
C ALA A 946 34.59 7.97 10.16
N ASP A 947 34.76 8.29 8.87
CA ASP A 947 33.66 8.46 7.92
C ASP A 947 33.88 7.64 6.65
N GLY A 948 32.78 7.18 6.05
CA GLY A 948 32.78 6.31 4.87
C GLY A 948 33.69 5.09 5.03
N VAL A 949 34.53 4.85 4.01
CA VAL A 949 35.48 3.73 3.94
C VAL A 949 36.47 3.68 5.11
N LEU A 950 36.76 4.81 5.77
CA LEU A 950 37.73 4.85 6.88
C LEU A 950 37.23 4.08 8.11
N GLN A 951 35.93 3.81 8.22
CA GLN A 951 35.36 3.00 9.32
C GLN A 951 35.84 1.55 9.31
N GLN A 952 36.36 1.07 8.17
CA GLN A 952 36.88 -0.28 7.99
C GLN A 952 38.41 -0.36 8.17
N ILE A 953 39.06 0.75 8.54
CA ILE A 953 40.51 0.87 8.59
C ILE A 953 41.01 0.77 10.04
N PRO A 954 41.95 -0.16 10.34
CA PRO A 954 42.58 -0.20 11.65
C PRO A 954 43.61 0.94 11.77
N PHE A 955 43.20 2.07 12.33
CA PHE A 955 44.10 3.23 12.55
C PHE A 955 45.37 2.87 13.31
N ALA A 956 45.31 1.85 14.19
CA ALA A 956 46.46 1.28 14.89
C ALA A 956 47.61 0.83 13.98
N ALA A 957 47.28 0.28 12.80
CA ALA A 957 48.25 -0.25 11.85
C ALA A 957 48.63 0.74 10.74
N LEU A 958 48.12 1.97 10.78
CA LEU A 958 48.63 3.05 9.93
C LEU A 958 50.09 3.34 10.24
N HIS A 959 50.80 3.91 9.28
CA HIS A 959 52.19 4.28 9.44
C HIS A 959 52.32 5.57 10.26
N ASP A 960 53.13 5.54 11.31
CA ASP A 960 53.51 6.76 12.02
C ASP A 960 54.50 7.58 11.19
N LEU A 961 54.03 8.71 10.66
CA LEU A 961 54.82 9.65 9.86
C LEU A 961 55.99 10.29 10.64
N ASN A 962 56.07 10.12 11.96
CA ASN A 962 57.11 10.64 12.84
C ASN A 962 58.10 9.58 13.34
N GLY A 963 57.97 8.32 12.91
CA GLY A 963 58.67 7.15 13.43
C GLY A 963 60.20 7.05 13.26
N ASN A 964 60.92 8.16 13.01
CA ASN A 964 62.38 8.13 12.78
C ASN A 964 63.22 8.98 13.74
N LYS A 965 62.67 9.50 14.85
CA LYS A 965 63.46 10.25 15.85
C LYS A 965 64.24 9.37 16.85
N GLY A 966 64.37 8.06 16.62
CA GLY A 966 65.01 7.14 17.56
C GLY A 966 65.72 5.95 16.91
N SER A 967 66.65 6.17 15.97
CA SER A 967 67.65 5.16 15.62
C SER A 967 68.74 5.11 16.69
N GLY A 968 68.37 4.69 17.90
CA GLY A 968 69.30 4.40 18.99
C GLY A 968 69.22 2.92 19.32
N ASN A 969 70.21 2.15 18.88
CA ASN A 969 70.57 0.81 19.36
C ASN A 969 69.56 -0.33 19.13
N MET A 970 69.48 -0.83 17.89
CA MET A 970 69.14 -2.23 17.62
C MET A 970 70.25 -2.90 16.78
N GLN A 971 71.50 -2.78 17.24
CA GLN A 971 72.59 -3.64 16.81
C GLN A 971 73.07 -4.47 18.00
N ASN A 972 72.78 -5.77 17.95
CA ASN A 972 73.50 -6.91 18.54
C ASN A 972 72.52 -7.96 19.07
N ILE A 973 72.19 -8.93 18.22
CA ILE A 973 71.76 -10.26 18.70
C ILE A 973 72.83 -11.24 18.22
N PRO A 974 73.59 -11.91 19.11
CA PRO A 974 74.62 -12.86 18.72
C PRO A 974 73.99 -14.16 18.23
N THR A 975 74.38 -14.62 17.05
CA THR A 975 74.03 -15.95 16.54
C THR A 975 74.91 -17.00 17.20
N ASN A 976 74.40 -17.69 18.22
CA ASN A 976 75.05 -18.87 18.77
C ASN A 976 74.51 -20.12 18.04
N ARG A 977 75.33 -20.73 17.18
CA ARG A 977 75.05 -22.04 16.57
C ARG A 977 75.43 -23.12 17.58
N GLN A 978 74.44 -23.85 18.09
CA GLN A 978 74.66 -25.20 18.61
C GLN A 978 73.94 -26.20 17.72
N THR A 979 74.72 -27.10 17.15
CA THR A 979 74.29 -28.32 16.45
C THR A 979 73.86 -29.37 17.48
N ASP A 980 72.72 -30.03 17.29
CA ASP A 980 72.49 -31.36 17.85
C ASP A 980 72.18 -32.38 16.75
N ARG A 981 72.79 -33.56 16.91
CA ARG A 981 72.71 -34.73 16.06
C ARG A 981 71.50 -35.54 16.50
N ARG A 982 70.44 -35.53 15.69
CA ARG A 982 69.50 -36.66 15.56
C ARG A 982 68.62 -36.39 14.34
N GLY A 983 68.98 -37.02 13.23
CA GLY A 983 68.27 -36.90 11.97
C GLY A 983 66.84 -37.42 12.11
N VAL A 984 65.88 -36.50 12.11
CA VAL A 984 64.50 -36.73 11.71
C VAL A 984 64.05 -35.51 10.91
N ASN A 985 63.67 -35.76 9.67
CA ASN A 985 63.32 -34.76 8.68
C ASN A 985 61.84 -34.38 8.85
N ILE A 986 61.56 -33.27 9.53
CA ILE A 986 60.25 -32.59 9.47
C ILE A 986 60.50 -31.27 8.75
N LYS A 987 60.00 -31.14 7.53
CA LYS A 987 59.94 -29.86 6.82
C LYS A 987 58.84 -28.99 7.43
N PRO A 988 59.13 -27.75 7.85
CA PRO A 988 58.16 -26.67 7.79
C PRO A 988 58.35 -25.94 6.45
N ASN A 989 57.32 -25.94 5.60
CA ASN A 989 57.22 -24.97 4.52
C ASN A 989 57.04 -23.58 5.15
N SER A 990 58.15 -22.91 5.47
CA SER A 990 58.16 -21.47 5.77
C SER A 990 58.51 -20.72 4.49
N PRO A 991 57.71 -19.75 4.02
CA PRO A 991 58.17 -18.82 3.01
C PRO A 991 59.31 -18.00 3.61
N SER A 992 60.46 -17.92 2.92
CA SER A 992 61.57 -17.06 3.30
C SER A 992 61.08 -15.62 3.55
N PRO A 993 61.53 -14.92 4.61
CA PRO A 993 61.20 -13.51 4.80
C PRO A 993 61.91 -12.71 3.70
N GLY A 994 61.17 -12.28 2.69
CA GLY A 994 61.62 -11.20 1.81
C GLY A 994 62.00 -10.01 2.68
N LYS A 995 63.15 -9.38 2.38
CA LYS A 995 63.70 -8.21 3.08
C LYS A 995 62.56 -7.23 3.44
N THR A 996 62.14 -7.23 4.69
CA THR A 996 61.08 -6.35 5.19
C THR A 996 61.58 -4.92 5.12
N ASN A 997 60.84 -4.05 4.44
CA ASN A 997 61.12 -2.62 4.32
C ASN A 997 61.32 -2.04 5.74
N THR A 998 62.53 -1.61 6.05
CA THR A 998 62.99 -1.28 7.42
C THR A 998 62.40 0.00 7.99
N ASN A 999 61.53 0.69 7.25
CA ASN A 999 61.01 2.02 7.58
C ASN A 999 59.50 2.05 7.95
N TYR A 1000 58.87 0.90 8.21
CA TYR A 1000 57.47 0.86 8.66
C TYR A 1000 57.37 0.76 10.19
N GLN A 1001 56.85 1.84 10.79
CA GLN A 1001 56.45 1.89 12.19
C GLN A 1001 54.92 2.07 12.28
N PRO A 1002 54.18 1.15 12.95
CA PRO A 1002 52.75 1.31 13.23
C PRO A 1002 52.43 2.46 14.20
N LEU A 1003 51.29 3.12 14.00
CA LEU A 1003 50.82 4.26 14.80
C LEU A 1003 50.58 3.88 16.27
N PHE A 1004 50.09 2.66 16.54
CA PHE A 1004 49.84 2.21 17.91
C PHE A 1004 51.10 2.22 18.79
N LEU A 1005 52.31 2.23 18.23
CA LEU A 1005 53.53 2.22 19.05
C LEU A 1005 53.64 3.47 19.91
N ASN A 1006 53.23 4.62 19.39
CA ASN A 1006 53.32 5.92 20.07
C ASN A 1006 51.99 6.41 20.64
N TYR A 1007 50.86 5.92 20.13
CA TYR A 1007 49.53 6.39 20.52
C TYR A 1007 48.62 5.26 20.98
N GLU A 1008 47.79 5.52 21.98
CA GLU A 1008 46.62 4.69 22.29
C GLU A 1008 45.50 5.07 21.32
N ILE A 1009 44.83 4.10 20.70
CA ILE A 1009 43.85 4.36 19.63
C ILE A 1009 42.52 3.70 20.00
N VAL A 1010 41.46 4.50 19.99
CA VAL A 1010 40.08 4.06 20.26
C VAL A 1010 39.17 4.58 19.16
N ASN A 1011 38.24 3.75 18.67
CA ASN A 1011 37.30 4.15 17.63
C ASN A 1011 35.90 4.42 18.20
N LEU A 1012 35.19 5.39 17.63
CA LEU A 1012 33.81 5.70 17.95
C LEU A 1012 32.95 5.80 16.68
N PRO A 1013 31.68 5.36 16.73
CA PRO A 1013 30.72 5.66 15.67
C PRO A 1013 30.43 7.17 15.54
N SER A 1014 30.40 7.89 16.67
CA SER A 1014 30.17 9.34 16.76
C SER A 1014 30.66 9.85 18.11
N ALA A 1015 31.01 11.14 18.21
CA ALA A 1015 31.31 11.74 19.51
C ALA A 1015 30.07 11.77 20.41
N SER A 1016 28.87 11.85 19.84
CA SER A 1016 27.60 11.89 20.57
C SER A 1016 27.23 10.57 21.24
N THR A 1017 27.69 9.42 20.70
CA THR A 1017 27.37 8.11 21.31
C THR A 1017 28.01 7.94 22.68
N ILE A 1018 29.18 8.53 22.93
CA ILE A 1018 29.86 8.39 24.22
C ILE A 1018 29.13 9.11 25.35
N ALA A 1019 28.57 10.30 25.10
CA ALA A 1019 27.85 11.04 26.13
C ALA A 1019 26.62 10.27 26.62
N ILE A 1020 25.88 9.68 25.69
CA ILE A 1020 24.69 8.86 26.00
C ILE A 1020 25.09 7.59 26.75
N GLN A 1021 26.21 6.98 26.35
CA GLN A 1021 26.72 5.78 27.01
C GLN A 1021 27.16 6.07 28.45
N ARG A 1022 27.89 7.17 28.68
CA ARG A 1022 28.30 7.62 30.02
C ARG A 1022 27.13 7.98 30.90
N GLU A 1023 26.09 8.60 30.34
CA GLU A 1023 24.85 8.85 31.07
C GLU A 1023 24.19 7.55 31.53
N LYS A 1024 24.15 6.52 30.65
CA LYS A 1024 23.63 5.19 30.98
C LYS A 1024 24.45 4.49 32.07
N THR A 1025 25.77 4.68 32.11
CA THR A 1025 26.65 3.94 33.03
C THR A 1025 27.05 4.70 34.31
N ALA A 1026 26.80 6.00 34.41
CA ALA A 1026 27.23 6.84 35.54
C ALA A 1026 26.83 6.32 36.94
N ASN A 1027 25.71 5.61 37.04
CA ASN A 1027 25.21 5.03 38.30
C ASN A 1027 25.19 3.49 38.31
N ARG A 1028 25.84 2.84 37.33
CA ARG A 1028 25.85 1.38 37.20
C ARG A 1028 26.74 0.77 38.28
N GLN A 1029 26.22 -0.20 39.02
CA GLN A 1029 27.04 -1.00 39.92
C GLN A 1029 27.78 -2.07 39.08
N PRO A 1030 29.10 -2.26 39.27
CA PRO A 1030 29.84 -3.31 38.59
C PRO A 1030 29.22 -4.68 38.86
N ALA A 1031 29.16 -5.52 37.82
CA ALA A 1031 28.62 -6.86 37.96
C ALA A 1031 29.47 -7.70 38.95
N PRO A 1032 28.87 -8.60 39.74
CA PRO A 1032 29.55 -9.26 40.86
C PRO A 1032 30.61 -10.29 40.43
N LYS A 1033 30.51 -10.85 39.23
CA LYS A 1033 31.47 -11.82 38.68
C LYS A 1033 32.33 -11.18 37.58
N LYS A 1034 33.48 -11.80 37.30
CA LYS A 1034 34.50 -11.20 36.44
C LYS A 1034 34.33 -11.53 34.97
N ILE A 1035 34.26 -12.81 34.60
CA ILE A 1035 34.27 -13.20 33.18
C ILE A 1035 33.37 -14.39 32.88
N ALA A 1036 32.66 -14.34 31.76
CA ALA A 1036 32.04 -15.50 31.15
C ALA A 1036 32.65 -15.79 29.78
N ILE A 1037 33.07 -17.04 29.56
CA ILE A 1037 33.66 -17.47 28.29
C ILE A 1037 32.83 -18.57 27.65
N LEU A 1038 32.39 -18.32 26.41
CA LEU A 1038 31.82 -19.31 25.50
C LEU A 1038 32.83 -19.59 24.38
N ALA A 1039 33.27 -20.84 24.26
CA ALA A 1039 34.35 -21.20 23.33
C ALA A 1039 34.31 -22.64 22.81
N ASP A 1040 35.05 -22.89 21.73
CA ASP A 1040 35.17 -24.18 21.04
C ASP A 1040 33.81 -24.86 20.76
N PRO A 1041 32.86 -24.21 20.07
CA PRO A 1041 31.57 -24.84 19.81
C PRO A 1041 31.67 -26.05 18.88
N VAL A 1042 30.61 -26.86 18.86
CA VAL A 1042 30.50 -28.09 18.05
C VAL A 1042 29.55 -27.84 16.88
N TYR A 1043 30.07 -27.90 15.65
CA TYR A 1043 29.31 -27.51 14.45
C TYR A 1043 28.80 -28.69 13.61
N THR A 1044 29.51 -29.82 13.58
CA THR A 1044 29.24 -30.93 12.66
C THR A 1044 29.16 -32.28 13.39
N ASN A 1045 28.42 -33.23 12.81
CA ASN A 1045 28.28 -34.58 13.35
C ASN A 1045 29.57 -35.40 13.23
N ASP A 1046 30.48 -34.98 12.34
CA ASP A 1046 31.79 -35.62 12.14
C ASP A 1046 32.84 -35.13 13.15
N ASP A 1047 32.46 -34.22 14.07
CA ASP A 1047 33.33 -33.78 15.15
C ASP A 1047 33.57 -34.91 16.15
N GLU A 1048 34.84 -35.15 16.51
CA GLU A 1048 35.27 -36.22 17.41
C GLU A 1048 34.59 -36.20 18.79
N ARG A 1049 34.04 -35.06 19.20
CA ARG A 1049 33.37 -34.87 20.49
C ARG A 1049 31.93 -35.39 20.50
N VAL A 1050 31.33 -35.65 19.33
CA VAL A 1050 29.94 -36.11 19.19
C VAL A 1050 29.89 -37.63 19.37
N THR A 1051 29.10 -38.09 20.35
CA THR A 1051 29.04 -39.52 20.70
C THR A 1051 27.79 -40.23 20.19
N GLY A 1052 26.79 -39.49 19.71
CA GLY A 1052 25.52 -40.04 19.22
C GLY A 1052 25.44 -40.13 17.70
N LYS A 1053 24.51 -40.97 17.20
CA LYS A 1053 24.26 -41.12 15.76
C LYS A 1053 23.45 -39.93 15.22
N PRO A 1054 23.70 -39.49 13.97
CA PRO A 1054 22.93 -38.42 13.34
C PRO A 1054 21.42 -38.73 13.37
N ARG A 1055 20.61 -37.85 13.98
CA ARG A 1055 19.14 -37.95 13.99
C ARG A 1055 18.52 -36.98 12.99
N SER A 1056 17.37 -37.35 12.40
CA SER A 1056 16.66 -36.52 11.43
C SER A 1056 16.12 -35.23 12.05
N LEU A 1057 16.08 -34.18 11.24
CA LEU A 1057 15.69 -32.81 11.58
C LEU A 1057 14.19 -32.66 11.90
N LEU A 1058 13.87 -31.67 12.75
CA LEU A 1058 12.54 -31.05 12.88
C LEU A 1058 12.50 -29.83 11.94
N GLY A 1059 11.37 -29.57 11.27
CA GLY A 1059 11.29 -28.64 10.13
C GLY A 1059 11.78 -27.20 10.33
N GLU A 1060 11.66 -26.61 11.53
CA GLU A 1060 12.16 -25.24 11.80
C GLU A 1060 13.69 -25.14 11.79
N LEU A 1061 14.39 -26.15 12.31
CA LEU A 1061 15.86 -26.19 12.34
C LEU A 1061 16.45 -26.41 10.93
N GLU A 1062 15.68 -26.99 10.01
CA GLU A 1062 16.10 -27.22 8.63
C GLU A 1062 16.16 -25.92 7.83
N LEU A 1063 15.20 -25.02 8.07
CA LEU A 1063 15.19 -23.66 7.51
C LEU A 1063 16.39 -22.83 8.01
N GLU A 1064 16.70 -22.89 9.31
CA GLU A 1064 17.86 -22.20 9.87
C GLU A 1064 19.19 -22.73 9.32
N ARG A 1065 19.33 -24.06 9.22
CA ARG A 1065 20.52 -24.68 8.62
C ARG A 1065 20.70 -24.25 7.17
N SER A 1066 19.62 -24.26 6.38
CA SER A 1066 19.66 -23.81 4.99
C SER A 1066 20.09 -22.34 4.86
N ALA A 1067 19.66 -21.47 5.79
CA ALA A 1067 20.13 -20.08 5.85
C ALA A 1067 21.62 -19.99 6.20
N LEU A 1068 22.11 -20.88 7.07
CA LEU A 1068 23.51 -20.94 7.44
C LEU A 1068 24.41 -21.43 6.30
N ASP A 1069 23.98 -22.45 5.55
CA ASP A 1069 24.70 -22.96 4.39
C ASP A 1069 24.79 -21.88 3.30
N ARG A 1070 23.71 -21.13 3.07
CA ARG A 1070 23.73 -19.93 2.21
C ARG A 1070 24.69 -18.86 2.72
N SER A 1071 24.72 -18.62 4.04
CA SER A 1071 25.62 -17.65 4.66
C SER A 1071 27.08 -18.07 4.50
N ALA A 1072 27.41 -19.34 4.76
CA ALA A 1072 28.74 -19.92 4.52
C ALA A 1072 29.16 -19.79 3.05
N GLN A 1073 28.26 -20.12 2.10
CA GLN A 1073 28.51 -19.98 0.67
C GLN A 1073 28.77 -18.52 0.26
N SER A 1074 27.98 -17.57 0.78
CA SER A 1074 28.18 -16.13 0.50
C SER A 1074 29.56 -15.63 0.97
N LEU A 1075 30.08 -16.21 2.06
CA LEU A 1075 31.42 -15.96 2.59
C LEU A 1075 32.51 -16.84 1.96
N LYS A 1076 32.20 -17.59 0.90
CA LYS A 1076 33.10 -18.54 0.24
C LYS A 1076 33.70 -19.59 1.19
N ARG A 1077 32.88 -20.07 2.15
CA ARG A 1077 33.23 -21.11 3.12
C ARG A 1077 32.49 -22.41 2.78
N THR A 1078 33.17 -23.55 2.91
CA THR A 1078 32.58 -24.89 2.77
C THR A 1078 32.09 -25.39 4.14
N GLY A 1079 31.06 -24.71 4.67
CA GLY A 1079 30.52 -24.97 6.01
C GLY A 1079 31.36 -24.41 7.16
N TRP A 1080 31.15 -24.93 8.37
CA TRP A 1080 31.76 -24.44 9.61
C TRP A 1080 32.63 -25.53 10.23
N SER A 1081 33.95 -25.42 10.05
CA SER A 1081 34.91 -26.33 10.66
C SER A 1081 35.26 -25.91 12.09
N ARG A 1082 35.64 -26.87 12.93
CA ARG A 1082 36.15 -26.61 14.27
C ARG A 1082 37.35 -25.64 14.25
N LEU A 1083 37.43 -24.78 15.26
CA LEU A 1083 38.52 -23.85 15.51
C LEU A 1083 39.25 -24.25 16.79
N PRO A 1084 40.21 -25.19 16.74
CA PRO A 1084 40.77 -25.80 17.94
C PRO A 1084 41.47 -24.80 18.86
N ASN A 1085 42.03 -23.71 18.34
CA ASN A 1085 42.72 -22.73 19.18
C ASN A 1085 41.77 -21.83 19.97
N THR A 1086 40.47 -21.80 19.66
CA THR A 1086 39.47 -21.15 20.54
C THR A 1086 39.39 -21.83 21.91
N ALA A 1087 39.59 -23.16 21.98
CA ALA A 1087 39.70 -23.88 23.25
C ALA A 1087 40.98 -23.50 24.02
N THR A 1088 42.09 -23.42 23.29
CA THR A 1088 43.40 -23.03 23.84
C THR A 1088 43.35 -21.61 24.38
N GLU A 1089 42.75 -20.69 23.63
CA GLU A 1089 42.52 -19.29 23.99
C GLU A 1089 41.73 -19.19 25.29
N ALA A 1090 40.54 -19.81 25.33
CA ALA A 1090 39.66 -19.73 26.47
C ALA A 1090 40.26 -20.33 27.74
N ARG A 1091 40.96 -21.49 27.64
CA ARG A 1091 41.68 -22.08 28.78
C ARG A 1091 42.83 -21.20 29.26
N GLY A 1092 43.54 -20.56 28.34
CA GLY A 1092 44.61 -19.62 28.66
C GLY A 1092 44.08 -18.42 29.46
N ILE A 1093 42.96 -17.84 29.01
CA ILE A 1093 42.31 -16.70 29.67
C ILE A 1093 41.76 -17.09 31.04
N LEU A 1094 41.03 -18.22 31.16
CA LEU A 1094 40.43 -18.64 32.43
C LEU A 1094 41.45 -18.87 33.55
N LYS A 1095 42.68 -19.27 33.23
CA LYS A 1095 43.77 -19.41 34.22
C LYS A 1095 44.14 -18.10 34.91
N LEU A 1096 43.78 -16.96 34.34
CA LEU A 1096 44.06 -15.63 34.89
C LEU A 1096 42.98 -15.17 35.89
N PHE A 1097 41.87 -15.91 36.05
CA PHE A 1097 40.75 -15.56 36.91
C PHE A 1097 40.47 -16.64 37.97
N PRO A 1098 40.01 -16.26 39.19
CA PRO A 1098 39.53 -17.22 40.17
C PRO A 1098 38.32 -18.01 39.63
N PRO A 1099 38.26 -19.35 39.80
CA PRO A 1099 37.13 -20.17 39.32
C PRO A 1099 35.76 -19.74 39.85
N THR A 1100 35.70 -19.13 41.03
CA THR A 1100 34.45 -18.65 41.65
C THR A 1100 33.88 -17.39 40.98
N LEU A 1101 34.71 -16.67 40.22
CA LEU A 1101 34.35 -15.43 39.53
C LEU A 1101 34.26 -15.60 38.01
N SER A 1102 34.45 -16.83 37.51
CA SER A 1102 34.44 -17.13 36.08
C SER A 1102 33.39 -18.19 35.70
N LEU A 1103 32.83 -18.05 34.49
CA LEU A 1103 32.00 -19.06 33.85
C LEU A 1103 32.74 -19.65 32.66
N GLN A 1104 32.74 -20.98 32.59
CA GLN A 1104 33.25 -21.76 31.47
C GLN A 1104 32.07 -22.46 30.79
N ALA A 1105 31.82 -22.16 29.52
CA ALA A 1105 30.85 -22.87 28.68
C ALA A 1105 31.55 -23.31 27.39
N PHE A 1106 32.05 -24.56 27.37
CA PHE A 1106 32.83 -25.11 26.25
C PHE A 1106 32.09 -26.21 25.50
N ASN A 1107 32.49 -26.47 24.26
CA ASN A 1107 31.91 -27.55 23.45
C ASN A 1107 30.39 -27.35 23.34
N PHE A 1108 29.60 -28.39 23.65
CA PHE A 1108 28.14 -28.38 23.65
C PHE A 1108 27.50 -27.31 24.55
N GLU A 1109 28.21 -26.81 25.57
CA GLU A 1109 27.72 -25.74 26.45
C GLU A 1109 27.89 -24.35 25.84
N ALA A 1110 28.79 -24.18 24.85
CA ALA A 1110 28.90 -22.94 24.07
C ALA A 1110 27.73 -22.82 23.09
N ASN A 1111 26.49 -22.79 23.57
CA ASN A 1111 25.26 -22.87 22.80
C ASN A 1111 24.39 -21.61 22.94
N TYR A 1112 23.32 -21.53 22.13
CA TYR A 1112 22.42 -20.37 22.10
C TYR A 1112 21.78 -20.06 23.45
N ASN A 1113 21.37 -21.07 24.22
CA ASN A 1113 20.71 -20.87 25.52
C ASN A 1113 21.64 -20.20 26.53
N TRP A 1114 22.91 -20.61 26.57
CA TRP A 1114 23.91 -19.95 27.40
C TRP A 1114 24.20 -18.53 26.91
N ALA A 1115 24.37 -18.36 25.60
CA ALA A 1115 24.65 -17.06 24.99
C ALA A 1115 23.51 -16.06 25.14
N THR A 1116 22.29 -16.49 25.48
CA THR A 1116 21.10 -15.65 25.71
C THR A 1116 20.61 -15.66 27.15
N SER A 1117 21.33 -16.34 28.05
CA SER A 1117 20.95 -16.48 29.45
C SER A 1117 21.01 -15.14 30.19
N LYS A 1118 20.01 -14.89 31.04
CA LYS A 1118 20.02 -13.75 31.96
C LYS A 1118 21.18 -13.81 32.94
N ASP A 1119 21.74 -15.00 33.18
CA ASP A 1119 22.91 -15.17 34.04
C ASP A 1119 24.14 -14.44 33.51
N LEU A 1120 24.23 -14.14 32.21
CA LEU A 1120 25.36 -13.38 31.68
C LEU A 1120 25.43 -11.94 32.20
N SER A 1121 24.32 -11.38 32.69
CA SER A 1121 24.26 -10.01 33.23
C SER A 1121 25.10 -9.83 34.51
N GLN A 1122 25.46 -10.93 35.18
CA GLN A 1122 26.25 -10.91 36.41
C GLN A 1122 27.77 -10.84 36.16
N TYR A 1123 28.24 -10.84 34.91
CA TYR A 1123 29.65 -10.82 34.55
C TYR A 1123 30.08 -9.49 33.95
N GLN A 1124 31.23 -8.97 34.41
CA GLN A 1124 31.83 -7.74 33.89
C GLN A 1124 32.35 -7.90 32.45
N ILE A 1125 32.84 -9.08 32.11
CA ILE A 1125 33.41 -9.39 30.79
C ILE A 1125 32.71 -10.58 30.15
N LEU A 1126 32.29 -10.43 28.89
CA LEU A 1126 31.79 -11.53 28.07
C LEU A 1126 32.76 -11.79 26.93
N HIS A 1127 33.22 -13.03 26.77
CA HIS A 1127 34.15 -13.42 25.72
C HIS A 1127 33.57 -14.58 24.90
N PHE A 1128 33.44 -14.36 23.59
CA PHE A 1128 32.94 -15.35 22.64
C PHE A 1128 34.06 -15.70 21.67
N ALA A 1129 34.62 -16.90 21.80
CA ALA A 1129 35.66 -17.44 20.91
C ALA A 1129 35.05 -18.45 19.94
N THR A 1130 34.64 -17.97 18.77
CA THR A 1130 33.80 -18.74 17.84
C THR A 1130 33.87 -18.21 16.40
N HIS A 1131 33.10 -18.78 15.48
CA HIS A 1131 32.88 -18.21 14.15
C HIS A 1131 31.92 -17.02 14.19
N GLY A 1132 32.28 -15.98 13.44
CA GLY A 1132 31.42 -14.82 13.15
C GLY A 1132 31.02 -14.82 11.67
N PHE A 1133 29.91 -14.16 11.39
CA PHE A 1133 29.44 -13.90 10.03
C PHE A 1133 28.67 -12.59 9.93
N VAL A 1134 28.86 -11.91 8.81
CA VAL A 1134 28.20 -10.64 8.51
C VAL A 1134 27.45 -10.77 7.20
N ASN A 1135 26.20 -10.32 7.20
CA ASN A 1135 25.39 -10.18 6.00
C ASN A 1135 25.28 -8.69 5.65
N PRO A 1136 26.01 -8.21 4.63
CA PRO A 1136 26.04 -6.79 4.27
C PRO A 1136 24.73 -6.32 3.60
N ASP A 1137 23.93 -7.22 3.04
CA ASP A 1137 22.65 -6.87 2.42
C ASP A 1137 21.53 -6.77 3.47
N GLN A 1138 21.52 -7.73 4.40
CA GLN A 1138 20.58 -7.89 5.53
C GLN A 1138 21.32 -7.95 6.88
N PRO A 1139 21.78 -6.80 7.41
CA PRO A 1139 22.60 -6.77 8.62
C PRO A 1139 21.96 -7.43 9.84
N GLU A 1140 20.63 -7.50 9.94
CA GLU A 1140 19.86 -8.21 10.97
C GLU A 1140 20.16 -9.72 11.02
N LEU A 1141 20.61 -10.30 9.91
CA LEU A 1141 21.01 -11.70 9.83
C LEU A 1141 22.45 -11.94 10.28
N SER A 1142 23.25 -10.89 10.49
CA SER A 1142 24.63 -11.03 10.99
C SER A 1142 24.64 -11.61 12.42
N GLY A 1143 25.68 -12.35 12.77
CA GLY A 1143 25.71 -13.06 14.05
C GLY A 1143 27.02 -13.78 14.35
N ILE A 1144 27.01 -14.51 15.45
CA ILE A 1144 28.01 -15.51 15.79
C ILE A 1144 27.39 -16.90 15.76
N VAL A 1145 28.19 -17.88 15.36
CA VAL A 1145 27.80 -19.29 15.36
C VAL A 1145 28.17 -19.88 16.73
N LEU A 1146 27.32 -20.71 17.28
CA LEU A 1146 27.48 -21.42 18.55
C LEU A 1146 27.31 -22.91 18.27
N SER A 1147 27.31 -23.74 19.31
CA SER A 1147 27.12 -25.18 19.14
C SER A 1147 25.80 -25.47 18.45
N LEU A 1148 25.88 -26.16 17.31
CA LEU A 1148 24.75 -26.56 16.48
C LEU A 1148 24.20 -27.93 16.89
N LEU A 1149 24.93 -28.62 17.75
CA LEU A 1149 24.65 -29.97 18.22
C LEU A 1149 24.70 -30.03 19.74
N ASP A 1150 23.94 -30.94 20.33
CA ASP A 1150 24.16 -31.42 21.70
C ASP A 1150 25.06 -32.67 21.72
N SER A 1151 25.40 -33.16 22.92
CA SER A 1151 26.30 -34.31 23.11
C SER A 1151 25.77 -35.61 22.49
N SER A 1152 24.46 -35.70 22.21
CA SER A 1152 23.81 -36.85 21.58
C SER A 1152 23.78 -36.77 20.05
N GLY A 1153 24.38 -35.73 19.45
CA GLY A 1153 24.33 -35.49 18.01
C GLY A 1153 22.98 -34.97 17.52
N LYS A 1154 22.11 -34.50 18.44
CA LYS A 1154 20.85 -33.85 18.08
C LYS A 1154 21.11 -32.38 17.77
N GLN A 1155 20.50 -31.87 16.71
CA GLN A 1155 20.61 -30.45 16.34
C GLN A 1155 19.86 -29.55 17.34
N ILE A 1156 20.48 -28.41 17.65
CA ILE A 1156 19.96 -27.37 18.55
C ILE A 1156 20.10 -25.98 17.90
N PRO A 1157 19.34 -24.96 18.35
CA PRO A 1157 19.59 -23.58 17.95
C PRO A 1157 21.00 -23.17 18.34
N GLY A 1158 21.73 -22.54 17.42
CA GLY A 1158 23.14 -22.19 17.63
C GLY A 1158 23.56 -20.90 16.92
N TYR A 1159 22.67 -19.91 16.81
CA TYR A 1159 23.00 -18.61 16.21
C TYR A 1159 22.57 -17.48 17.12
N LEU A 1160 23.51 -16.64 17.55
CA LEU A 1160 23.18 -15.38 18.19
C LEU A 1160 23.26 -14.28 17.12
N ARG A 1161 22.10 -13.82 16.64
CA ARG A 1161 21.97 -12.81 15.59
C ARG A 1161 21.86 -11.41 16.16
N LEU A 1162 22.06 -10.40 15.31
CA LEU A 1162 21.89 -8.99 15.66
C LEU A 1162 20.49 -8.71 16.24
N ALA A 1163 19.44 -9.32 15.67
CA ALA A 1163 18.09 -9.21 16.21
C ALA A 1163 17.96 -9.68 17.66
N ASP A 1164 18.61 -10.79 18.02
CA ASP A 1164 18.57 -11.33 19.38
C ASP A 1164 19.15 -10.34 20.40
N LEU A 1165 20.22 -9.63 20.02
CA LEU A 1165 20.95 -8.68 20.87
C LEU A 1165 20.10 -7.48 21.31
N PHE A 1166 19.13 -7.05 20.48
CA PHE A 1166 18.24 -5.94 20.84
C PHE A 1166 17.24 -6.29 21.97
N GLU A 1167 17.13 -7.57 22.32
CA GLU A 1167 16.30 -8.05 23.43
C GLU A 1167 17.13 -8.43 24.67
N ARG A 1168 18.46 -8.24 24.64
CA ARG A 1168 19.35 -8.63 25.73
C ARG A 1168 19.74 -7.43 26.58
N ASP A 1169 20.03 -7.74 27.84
CA ASP A 1169 20.68 -6.82 28.77
C ASP A 1169 22.02 -7.45 29.17
N TYR A 1170 23.10 -6.95 28.56
CA TYR A 1170 24.48 -7.28 28.86
C TYR A 1170 25.14 -6.09 29.57
N PRO A 1171 24.96 -5.96 30.91
CA PRO A 1171 25.94 -5.69 31.95
C PRO A 1171 27.32 -5.10 31.69
N ALA A 1172 27.93 -5.48 30.58
CA ALA A 1172 29.34 -5.75 30.51
C ALA A 1172 30.16 -4.47 30.35
N GLU A 1173 31.21 -4.40 31.15
CA GLU A 1173 32.29 -3.44 31.00
C GLU A 1173 33.09 -3.73 29.72
N LEU A 1174 33.14 -4.99 29.25
CA LEU A 1174 33.80 -5.37 28.00
C LEU A 1174 33.14 -6.61 27.37
N ILE A 1175 32.81 -6.53 26.08
CA ILE A 1175 32.48 -7.70 25.28
C ILE A 1175 33.56 -7.93 24.22
N VAL A 1176 34.12 -9.14 24.18
CA VAL A 1176 35.11 -9.55 23.19
C VAL A 1176 34.51 -10.59 22.25
N LEU A 1177 34.38 -10.22 20.98
CA LEU A 1177 34.06 -11.14 19.91
C LEU A 1177 35.34 -11.63 19.25
N SER A 1178 35.93 -12.69 19.80
CA SER A 1178 37.06 -13.42 19.20
C SER A 1178 36.55 -14.32 18.07
N ALA A 1179 36.06 -13.65 17.03
CA ALA A 1179 35.35 -14.25 15.92
C ALA A 1179 35.59 -13.45 14.64
N CYS A 1180 35.64 -14.13 13.49
CA CYS A 1180 35.98 -13.55 12.20
C CYS A 1180 34.94 -12.49 11.74
N GLU A 1181 35.44 -11.37 11.21
CA GLU A 1181 34.65 -10.33 10.51
C GLU A 1181 33.56 -9.65 11.35
N THR A 1182 33.64 -9.73 12.68
CA THR A 1182 32.58 -9.25 13.61
C THR A 1182 32.48 -7.73 13.76
N GLY A 1183 33.50 -7.00 13.29
CA GLY A 1183 33.53 -5.54 13.21
C GLY A 1183 32.96 -4.94 11.95
N LEU A 1184 32.58 -5.79 10.99
CA LEU A 1184 31.99 -5.36 9.73
C LEU A 1184 30.46 -5.30 9.85
N GLY A 1185 29.85 -4.62 8.88
CA GLY A 1185 28.41 -4.44 8.82
C GLY A 1185 27.98 -3.82 7.49
N LYS A 1186 26.69 -3.58 7.33
CA LYS A 1186 26.19 -2.77 6.21
C LYS A 1186 26.59 -1.32 6.46
N ASN A 1187 27.40 -0.75 5.57
CA ASN A 1187 27.64 0.69 5.62
C ASN A 1187 26.36 1.40 5.15
N VAL A 1188 25.65 2.00 6.09
CA VAL A 1188 24.44 2.77 5.82
C VAL A 1188 24.81 4.25 5.87
N SER A 1189 24.56 4.94 4.76
CA SER A 1189 24.88 6.37 4.62
C SER A 1189 24.23 7.17 5.76
N GLY A 1190 25.02 7.90 6.53
CA GLY A 1190 24.55 8.65 7.70
C GLY A 1190 24.36 7.84 8.99
N GLU A 1191 24.46 6.52 8.97
CA GLU A 1191 24.45 5.67 10.17
C GLU A 1191 25.84 5.08 10.48
N GLY A 1192 26.69 4.96 9.45
CA GLY A 1192 27.96 4.22 9.53
C GLY A 1192 27.74 2.72 9.42
N LEU A 1193 28.65 1.93 10.00
CA LEU A 1193 28.55 0.47 10.04
C LEU A 1193 27.41 0.00 10.95
N VAL A 1194 26.36 -0.53 10.34
CA VAL A 1194 25.26 -1.23 11.04
C VAL A 1194 25.61 -2.71 11.12
N GLY A 1195 25.88 -3.20 12.33
CA GLY A 1195 26.31 -4.58 12.59
C GLY A 1195 26.30 -4.94 14.08
N LEU A 1196 27.01 -6.00 14.45
CA LEU A 1196 27.00 -6.57 15.81
C LEU A 1196 27.45 -5.57 16.88
N THR A 1197 28.38 -4.67 16.56
CA THR A 1197 28.83 -3.62 17.51
C THR A 1197 27.66 -2.80 18.04
N ARG A 1198 26.76 -2.37 17.15
CA ARG A 1198 25.58 -1.58 17.50
C ARG A 1198 24.61 -2.37 18.38
N GLY A 1199 24.41 -3.66 18.05
CA GLY A 1199 23.59 -4.56 18.87
C GLY A 1199 24.16 -4.75 20.28
N LEU A 1200 25.47 -4.93 20.40
CA LEU A 1200 26.14 -5.11 21.70
C LEU A 1200 26.16 -3.83 22.54
N MET A 1201 26.39 -2.67 21.93
CA MET A 1201 26.29 -1.37 22.62
C MET A 1201 24.84 -1.13 23.10
N TYR A 1202 23.85 -1.47 22.27
CA TYR A 1202 22.43 -1.41 22.66
C TYR A 1202 22.15 -2.31 23.87
N ALA A 1203 22.61 -3.56 23.81
CA ALA A 1203 22.49 -4.53 24.90
C ALA A 1203 23.16 -4.05 26.20
N GLY A 1204 24.03 -3.03 26.15
CA GLY A 1204 24.58 -2.37 27.34
C GLY A 1204 26.08 -2.58 27.56
N ALA A 1205 26.79 -3.08 26.55
CA ALA A 1205 28.25 -3.12 26.59
C ALA A 1205 28.83 -1.69 26.61
N GLU A 1206 29.78 -1.43 27.50
CA GLU A 1206 30.54 -0.16 27.52
C GLU A 1206 31.53 -0.08 26.35
N ARG A 1207 32.10 -1.22 25.98
CA ARG A 1207 33.12 -1.34 24.95
C ARG A 1207 33.06 -2.72 24.34
N VAL A 1208 33.38 -2.77 23.06
CA VAL A 1208 33.35 -3.98 22.26
C VAL A 1208 34.70 -4.13 21.54
N ALA A 1209 35.34 -5.29 21.71
CA ALA A 1209 36.51 -5.69 20.95
C ALA A 1209 36.08 -6.70 19.88
N LEU A 1210 36.45 -6.44 18.62
CA LEU A 1210 35.94 -7.17 17.46
C LEU A 1210 36.95 -7.15 16.30
N SER A 1211 36.80 -8.07 15.35
CA SER A 1211 37.73 -8.22 14.22
C SER A 1211 37.21 -7.62 12.91
N LEU A 1212 38.07 -6.94 12.15
CA LEU A 1212 37.72 -6.27 10.89
C LEU A 1212 37.82 -7.17 9.65
N TRP A 1213 38.43 -8.35 9.75
CA TRP A 1213 38.55 -9.33 8.65
C TRP A 1213 38.60 -10.77 9.20
N LYS A 1214 38.70 -11.76 8.32
CA LYS A 1214 38.91 -13.16 8.70
C LYS A 1214 40.26 -13.33 9.39
N VAL A 1215 40.24 -13.63 10.67
CA VAL A 1215 41.45 -13.77 11.50
C VAL A 1215 42.03 -15.18 11.44
N ASN A 1216 43.32 -15.30 11.70
CA ASN A 1216 44.00 -16.58 11.88
C ASN A 1216 43.71 -17.13 13.28
N ASP A 1217 43.30 -18.41 13.37
CA ASP A 1217 42.88 -19.07 14.62
C ASP A 1217 44.00 -19.08 15.69
N GLU A 1218 45.21 -19.50 15.31
CA GLU A 1218 46.35 -19.60 16.22
C GLU A 1218 46.86 -18.21 16.68
N GLY A 1219 47.07 -17.30 15.75
CA GLY A 1219 47.52 -15.93 16.06
C GLY A 1219 46.52 -15.15 16.92
N THR A 1220 45.21 -15.39 16.72
CA THR A 1220 44.15 -14.80 17.56
C THR A 1220 44.23 -15.33 18.99
N SER A 1221 44.42 -16.64 19.15
CA SER A 1221 44.58 -17.26 20.48
C SER A 1221 45.76 -16.67 21.25
N VAL A 1222 46.88 -16.43 20.58
CA VAL A 1222 48.07 -15.78 21.18
C VAL A 1222 47.76 -14.32 21.55
N LEU A 1223 47.15 -13.56 20.64
CA LEU A 1223 46.80 -12.16 20.87
C LEU A 1223 45.84 -11.99 22.06
N MET A 1224 44.78 -12.80 22.14
CA MET A 1224 43.76 -12.70 23.17
C MET A 1224 44.28 -13.12 24.55
N GLN A 1225 45.08 -14.18 24.63
CA GLN A 1225 45.74 -14.55 25.89
C GLN A 1225 46.66 -13.43 26.40
N GLU A 1226 47.46 -12.84 25.51
CA GLU A 1226 48.31 -11.71 25.87
C GLU A 1226 47.50 -10.47 26.26
N PHE A 1227 46.40 -10.17 25.55
CA PHE A 1227 45.49 -9.08 25.85
C PHE A 1227 44.95 -9.16 27.29
N TYR A 1228 44.43 -10.32 27.70
CA TYR A 1228 43.95 -10.52 29.07
C TYR A 1228 45.09 -10.51 30.10
N ARG A 1229 46.26 -11.08 29.77
CA ARG A 1229 47.44 -11.04 30.65
C ARG A 1229 47.86 -9.60 30.95
N GLN A 1230 47.91 -8.75 29.92
CA GLN A 1230 48.25 -7.34 30.07
C GLN A 1230 47.23 -6.59 30.91
N MET A 1231 45.93 -6.85 30.70
CA MET A 1231 44.86 -6.23 31.47
C MET A 1231 44.92 -6.60 32.96
N LEU A 1232 45.18 -7.87 33.28
CA LEU A 1232 45.10 -8.38 34.66
C LEU A 1232 46.41 -8.31 35.42
N SER A 1233 47.54 -8.68 34.79
CA SER A 1233 48.84 -8.71 35.46
C SER A 1233 49.45 -7.31 35.59
N ASN A 1234 49.21 -6.43 34.62
CA ASN A 1234 49.76 -5.06 34.61
C ASN A 1234 48.70 -3.99 34.91
N ASN A 1235 47.47 -4.40 35.26
CA ASN A 1235 46.34 -3.52 35.58
C ASN A 1235 46.10 -2.44 34.51
N LEU A 1236 46.28 -2.80 33.24
CA LEU A 1236 46.10 -1.90 32.10
C LEU A 1236 44.63 -1.83 31.71
N THR A 1237 44.18 -0.66 31.23
CA THR A 1237 42.86 -0.53 30.61
C THR A 1237 42.75 -1.42 29.36
N PRO A 1238 41.54 -1.80 28.91
CA PRO A 1238 41.37 -2.59 27.68
C PRO A 1238 42.08 -2.01 26.45
N ALA A 1239 42.07 -0.69 26.26
CA ALA A 1239 42.78 -0.08 25.13
C ALA A 1239 44.31 -0.21 25.26
N GLN A 1240 44.86 0.01 26.45
CA GLN A 1240 46.29 -0.14 26.74
C GLN A 1240 46.74 -1.60 26.64
N ALA A 1241 45.93 -2.53 27.13
CA ALA A 1241 46.21 -3.96 27.10
C ALA A 1241 46.21 -4.50 25.66
N LEU A 1242 45.25 -4.09 24.82
CA LEU A 1242 45.22 -4.49 23.41
C LEU A 1242 46.46 -3.96 22.67
N ARG A 1243 46.81 -2.69 22.91
CA ARG A 1243 48.03 -2.07 22.36
C ARG A 1243 49.31 -2.81 22.80
N ALA A 1244 49.40 -3.22 24.06
CA ALA A 1244 50.54 -3.97 24.58
C ALA A 1244 50.64 -5.37 23.93
N ALA A 1245 49.52 -6.06 23.77
CA ALA A 1245 49.47 -7.34 23.07
C ALA A 1245 49.88 -7.20 21.59
N GLN A 1246 49.36 -6.19 20.88
CA GLN A 1246 49.76 -5.87 19.51
C GLN A 1246 51.26 -5.58 19.40
N ARG A 1247 51.85 -4.88 20.38
CA ARG A 1247 53.29 -4.61 20.44
C ARG A 1247 54.10 -5.89 20.53
N GLN A 1248 53.67 -6.83 21.37
CA GLN A 1248 54.37 -8.10 21.56
C GLN A 1248 54.34 -8.95 20.28
N LEU A 1249 53.19 -9.06 19.60
CA LEU A 1249 53.09 -9.78 18.33
C LEU A 1249 53.92 -9.10 17.23
N TRP A 1250 53.91 -7.78 17.16
CA TRP A 1250 54.70 -7.02 16.18
C TRP A 1250 56.21 -7.17 16.37
N GLN A 1251 56.69 -7.30 17.62
CA GLN A 1251 58.10 -7.54 17.92
C GLN A 1251 58.54 -8.98 17.64
N GLY A 1252 57.63 -9.96 17.72
CA GLY A 1252 57.91 -11.36 17.41
C GLY A 1252 58.12 -11.61 15.91
N SER A 1253 59.00 -12.55 15.54
CA SER A 1253 59.27 -12.88 14.13
C SER A 1253 58.12 -13.60 13.44
N GLU A 1254 57.36 -14.41 14.18
CA GLU A 1254 56.29 -15.26 13.65
C GLU A 1254 55.00 -14.47 13.34
N TRP A 1255 54.65 -13.50 14.20
CA TRP A 1255 53.37 -12.78 14.14
C TRP A 1255 53.52 -11.30 13.74
N ARG A 1256 54.68 -10.91 13.17
CA ARG A 1256 55.02 -9.51 12.87
C ARG A 1256 54.02 -8.82 11.92
N SER A 1257 53.46 -9.57 10.97
CA SER A 1257 52.56 -9.02 9.95
C SER A 1257 51.32 -8.38 10.59
N PRO A 1258 50.90 -7.18 10.16
CA PRO A 1258 49.65 -6.56 10.59
C PRO A 1258 48.41 -7.45 10.43
N HIS A 1259 48.43 -8.40 9.50
CA HIS A 1259 47.36 -9.38 9.32
C HIS A 1259 46.93 -10.07 10.62
N TYR A 1260 47.89 -10.38 11.51
CA TYR A 1260 47.64 -11.17 12.72
C TYR A 1260 47.13 -10.36 13.91
N TRP A 1261 47.52 -9.08 14.03
CA TRP A 1261 47.26 -8.28 15.23
C TRP A 1261 46.40 -7.03 14.99
N ALA A 1262 46.34 -6.53 13.75
CA ALA A 1262 45.60 -5.30 13.43
C ALA A 1262 44.11 -5.54 13.20
N ALA A 1263 43.68 -6.81 13.12
CA ALA A 1263 42.27 -7.15 12.88
C ALA A 1263 41.38 -6.68 14.01
N PHE A 1264 41.87 -6.79 15.24
CA PHE A 1264 41.12 -6.45 16.44
C PHE A 1264 41.18 -4.96 16.75
N THR A 1265 40.00 -4.35 16.87
CA THR A 1265 39.86 -2.96 17.28
C THR A 1265 38.89 -2.85 18.46
N LEU A 1266 39.11 -1.83 19.30
CA LEU A 1266 38.25 -1.51 20.42
C LEU A 1266 37.34 -0.33 20.04
N GLN A 1267 36.04 -0.48 20.28
CA GLN A 1267 35.04 0.57 20.08
C GLN A 1267 34.26 0.83 21.37
N GLY A 1268 34.01 2.11 21.70
CA GLY A 1268 33.21 2.52 22.87
C GLY A 1268 34.02 3.28 23.92
N GLU A 1269 33.66 3.11 25.19
CA GLU A 1269 34.26 3.84 26.33
C GLU A 1269 35.76 3.52 26.51
N TRP A 1270 36.56 4.58 26.69
CA TRP A 1270 38.02 4.51 26.82
C TRP A 1270 38.53 4.81 28.23
N SER A 1271 37.64 5.23 29.13
CA SER A 1271 37.98 5.46 30.55
C SER A 1271 38.21 4.17 31.32
#